data_AF-A0A1J5K4L6-F1
#
_entry.id   AF-A0A1J5K4L6-F1
#
_cell.length_a   1.000
_cell.length_b   1.000
_cell.length_c   1.000
_cell.angle_alpha   90.00
_cell.angle_beta   90.00
_cell.angle_gamma   90.00
#
_symmetry.space_group_name_H-M   'P 1'
#
loop_
_entity.id
_entity.type
_entity.pdbx_description
1 polymer ?
#
loop_
_entity_poly.entity_id
_entity_poly.type
_entity_poly.pdbx_seq_one_letter_code
_entity_poly.pdbx_strand_id
1 'polypeptide(L)'
;MNKIVSVILVLILASCSVWNTEKRYGYFPHGKRYPASNVDMSRLEELLAVDKFDYYIGEYVNSFGKKIDDESVEILKKVDVKFILSRFSNDSRLYDAQNYDEIIYEIVKEGRTKLPLKKSEYKWGYNFFKNKLNGGFTLLDTKLKTDTSRAELTTKEADLTKVVDDIPFKPSELTLDASQYISNRTTRAVFWEAVESNRDIEFHLENSREFLKNLSENGAHVVKEVRPFANNYNKIYVVQYPGEDTYRYAITSIGGKDRLQHLLMQFGLSNLNGQEIKNKVRFFGDLDVRHKMMEDELTGIMKHMPKAKRTIIGQKGAIERTLDLLWKVRALSNLYDDEPDSVLGEFVEKEHDDIKSFFKSEDYADYDIFKNKKKIEQAFDKHKTRIESLGLLPEEFKKYDYDNFVISMSDFTFKNKKGEDVVWRVVANSWGDEISPLAKALKNSGHKHITYIGTAGAFPDKGYKVGDLAIPTHAYVDGGNKKLYGEALDIDGAKVGGSVDHVYSPFVETFDWLEEAQSHSDFVEVETSHLRKILDKNDISMRAYLLISDILTNEGETLASASSAKRRNALNKLLYGMLERDDVGIPDGVKQNLTGMPKLRSIVEKAIPRKANSFKYYVMSALKDSGVESVDEVMSFVDSVDNFSDKYFSDRLVKTSELTSYIAREIEKQHPLPKIAISKDFVDGKWHPKSGKIKVNFYANTYAELEKLKQIAENFDSESDKVSKFADIQFVRGPPTEDFVTIPKFVSKDSDFLVQLYSQSSFKQAGLDAQVTYNGNLKYNFLPTSDTTQVCESGKFCHLAFFSPDNDTKNALVNLDTDAKLKNASGINVRTHFQNKVEALEKTLAYSSKGQDYKAKIKITKNASFSDGKMAEIVPSFDPQKGLIINVNFSAEGWKNPLVVLEEMTHLEQIVSPSSYYRSPILWAEMALNAEYGSERSRHFNALAEVHAMDSLENMFNDEYSPNTEITEYITARRNHAKSIVAGIKKKERIEKRFRKSMASKWKTLHKNLEARELKLDDYIATNNRKKVAELIDAYLPWETMEPTEISAWTRWIDAIEKPSTNADDYEITFRGVATDLVRETDDGGHFLMSKLLTKNQGSYTRRLRSLKTYYKKKLSAKAKSNLPIEIQSLAAIFKGHSHEPVGSPFLSTSVHEVANRFAGTPPKIAAIKIDKSRSILNLVSGYKEEERMIPLLIFPDEIIHMAEGDDVSGVIAEVEAKIGRPLKSAEKTKSTDIGLEATKQWWDQINPKGITSVNAKKTCKDVVKYFLNNK
;
A
#
# COMPACT_ATOMS: atom_id res chain seq x y z
N MET A 1 -11.45 44.32 63.08
CA MET A 1 -11.02 44.29 61.67
C MET A 1 -9.86 43.34 61.39
N ASN A 2 -8.84 43.22 62.26
CA ASN A 2 -7.69 42.33 61.99
C ASN A 2 -7.96 40.81 62.00
N LYS A 3 -9.08 40.33 62.58
CA LYS A 3 -9.43 38.89 62.52
C LYS A 3 -10.15 38.46 61.24
N ILE A 4 -10.78 39.39 60.51
CA ILE A 4 -11.47 39.09 59.23
C ILE A 4 -10.44 39.07 58.08
N VAL A 5 -9.41 39.93 58.17
CA VAL A 5 -8.30 39.95 57.20
C VAL A 5 -7.44 38.69 57.29
N SER A 6 -7.22 38.13 58.49
CA SER A 6 -6.48 36.87 58.65
C SER A 6 -7.23 35.63 58.14
N VAL A 7 -8.57 35.59 58.23
CA VAL A 7 -9.36 34.47 57.68
C VAL A 7 -9.42 34.54 56.15
N ILE A 8 -9.48 35.74 55.57
CA ILE A 8 -9.44 35.93 54.11
C ILE A 8 -8.05 35.62 53.55
N LEU A 9 -6.96 35.97 54.26
CA LEU A 9 -5.59 35.62 53.83
C LEU A 9 -5.28 34.12 53.96
N VAL A 10 -5.83 33.43 54.96
CA VAL A 10 -5.68 31.96 55.08
C VAL A 10 -6.50 31.21 54.03
N LEU A 11 -7.66 31.74 53.62
CA LEU A 11 -8.45 31.18 52.51
C LEU A 11 -7.81 31.43 51.14
N ILE A 12 -7.14 32.57 50.94
CA ILE A 12 -6.42 32.87 49.68
C ILE A 12 -5.10 32.09 49.58
N LEU A 13 -4.42 31.82 50.70
CA LEU A 13 -3.17 31.03 50.70
C LEU A 13 -3.42 29.51 50.59
N ALA A 14 -4.58 29.01 51.01
CA ALA A 14 -4.97 27.61 50.78
C ALA A 14 -5.39 27.33 49.31
N SER A 15 -5.82 28.35 48.55
CA SER A 15 -6.16 28.20 47.13
C SER A 15 -4.99 28.26 46.15
N CYS A 16 -3.78 28.61 46.60
CA CYS A 16 -2.60 28.80 45.72
C CYS A 16 -1.49 27.75 45.87
N SER A 17 -1.69 26.66 46.62
CA SER A 17 -0.63 25.67 46.89
C SER A 17 -0.94 24.22 46.47
N VAL A 18 -1.93 23.99 45.59
CA VAL A 18 -2.19 22.65 45.00
C VAL A 18 -2.04 22.68 43.48
N TRP A 19 -0.95 23.28 42.97
CA TRP A 19 -0.55 23.15 41.55
C TRP A 19 0.90 22.68 41.47
N ASN A 20 1.18 21.56 42.13
CA ASN A 20 2.28 20.68 41.79
C ASN A 20 2.11 19.37 42.56
N THR A 21 1.58 18.34 41.91
CA THR A 21 2.04 16.94 41.95
C THR A 21 0.99 16.02 41.32
N GLU A 22 1.51 15.03 40.58
CA GLU A 22 0.84 13.80 40.13
C GLU A 22 -0.28 13.90 39.09
N LYS A 23 0.12 13.65 37.83
CA LYS A 23 -0.75 13.07 36.79
C LYS A 23 -1.32 11.72 37.27
N ARG A 24 -2.43 11.76 38.00
CA ARG A 24 -3.37 10.64 38.10
C ARG A 24 -4.58 10.99 37.26
N TYR A 25 -4.77 10.26 36.16
CA TYR A 25 -5.98 10.30 35.34
C TYR A 25 -7.16 9.80 36.19
N GLY A 26 -7.86 10.73 36.83
CA GLY A 26 -9.12 10.51 37.51
C GLY A 26 -10.26 11.10 36.68
N TYR A 27 -11.24 10.24 36.36
CA TYR A 27 -12.53 10.53 35.75
C TYR A 27 -13.13 11.87 36.21
N PHE A 28 -13.10 12.89 35.34
CA PHE A 28 -14.08 13.97 35.36
C PHE A 28 -15.15 13.64 34.30
N PRO A 29 -16.45 13.70 34.61
CA PRO A 29 -17.49 13.62 33.58
C PRO A 29 -17.27 14.79 32.62
N HIS A 30 -16.91 14.48 31.38
CA HIS A 30 -16.49 15.48 30.40
C HIS A 30 -17.53 16.58 30.20
N GLY A 31 -17.01 17.80 30.05
CA GLY A 31 -17.71 19.06 30.15
C GLY A 31 -18.93 19.20 29.23
N LYS A 32 -19.85 20.05 29.68
CA LYS A 32 -20.96 20.54 28.86
C LYS A 32 -20.42 21.01 27.50
N ARG A 33 -21.00 20.43 26.44
CA ARG A 33 -20.75 20.79 25.05
C ARG A 33 -21.25 22.21 24.82
N TYR A 34 -20.37 23.11 24.41
CA TYR A 34 -20.79 24.40 23.88
C TYR A 34 -20.92 24.25 22.36
N PRO A 35 -22.08 24.56 21.75
CA PRO A 35 -22.14 24.65 20.29
C PRO A 35 -21.11 25.66 19.81
N ALA A 36 -20.51 25.43 18.63
CA ALA A 36 -19.70 26.46 17.99
C ALA A 36 -20.46 27.79 18.03
N SER A 37 -19.78 28.89 18.38
CA SER A 37 -20.47 30.16 18.55
C SER A 37 -21.24 30.51 17.25
N ASN A 38 -22.52 30.88 17.37
CA ASN A 38 -23.32 31.31 16.20
C ASN A 38 -22.66 32.48 15.45
N VAL A 39 -21.80 33.24 16.13
CA VAL A 39 -21.06 34.39 15.61
C VAL A 39 -20.03 33.98 14.56
N ASP A 40 -19.29 32.89 14.78
CA ASP A 40 -18.22 32.44 13.86
C ASP A 40 -18.81 31.95 12.51
N MET A 41 -19.95 31.27 12.54
CA MET A 41 -20.61 30.78 11.32
C MET A 41 -21.21 31.91 10.47
N SER A 42 -21.75 32.96 11.10
CA SER A 42 -22.26 34.12 10.38
C SER A 42 -21.18 34.85 9.58
N ARG A 43 -19.94 34.90 10.09
CA ARG A 43 -18.81 35.48 9.35
C ARG A 43 -18.47 34.67 8.10
N LEU A 44 -18.51 33.34 8.18
CA LEU A 44 -18.31 32.48 7.01
C LEU A 44 -19.43 32.66 5.97
N GLU A 45 -20.68 32.78 6.39
CA GLU A 45 -21.82 33.04 5.49
C GLU A 45 -21.69 34.38 4.76
N GLU A 46 -21.24 35.42 5.47
CA GLU A 46 -20.94 36.73 4.89
C GLU A 46 -19.83 36.63 3.84
N LEU A 47 -18.69 36.00 4.17
CA LEU A 47 -17.58 35.82 3.24
C LEU A 47 -17.95 34.99 2.01
N LEU A 48 -18.83 33.99 2.17
CA LEU A 48 -19.40 33.23 1.05
C LEU A 48 -20.26 34.11 0.14
N ALA A 49 -21.08 35.00 0.70
CA ALA A 49 -21.89 35.95 -0.06
C ALA A 49 -21.02 36.97 -0.82
N VAL A 50 -19.94 37.43 -0.20
CA VAL A 50 -18.94 38.31 -0.82
C VAL A 50 -18.23 37.62 -1.99
N ASP A 51 -17.70 36.41 -1.79
CA ASP A 51 -17.02 35.66 -2.84
C ASP A 51 -17.96 35.35 -4.01
N LYS A 52 -19.23 35.04 -3.72
CA LYS A 52 -20.29 34.83 -4.73
C LYS A 52 -20.54 36.07 -5.58
N PHE A 53 -20.58 37.26 -4.95
CA PHE A 53 -20.82 38.51 -5.66
C PHE A 53 -19.60 38.95 -6.49
N ASP A 54 -18.38 38.80 -5.95
CA ASP A 54 -17.14 39.05 -6.70
C ASP A 54 -17.02 38.13 -7.92
N TYR A 55 -17.34 36.83 -7.75
CA TYR A 55 -17.43 35.87 -8.85
C TYR A 55 -18.45 36.32 -9.90
N TYR A 56 -19.63 36.79 -9.47
CA TYR A 56 -20.65 37.34 -10.38
C TYR A 56 -20.16 38.56 -11.16
N ILE A 57 -19.45 39.51 -10.53
CA ILE A 57 -18.92 40.70 -11.19
C ILE A 57 -17.98 40.31 -12.33
N GLY A 58 -17.05 39.38 -12.10
CA GLY A 58 -16.14 38.94 -13.16
C GLY A 58 -16.86 38.29 -14.34
N GLU A 59 -17.82 37.39 -14.07
CA GLU A 59 -18.63 36.76 -15.13
C GLU A 59 -19.52 37.78 -15.86
N TYR A 60 -20.05 38.76 -15.13
CA TYR A 60 -20.84 39.86 -15.69
C TYR A 60 -19.99 40.74 -16.61
N VAL A 61 -18.80 41.15 -16.19
CA VAL A 61 -17.85 41.92 -17.01
C VAL A 61 -17.47 41.13 -18.27
N ASN A 62 -17.13 39.86 -18.13
CA ASN A 62 -16.68 39.03 -19.25
C ASN A 62 -17.80 38.73 -20.26
N SER A 63 -19.02 38.45 -19.78
CA SER A 63 -20.11 37.97 -20.63
C SER A 63 -21.13 39.05 -21.04
N PHE A 64 -21.35 40.05 -20.19
CA PHE A 64 -22.32 41.12 -20.39
C PHE A 64 -21.67 42.51 -20.55
N GLY A 65 -20.41 42.68 -20.16
CA GLY A 65 -19.70 43.96 -20.23
C GLY A 65 -19.73 44.62 -21.62
N LYS A 66 -19.72 43.82 -22.69
CA LYS A 66 -19.85 44.31 -24.09
C LYS A 66 -21.19 45.00 -24.41
N LYS A 67 -22.20 44.89 -23.54
CA LYS A 67 -23.54 45.48 -23.70
C LYS A 67 -23.74 46.76 -22.89
N ILE A 68 -22.75 47.15 -22.10
CA ILE A 68 -22.71 48.42 -21.35
C ILE A 68 -21.48 49.21 -21.82
N ASP A 69 -21.39 50.48 -21.43
CA ASP A 69 -20.28 51.33 -21.84
C ASP A 69 -18.97 51.02 -21.12
N ASP A 70 -17.84 51.34 -21.77
CA ASP A 70 -16.49 51.03 -21.28
C ASP A 70 -16.17 51.67 -19.92
N GLU A 71 -16.67 52.88 -19.63
CA GLU A 71 -16.48 53.54 -18.33
C GLU A 71 -17.12 52.71 -17.21
N SER A 72 -18.33 52.21 -17.43
CA SER A 72 -19.00 51.30 -16.49
C SER A 72 -18.23 49.99 -16.28
N VAL A 73 -17.66 49.43 -17.36
CA VAL A 73 -16.82 48.22 -17.27
C VAL A 73 -15.55 48.50 -16.45
N GLU A 74 -14.89 49.62 -16.67
CA GLU A 74 -13.68 50.02 -15.94
C GLU A 74 -13.97 50.34 -14.46
N ILE A 75 -15.16 50.83 -14.12
CA ILE A 75 -15.61 50.95 -12.73
C ILE A 75 -15.73 49.56 -12.11
N LEU A 76 -16.41 48.62 -12.77
CA LEU A 76 -16.62 47.27 -12.25
C LEU A 76 -15.33 46.46 -12.11
N LYS A 77 -14.36 46.62 -13.02
CA LYS A 77 -13.03 45.97 -12.91
C LYS A 77 -12.22 46.45 -11.70
N LYS A 78 -12.53 47.63 -11.15
CA LYS A 78 -11.89 48.17 -9.93
C LYS A 78 -12.58 47.71 -8.64
N VAL A 79 -13.74 47.06 -8.75
CA VAL A 79 -14.40 46.47 -7.59
C VAL A 79 -13.62 45.23 -7.18
N ASP A 80 -13.00 45.30 -6.01
CA ASP A 80 -12.32 44.16 -5.39
C ASP A 80 -13.07 43.69 -4.14
N VAL A 81 -12.63 42.56 -3.60
CA VAL A 81 -13.22 41.97 -2.39
C VAL A 81 -13.21 42.93 -1.19
N LYS A 82 -12.18 43.79 -1.07
CA LYS A 82 -12.07 44.77 0.03
C LYS A 82 -13.12 45.87 -0.11
N PHE A 83 -13.38 46.35 -1.33
CA PHE A 83 -14.46 47.27 -1.62
C PHE A 83 -15.81 46.64 -1.23
N ILE A 84 -16.08 45.41 -1.68
CA ILE A 84 -17.35 44.71 -1.37
C ILE A 84 -17.55 44.57 0.14
N LEU A 85 -16.52 44.11 0.87
CA LEU A 85 -16.56 43.99 2.34
C LEU A 85 -16.83 45.33 3.01
N SER A 86 -16.16 46.42 2.59
CA SER A 86 -16.32 47.74 3.20
C SER A 86 -17.70 48.36 2.98
N ARG A 87 -18.33 48.09 1.83
CA ARG A 87 -19.55 48.76 1.40
C ARG A 87 -20.82 47.94 1.63
N PHE A 88 -20.74 46.63 1.47
CA PHE A 88 -21.90 45.73 1.36
C PHE A 88 -21.91 44.56 2.36
N SER A 89 -20.93 44.43 3.27
CA SER A 89 -20.87 43.35 4.29
C SER A 89 -22.18 43.11 5.05
N ASN A 90 -22.91 44.19 5.38
CA ASN A 90 -24.19 44.14 6.09
C ASN A 90 -25.43 44.20 5.17
N ASP A 91 -25.25 44.14 3.86
CA ASP A 91 -26.35 44.21 2.90
C ASP A 91 -26.96 42.83 2.68
N SER A 92 -28.20 42.63 3.16
CA SER A 92 -28.92 41.36 2.99
C SER A 92 -29.12 40.95 1.53
N ARG A 93 -29.03 41.89 0.58
CA ARG A 93 -29.14 41.61 -0.85
C ARG A 93 -27.97 40.77 -1.37
N LEU A 94 -26.79 40.79 -0.73
CA LEU A 94 -25.64 39.99 -1.14
C LEU A 94 -25.88 38.47 -1.08
N TYR A 95 -26.81 38.02 -0.24
CA TYR A 95 -27.06 36.60 -0.04
C TYR A 95 -27.85 35.96 -1.19
N ASP A 96 -28.60 36.77 -1.96
CA ASP A 96 -29.41 36.33 -3.09
C ASP A 96 -28.95 36.98 -4.41
N ALA A 97 -28.39 36.15 -5.30
CA ALA A 97 -27.88 36.54 -6.61
C ALA A 97 -28.94 37.17 -7.53
N GLN A 98 -30.24 37.04 -7.23
CA GLN A 98 -31.29 37.74 -7.97
C GLN A 98 -31.18 39.27 -7.83
N ASN A 99 -30.62 39.75 -6.72
CA ASN A 99 -30.47 41.18 -6.43
C ASN A 99 -29.18 41.79 -7.03
N TYR A 100 -28.26 40.98 -7.56
CA TYR A 100 -26.93 41.46 -7.96
C TYR A 100 -26.94 42.52 -9.06
N ASP A 101 -27.88 42.48 -10.01
CA ASP A 101 -28.00 43.52 -11.05
C ASP A 101 -28.30 44.90 -10.44
N GLU A 102 -29.03 44.94 -9.33
CA GLU A 102 -29.32 46.19 -8.61
C GLU A 102 -28.07 46.73 -7.90
N ILE A 103 -27.30 45.85 -7.27
CA ILE A 103 -26.03 46.24 -6.61
C ILE A 103 -25.02 46.72 -7.65
N ILE A 104 -24.91 46.05 -8.81
CA ILE A 104 -24.08 46.49 -9.94
C ILE A 104 -24.47 47.89 -10.39
N TYR A 105 -25.77 48.16 -10.56
CA TYR A 105 -26.25 49.48 -10.95
C TYR A 105 -25.87 50.56 -9.91
N GLU A 106 -25.97 50.27 -8.62
CA GLU A 106 -25.57 51.19 -7.55
C GLU A 106 -24.07 51.50 -7.60
N ILE A 107 -23.22 50.48 -7.75
CA ILE A 107 -21.76 50.65 -7.86
C ILE A 107 -21.40 51.54 -9.05
N VAL A 108 -21.97 51.25 -10.23
CA VAL A 108 -21.70 52.04 -11.44
C VAL A 108 -22.21 53.46 -11.29
N LYS A 109 -23.39 53.65 -10.69
CA LYS A 109 -23.97 54.97 -10.44
C LYS A 109 -23.10 55.81 -9.49
N GLU A 110 -22.52 55.20 -8.47
CA GLU A 110 -21.62 55.88 -7.53
C GLU A 110 -20.26 56.21 -8.16
N GLY A 111 -19.71 55.32 -8.99
CA GLY A 111 -18.40 55.49 -9.62
C GLY A 111 -18.36 56.42 -10.83
N ARG A 112 -19.51 56.80 -11.39
CA ARG A 112 -19.61 57.53 -12.66
C ARG A 112 -19.78 59.03 -12.46
N THR A 113 -19.11 59.84 -13.29
CA THR A 113 -19.12 61.31 -13.17
C THR A 113 -19.99 62.04 -14.21
N LYS A 114 -20.41 61.38 -15.31
CA LYS A 114 -21.24 61.99 -16.37
C LYS A 114 -22.24 60.99 -16.99
N LEU A 115 -23.44 61.49 -17.34
CA LEU A 115 -24.63 60.85 -17.96
C LEU A 115 -25.68 60.21 -17.02
N PRO A 116 -26.99 60.31 -17.33
CA PRO A 116 -28.05 59.61 -16.62
C PRO A 116 -28.07 58.12 -16.98
N LEU A 117 -27.90 57.24 -15.99
CA LEU A 117 -27.94 55.79 -16.14
C LEU A 117 -29.37 55.23 -16.04
N LYS A 118 -29.79 54.38 -16.99
CA LYS A 118 -31.05 53.63 -16.86
C LYS A 118 -30.79 52.26 -16.22
N LYS A 119 -31.46 51.97 -15.10
CA LYS A 119 -31.35 50.68 -14.39
C LYS A 119 -31.60 49.46 -15.30
N SER A 120 -32.45 49.60 -16.32
CA SER A 120 -32.75 48.53 -17.29
C SER A 120 -31.55 48.12 -18.16
N GLU A 121 -30.58 49.01 -18.39
CA GLU A 121 -29.40 48.73 -19.23
C GLU A 121 -28.38 47.82 -18.53
N TYR A 122 -28.44 47.72 -17.20
CA TYR A 122 -27.54 46.93 -16.37
C TYR A 122 -28.14 45.57 -15.94
N LYS A 123 -29.26 45.17 -16.54
CA LYS A 123 -29.95 43.92 -16.21
C LYS A 123 -29.48 42.79 -17.13
N TRP A 124 -28.68 41.85 -16.63
CA TRP A 124 -28.20 40.72 -17.44
C TRP A 124 -29.33 39.71 -17.75
N GLY A 125 -30.28 39.53 -16.83
CA GLY A 125 -31.43 38.64 -17.03
C GLY A 125 -31.10 37.13 -17.10
N TYR A 126 -29.87 36.72 -16.80
CA TYR A 126 -29.43 35.33 -16.84
C TYR A 126 -29.83 34.54 -15.57
N ASN A 127 -31.14 34.36 -15.37
CA ASN A 127 -31.68 33.79 -14.12
C ASN A 127 -31.19 32.37 -13.83
N PHE A 128 -30.87 31.56 -14.84
CA PHE A 128 -30.30 30.23 -14.63
C PHE A 128 -28.95 30.28 -13.92
N PHE A 129 -28.06 31.19 -14.33
CA PHE A 129 -26.75 31.37 -13.69
C PHE A 129 -26.90 31.87 -12.26
N LYS A 130 -27.77 32.85 -12.01
CA LYS A 130 -28.09 33.36 -10.67
C LYS A 130 -28.65 32.27 -9.74
N ASN A 131 -29.58 31.44 -10.23
CA ASN A 131 -30.10 30.30 -9.47
C ASN A 131 -29.00 29.29 -9.14
N LYS A 132 -28.07 29.05 -10.07
CA LYS A 132 -26.93 28.18 -9.83
C LYS A 132 -25.97 28.77 -8.78
N LEU A 133 -25.74 30.09 -8.81
CA LEU A 133 -24.96 30.79 -7.78
C LEU A 133 -25.61 30.66 -6.40
N ASN A 134 -26.93 30.82 -6.29
CA ASN A 134 -27.64 30.62 -5.02
C ASN A 134 -27.57 29.17 -4.50
N GLY A 135 -27.44 28.19 -5.41
CA GLY A 135 -27.21 26.79 -5.05
C GLY A 135 -25.76 26.47 -4.66
N GLY A 136 -24.80 27.34 -5.00
CA GLY A 136 -23.40 27.30 -4.58
C GLY A 136 -23.08 28.41 -3.57
N PHE A 137 -21.84 28.52 -3.12
CA PHE A 137 -21.42 29.50 -2.11
C PHE A 137 -22.35 29.54 -0.89
N THR A 138 -22.68 28.37 -0.35
CA THR A 138 -23.66 28.22 0.74
C THR A 138 -23.19 27.23 1.79
N LEU A 139 -23.69 27.41 3.02
CA LEU A 139 -23.60 26.44 4.11
C LEU A 139 -24.87 25.59 4.16
N LEU A 140 -24.70 24.27 4.19
CA LEU A 140 -25.79 23.32 4.23
C LEU A 140 -25.70 22.45 5.47
N ASP A 141 -26.87 22.01 5.97
CA ASP A 141 -26.91 20.93 6.96
C ASP A 141 -26.34 19.66 6.35
N THR A 142 -25.39 19.06 7.07
CA THR A 142 -24.77 17.81 6.61
C THR A 142 -25.69 16.62 6.84
N LYS A 143 -25.64 15.66 5.91
CA LYS A 143 -26.27 14.34 6.10
C LYS A 143 -25.35 13.34 6.78
N LEU A 144 -24.08 13.70 6.97
CA LEU A 144 -23.08 12.85 7.60
C LEU A 144 -23.32 12.81 9.11
N LYS A 145 -23.37 11.61 9.68
CA LYS A 145 -23.51 11.41 11.13
C LYS A 145 -22.25 10.74 11.65
N THR A 146 -21.65 11.28 12.70
CA THR A 146 -20.56 10.63 13.44
C THR A 146 -21.10 10.03 14.74
N ASP A 147 -20.69 8.80 15.04
CA ASP A 147 -21.00 8.17 16.33
C ASP A 147 -19.92 8.56 17.34
N THR A 148 -20.21 9.53 18.20
CA THR A 148 -19.23 10.06 19.17
C THR A 148 -19.12 9.21 20.45
N SER A 149 -19.90 8.14 20.59
CA SER A 149 -19.85 7.24 21.75
C SER A 149 -18.52 6.48 21.92
N ARG A 150 -17.60 6.64 20.95
CA ARG A 150 -16.38 5.84 20.79
C ARG A 150 -15.10 6.62 21.05
N ALA A 151 -15.20 7.94 21.26
CA ALA A 151 -14.07 8.80 21.58
C ALA A 151 -13.37 8.42 22.91
N GLU A 152 -14.08 7.68 23.76
CA GLU A 152 -13.57 7.17 25.05
C GLU A 152 -12.53 6.04 24.87
N LEU A 153 -12.47 5.40 23.69
CA LEU A 153 -11.65 4.20 23.47
C LEU A 153 -10.26 4.52 22.91
N THR A 154 -10.13 5.51 22.01
CA THR A 154 -8.85 5.89 21.38
C THR A 154 -8.91 7.31 20.81
N THR A 155 -7.76 7.96 20.60
CA THR A 155 -7.62 9.17 19.76
C THR A 155 -6.70 8.91 18.57
N LYS A 156 -7.01 9.49 17.40
CA LYS A 156 -6.16 9.38 16.19
C LYS A 156 -5.50 10.73 15.91
N GLU A 157 -4.18 10.78 16.03
CA GLU A 157 -3.40 11.97 15.66
C GLU A 157 -3.24 12.08 14.14
N ALA A 158 -3.00 13.30 13.65
CA ALA A 158 -2.66 13.54 12.25
C ALA A 158 -1.31 12.91 11.89
N ASP A 159 -1.20 12.32 10.71
CA ASP A 159 0.04 11.71 10.23
C ASP A 159 1.14 12.75 10.00
N LEU A 160 0.74 13.97 9.62
CA LEU A 160 1.62 15.11 9.43
C LEU A 160 0.90 16.40 9.79
N THR A 161 1.61 17.33 10.43
CA THR A 161 1.17 18.72 10.62
C THR A 161 2.26 19.65 10.11
N LYS A 162 1.92 20.61 9.24
CA LYS A 162 2.86 21.61 8.71
C LYS A 162 2.19 22.97 8.54
N VAL A 163 2.97 24.04 8.51
CA VAL A 163 2.49 25.36 8.08
C VAL A 163 2.46 25.39 6.55
N VAL A 164 1.49 26.09 5.96
CA VAL A 164 1.44 26.26 4.50
C VAL A 164 2.71 26.96 4.05
N ASP A 165 3.37 26.38 3.05
CA ASP A 165 4.56 26.99 2.47
C ASP A 165 4.15 28.24 1.67
N ASP A 166 4.93 29.31 1.74
CA ASP A 166 4.70 30.49 0.89
C ASP A 166 4.76 30.08 -0.59
N ILE A 167 3.82 30.62 -1.36
CA ILE A 167 3.77 30.36 -2.80
C ILE A 167 4.82 31.25 -3.48
N PRO A 168 5.67 30.68 -4.35
CA PRO A 168 6.81 31.41 -4.91
C PRO A 168 6.42 32.41 -6.01
N PHE A 169 5.13 32.59 -6.30
CA PHE A 169 4.62 33.44 -7.36
C PHE A 169 3.36 34.20 -6.93
N LYS A 170 3.13 35.35 -7.57
CA LYS A 170 1.97 36.23 -7.36
C LYS A 170 0.85 35.91 -8.34
N PRO A 171 -0.42 36.23 -8.01
CA PRO A 171 -1.54 36.06 -8.94
C PRO A 171 -1.33 36.72 -10.32
N SER A 172 -0.62 37.86 -10.38
CA SER A 172 -0.32 38.57 -11.63
C SER A 172 0.71 37.88 -12.53
N GLU A 173 1.42 36.87 -12.02
CA GLU A 173 2.44 36.12 -12.76
C GLU A 173 1.85 34.86 -13.44
N LEU A 174 0.58 34.56 -13.16
CA LEU A 174 -0.14 33.40 -13.66
C LEU A 174 -0.77 33.70 -15.02
N THR A 175 -0.86 32.69 -15.88
CA THR A 175 -1.55 32.77 -17.18
C THR A 175 -3.08 32.77 -17.05
N LEU A 176 -3.63 32.53 -15.85
CA LEU A 176 -5.06 32.46 -15.56
C LEU A 176 -5.47 33.37 -14.40
N ASP A 177 -6.76 33.75 -14.36
CA ASP A 177 -7.35 34.43 -13.21
C ASP A 177 -7.55 33.45 -12.04
N ALA A 178 -6.54 33.39 -11.16
CA ALA A 178 -6.57 32.51 -9.99
C ALA A 178 -7.73 32.81 -9.04
N SER A 179 -8.16 34.06 -8.93
CA SER A 179 -9.25 34.45 -8.04
C SER A 179 -10.58 33.85 -8.51
N GLN A 180 -10.90 34.03 -9.80
CA GLN A 180 -12.10 33.44 -10.41
C GLN A 180 -12.05 31.91 -10.39
N TYR A 181 -10.87 31.33 -10.68
CA TYR A 181 -10.68 29.88 -10.65
C TYR A 181 -10.94 29.29 -9.26
N ILE A 182 -10.32 29.84 -8.21
CA ILE A 182 -10.46 29.31 -6.84
C ILE A 182 -11.90 29.49 -6.34
N SER A 183 -12.49 30.66 -6.60
CA SER A 183 -13.88 30.96 -6.24
C SER A 183 -14.85 29.93 -6.84
N ASN A 184 -14.69 29.60 -8.12
CA ASN A 184 -15.49 28.59 -8.82
C ASN A 184 -15.35 27.18 -8.22
N ARG A 185 -14.11 26.75 -7.95
CA ARG A 185 -13.76 25.35 -7.65
C ARG A 185 -13.87 24.99 -6.17
N THR A 186 -13.61 25.94 -5.28
CA THR A 186 -13.45 25.70 -3.83
C THR A 186 -14.16 26.72 -2.97
N THR A 187 -14.37 27.95 -3.45
CA THR A 187 -14.58 29.19 -2.69
C THR A 187 -13.32 29.66 -1.96
N ARG A 188 -13.05 30.97 -2.03
CA ARG A 188 -11.98 31.62 -1.27
C ARG A 188 -12.40 31.91 0.17
N ALA A 189 -13.71 31.99 0.45
CA ALA A 189 -14.27 32.34 1.76
C ALA A 189 -13.77 31.44 2.90
N VAL A 190 -13.62 30.14 2.66
CA VAL A 190 -13.10 29.17 3.64
C VAL A 190 -11.65 29.50 4.01
N PHE A 191 -10.84 29.87 3.03
CA PHE A 191 -9.45 30.25 3.26
C PHE A 191 -9.33 31.62 3.93
N TRP A 192 -10.16 32.58 3.53
CA TRP A 192 -10.23 33.90 4.15
C TRP A 192 -10.56 33.80 5.63
N GLU A 193 -11.64 33.09 5.98
CA GLU A 193 -12.05 32.93 7.38
C GLU A 193 -11.00 32.15 8.18
N ALA A 194 -10.43 31.09 7.59
CA ALA A 194 -9.37 30.34 8.25
C ALA A 194 -8.18 31.25 8.61
N VAL A 195 -7.72 32.10 7.69
CA VAL A 195 -6.63 33.05 7.94
C VAL A 195 -7.03 34.12 8.96
N GLU A 196 -8.21 34.74 8.81
CA GLU A 196 -8.72 35.77 9.74
C GLU A 196 -8.79 35.25 11.18
N SER A 197 -9.23 34.01 11.36
CA SER A 197 -9.41 33.37 12.66
C SER A 197 -8.23 32.49 13.11
N ASN A 198 -7.14 32.41 12.33
CA ASN A 198 -6.00 31.52 12.54
C ASN A 198 -6.41 30.05 12.82
N ARG A 199 -7.41 29.55 12.08
CA ARG A 199 -7.94 28.18 12.22
C ARG A 199 -7.12 27.17 11.41
N ASP A 200 -7.03 25.96 11.94
CA ASP A 200 -6.41 24.84 11.24
C ASP A 200 -7.30 24.30 10.12
N ILE A 201 -6.67 23.86 9.03
CA ILE A 201 -7.32 23.13 7.93
C ILE A 201 -6.84 21.68 7.94
N GLU A 202 -7.77 20.75 7.80
CA GLU A 202 -7.52 19.31 7.76
C GLU A 202 -7.71 18.79 6.34
N PHE A 203 -6.68 18.17 5.78
CA PHE A 203 -6.75 17.41 4.54
C PHE A 203 -6.85 15.93 4.86
N HIS A 204 -7.99 15.34 4.50
CA HIS A 204 -8.24 13.92 4.67
C HIS A 204 -8.02 13.23 3.32
N LEU A 205 -6.87 12.55 3.22
CA LEU A 205 -6.41 11.76 2.06
C LEU A 205 -7.03 10.35 2.04
N GLU A 206 -7.77 10.05 3.11
CA GLU A 206 -8.50 8.81 3.34
C GLU A 206 -9.86 8.83 2.62
N ASN A 207 -10.52 7.67 2.53
CA ASN A 207 -11.87 7.60 1.97
C ASN A 207 -12.93 8.17 2.96
N SER A 208 -14.14 8.41 2.48
CA SER A 208 -15.21 9.00 3.31
C SER A 208 -15.54 8.22 4.59
N ARG A 209 -15.37 6.89 4.59
CA ARG A 209 -15.60 6.04 5.75
C ARG A 209 -14.49 6.21 6.80
N GLU A 210 -13.24 6.22 6.35
CA GLU A 210 -12.08 6.48 7.20
C GLU A 210 -12.12 7.90 7.81
N PHE A 211 -12.53 8.91 7.02
CA PHE A 211 -12.76 10.26 7.51
C PHE A 211 -13.79 10.31 8.66
N LEU A 212 -14.98 9.72 8.47
CA LEU A 212 -16.02 9.71 9.51
C LEU A 212 -15.58 8.93 10.76
N LYS A 213 -14.82 7.86 10.56
CA LYS A 213 -14.25 7.09 11.65
C LYS A 213 -13.20 7.91 12.41
N ASN A 214 -12.32 8.61 11.72
CA ASN A 214 -11.34 9.50 12.34
C ASN A 214 -12.03 10.57 13.19
N LEU A 215 -13.10 11.18 12.68
CA LEU A 215 -13.92 12.10 13.47
C LEU A 215 -14.52 11.41 14.70
N SER A 216 -15.11 10.22 14.53
CA SER A 216 -15.69 9.42 15.63
C SER A 216 -14.66 9.06 16.71
N GLU A 217 -13.46 8.59 16.33
CA GLU A 217 -12.35 8.29 17.25
C GLU A 217 -11.90 9.55 18.00
N ASN A 218 -11.92 10.72 17.36
CA ASN A 218 -11.56 11.97 18.04
C ASN A 218 -12.75 12.69 18.71
N GLY A 219 -13.93 12.05 18.79
CA GLY A 219 -15.16 12.64 19.33
C GLY A 219 -15.70 13.84 18.55
N ALA A 220 -15.15 14.08 17.37
CA ALA A 220 -15.53 15.17 16.50
C ALA A 220 -16.80 14.85 15.69
N HIS A 221 -17.45 15.90 15.19
CA HIS A 221 -18.61 15.77 14.32
C HIS A 221 -18.64 16.84 13.24
N VAL A 222 -19.33 16.52 12.15
CA VAL A 222 -19.58 17.46 11.07
C VAL A 222 -20.75 18.36 11.46
N VAL A 223 -20.54 19.67 11.41
CA VAL A 223 -21.54 20.70 11.73
C VAL A 223 -22.29 21.13 10.47
N LYS A 224 -21.55 21.48 9.40
CA LYS A 224 -22.08 21.95 8.11
C LYS A 224 -21.24 21.43 6.93
N GLU A 225 -21.82 21.42 5.74
CA GLU A 225 -21.11 21.28 4.46
C GLU A 225 -21.00 22.66 3.79
N VAL A 226 -19.80 23.06 3.37
CA VAL A 226 -19.60 24.24 2.51
C VAL A 226 -19.70 23.79 1.06
N ARG A 227 -20.63 24.39 0.30
CA ARG A 227 -20.84 24.05 -1.10
C ARG A 227 -20.23 25.12 -2.02
N PRO A 228 -19.12 24.85 -2.74
CA PRO A 228 -18.60 25.76 -3.78
C PRO A 228 -19.51 25.74 -5.01
N PHE A 229 -19.35 26.66 -5.96
CA PHE A 229 -20.15 26.69 -7.20
C PHE A 229 -20.01 25.44 -8.07
N ALA A 230 -18.79 24.90 -8.16
CA ALA A 230 -18.55 23.57 -8.70
C ALA A 230 -18.79 22.51 -7.62
N ASN A 231 -20.06 22.32 -7.21
CA ASN A 231 -20.52 21.52 -6.05
C ASN A 231 -19.90 20.11 -5.86
N ASN A 232 -19.33 19.53 -6.92
CA ASN A 232 -18.75 18.18 -6.93
C ASN A 232 -17.21 18.18 -7.02
N TYR A 233 -16.57 19.35 -7.10
CA TYR A 233 -15.13 19.45 -7.30
C TYR A 233 -14.35 19.24 -6.00
N ASN A 234 -14.73 19.94 -4.93
CA ASN A 234 -14.16 19.77 -3.59
C ASN A 234 -15.25 19.52 -2.56
N LYS A 235 -14.98 18.64 -1.59
CA LYS A 235 -15.86 18.37 -0.46
C LYS A 235 -15.26 18.98 0.79
N ILE A 236 -15.96 19.98 1.34
CA ILE A 236 -15.50 20.83 2.41
C ILE A 236 -16.52 20.76 3.54
N TYR A 237 -16.07 20.39 4.73
CA TYR A 237 -16.89 20.23 5.91
C TYR A 237 -16.40 21.15 7.01
N VAL A 238 -17.34 21.69 7.78
CA VAL A 238 -17.04 22.33 9.05
C VAL A 238 -17.15 21.27 10.14
N VAL A 239 -16.07 21.05 10.88
CA VAL A 239 -15.97 20.01 11.92
C VAL A 239 -15.69 20.63 13.29
N GLN A 240 -16.32 20.10 14.33
CA GLN A 240 -16.11 20.54 15.70
C GLN A 240 -15.61 19.38 16.57
N TYR A 241 -14.49 19.61 17.28
CA TYR A 241 -13.90 18.65 18.20
C TYR A 241 -14.39 18.87 19.65
N PRO A 242 -14.35 17.84 20.52
CA PRO A 242 -14.76 17.98 21.92
C PRO A 242 -13.92 19.03 22.67
N GLY A 243 -14.59 19.88 23.43
CA GLY A 243 -13.94 20.89 24.27
C GLY A 243 -13.44 22.12 23.50
N GLU A 244 -13.54 22.15 22.17
CA GLU A 244 -13.32 23.34 21.37
C GLU A 244 -14.60 24.20 21.33
N ASP A 245 -14.47 25.48 21.63
CA ASP A 245 -15.51 26.51 21.49
C ASP A 245 -15.72 26.94 20.02
N THR A 246 -14.99 26.30 19.12
CA THR A 246 -14.75 26.74 17.77
C THR A 246 -14.65 25.55 16.81
N TYR A 247 -14.61 25.79 15.50
CA TYR A 247 -14.57 24.74 14.48
C TYR A 247 -13.30 24.77 13.61
N ARG A 248 -13.11 23.70 12.82
CA ARG A 248 -12.07 23.57 11.80
C ARG A 248 -12.68 23.24 10.45
N TYR A 249 -11.90 23.40 9.39
CA TYR A 249 -12.28 22.97 8.04
C TYR A 249 -11.66 21.62 7.71
N ALA A 250 -12.46 20.66 7.27
CA ALA A 250 -12.00 19.38 6.75
C ALA A 250 -12.30 19.29 5.25
N ILE A 251 -11.25 19.19 4.44
CA ILE A 251 -11.33 18.97 2.99
C ILE A 251 -11.03 17.50 2.72
N THR A 252 -11.97 16.81 2.07
CA THR A 252 -11.90 15.37 1.79
C THR A 252 -11.82 15.10 0.29
N SER A 253 -11.78 13.82 -0.09
CA SER A 253 -11.76 13.38 -1.50
C SER A 253 -10.49 13.81 -2.25
N ILE A 254 -9.35 13.70 -1.57
CA ILE A 254 -8.03 14.03 -2.14
C ILE A 254 -7.34 12.71 -2.45
N GLY A 255 -7.39 12.30 -3.72
CA GLY A 255 -6.90 10.99 -4.12
C GLY A 255 -5.44 10.97 -4.55
N GLY A 256 -4.80 12.13 -4.75
CA GLY A 256 -3.48 12.25 -5.37
C GLY A 256 -2.62 13.39 -4.84
N LYS A 257 -1.31 13.31 -5.07
CA LYS A 257 -0.33 14.32 -4.66
C LYS A 257 -0.50 15.61 -5.44
N ASP A 258 -0.80 15.52 -6.73
CA ASP A 258 -1.04 16.69 -7.60
C ASP A 258 -2.26 17.46 -7.09
N ARG A 259 -3.32 16.73 -6.72
CA ARG A 259 -4.53 17.31 -6.14
C ARG A 259 -4.28 18.00 -4.80
N LEU A 260 -3.47 17.38 -3.94
CA LEU A 260 -3.09 17.95 -2.65
C LEU A 260 -2.28 19.23 -2.82
N GLN A 261 -1.27 19.23 -3.70
CA GLN A 261 -0.48 20.42 -4.00
C GLN A 261 -1.32 21.52 -4.62
N HIS A 262 -2.23 21.17 -5.53
CA HIS A 262 -3.19 22.11 -6.10
C HIS A 262 -4.01 22.80 -5.00
N LEU A 263 -4.56 22.07 -4.04
CA LEU A 263 -5.32 22.64 -2.91
C LEU A 263 -4.46 23.52 -1.99
N LEU A 264 -3.21 23.12 -1.71
CA LEU A 264 -2.28 23.94 -0.93
C LEU A 264 -1.97 25.27 -1.63
N MET A 265 -1.82 25.25 -2.96
CA MET A 265 -1.64 26.47 -3.76
C MET A 265 -2.89 27.36 -3.74
N GLN A 266 -4.09 26.79 -3.81
CA GLN A 266 -5.30 27.59 -3.67
C GLN A 266 -5.34 28.30 -2.32
N PHE A 267 -4.93 27.61 -1.25
CA PHE A 267 -4.90 28.21 0.07
C PHE A 267 -3.92 29.39 0.12
N GLY A 268 -2.68 29.19 -0.34
CA GLY A 268 -1.70 30.29 -0.33
C GLY A 268 -2.05 31.46 -1.24
N LEU A 269 -2.71 31.23 -2.39
CA LEU A 269 -3.13 32.29 -3.32
C LEU A 269 -4.36 33.06 -2.84
N SER A 270 -5.16 32.49 -1.93
CA SER A 270 -6.42 33.10 -1.44
C SER A 270 -6.20 34.06 -0.29
N ASN A 271 -5.04 34.68 -0.15
CA ASN A 271 -4.73 35.53 1.00
C ASN A 271 -5.30 36.96 0.85
N LEU A 272 -6.45 37.22 1.47
CA LEU A 272 -7.20 38.49 1.35
C LEU A 272 -6.38 39.75 1.72
N ASN A 273 -5.51 39.62 2.73
CA ASN A 273 -4.81 40.76 3.34
C ASN A 273 -3.29 40.76 3.08
N GLY A 274 -2.78 39.80 2.30
CA GLY A 274 -1.33 39.61 2.14
C GLY A 274 -0.61 39.31 3.46
N GLN A 275 -1.33 38.77 4.46
CA GLN A 275 -0.79 38.43 5.76
C GLN A 275 0.03 37.13 5.69
N GLU A 276 1.09 37.01 6.48
CA GLU A 276 1.82 35.74 6.59
C GLU A 276 0.85 34.62 7.05
N ILE A 277 0.74 33.55 6.26
CA ILE A 277 -0.16 32.42 6.56
C ILE A 277 0.48 31.55 7.64
N LYS A 278 0.03 31.73 8.89
CA LYS A 278 0.53 30.97 10.06
C LYS A 278 -0.28 29.72 10.37
N ASN A 279 -1.38 29.52 9.64
CA ASN A 279 -2.31 28.42 9.82
C ASN A 279 -1.59 27.07 9.69
N LYS A 280 -1.93 26.13 10.58
CA LYS A 280 -1.45 24.75 10.44
C LYS A 280 -2.39 23.97 9.54
N VAL A 281 -1.77 23.17 8.69
CA VAL A 281 -2.43 22.17 7.88
C VAL A 281 -2.12 20.80 8.46
N ARG A 282 -3.17 20.01 8.67
CA ARG A 282 -3.08 18.64 9.20
C ARG A 282 -3.45 17.65 8.10
N PHE A 283 -2.64 16.61 7.92
CA PHE A 283 -2.91 15.56 6.96
C PHE A 283 -3.27 14.27 7.68
N PHE A 284 -4.33 13.63 7.22
CA PHE A 284 -4.75 12.30 7.65
C PHE A 284 -4.72 11.37 6.44
N GLY A 285 -4.01 10.25 6.57
CA GLY A 285 -3.78 9.27 5.52
C GLY A 285 -2.43 9.40 4.80
N ASP A 286 -2.06 8.33 4.08
CA ASP A 286 -0.86 8.27 3.23
C ASP A 286 -1.29 7.93 1.79
N LEU A 287 -1.01 8.85 0.85
CA LEU A 287 -1.39 8.71 -0.56
C LEU A 287 -0.67 7.55 -1.27
N ASP A 288 0.58 7.26 -0.93
CA ASP A 288 1.32 6.15 -1.57
C ASP A 288 0.74 4.80 -1.13
N VAL A 289 0.40 4.67 0.15
CA VAL A 289 -0.30 3.50 0.69
C VAL A 289 -1.68 3.36 0.04
N ARG A 290 -2.44 4.46 -0.03
CA ARG A 290 -3.79 4.48 -0.62
C ARG A 290 -3.77 4.12 -2.11
N HIS A 291 -2.85 4.69 -2.88
CA HIS A 291 -2.65 4.37 -4.30
C HIS A 291 -2.36 2.89 -4.47
N LYS A 292 -1.51 2.31 -3.62
CA LYS A 292 -1.19 0.88 -3.71
C LYS A 292 -2.39 0.00 -3.39
N MET A 293 -3.14 0.32 -2.33
CA MET A 293 -4.37 -0.40 -1.99
C MET A 293 -5.39 -0.36 -3.15
N MET A 294 -5.57 0.82 -3.75
CA MET A 294 -6.48 1.02 -4.88
C MET A 294 -6.02 0.26 -6.13
N GLU A 295 -4.71 0.26 -6.43
CA GLU A 295 -4.13 -0.54 -7.51
C GLU A 295 -4.43 -2.03 -7.32
N ASP A 296 -4.22 -2.55 -6.10
CA ASP A 296 -4.43 -3.97 -5.79
C ASP A 296 -5.93 -4.34 -5.83
N GLU A 297 -6.80 -3.48 -5.32
CA GLU A 297 -8.26 -3.61 -5.39
C GLU A 297 -8.73 -3.67 -6.84
N LEU A 298 -8.40 -2.67 -7.67
CA LEU A 298 -8.80 -2.60 -9.07
C LEU A 298 -8.20 -3.75 -9.89
N THR A 299 -6.93 -4.11 -9.65
CA THR A 299 -6.33 -5.26 -10.32
C THR A 299 -7.08 -6.54 -10.00
N GLY A 300 -7.49 -6.71 -8.74
CA GLY A 300 -8.33 -7.82 -8.29
C GLY A 300 -9.69 -7.84 -9.01
N ILE A 301 -10.40 -6.71 -9.01
CA ILE A 301 -11.70 -6.56 -9.69
C ILE A 301 -11.56 -6.88 -11.18
N MET A 302 -10.62 -6.23 -11.87
CA MET A 302 -10.45 -6.36 -13.32
C MET A 302 -10.04 -7.76 -13.77
N LYS A 303 -9.43 -8.58 -12.89
CA LYS A 303 -9.14 -9.99 -13.18
C LYS A 303 -10.40 -10.86 -13.22
N HIS A 304 -11.46 -10.47 -12.51
CA HIS A 304 -12.74 -11.17 -12.52
C HIS A 304 -13.70 -10.61 -13.56
N MET A 305 -13.40 -9.47 -14.17
CA MET A 305 -14.24 -8.89 -15.20
C MET A 305 -13.85 -9.42 -16.59
N PRO A 306 -14.80 -9.47 -17.54
CA PRO A 306 -14.48 -9.70 -18.95
C PRO A 306 -13.38 -8.75 -19.42
N LYS A 307 -12.46 -9.26 -20.25
CA LYS A 307 -11.42 -8.42 -20.84
C LYS A 307 -12.07 -7.41 -21.79
N ALA A 308 -11.92 -6.13 -21.48
CA ALA A 308 -12.44 -5.08 -22.34
C ALA A 308 -11.65 -5.04 -23.66
N LYS A 309 -12.35 -5.09 -24.79
CA LYS A 309 -11.76 -4.85 -26.13
C LYS A 309 -11.15 -3.45 -26.17
N ARG A 310 -11.77 -2.50 -25.46
CA ARG A 310 -11.34 -1.10 -25.31
C ARG A 310 -11.54 -0.61 -23.90
N THR A 311 -10.56 0.12 -23.39
CA THR A 311 -10.71 0.95 -22.19
C THR A 311 -10.71 2.42 -22.62
N ILE A 312 -11.75 3.15 -22.25
CA ILE A 312 -11.92 4.56 -22.52
C ILE A 312 -11.86 5.28 -21.18
N ILE A 313 -10.92 6.20 -21.02
CA ILE A 313 -10.75 7.01 -19.82
C ILE A 313 -11.17 8.43 -20.19
N GLY A 314 -12.17 8.95 -19.49
CA GLY A 314 -12.75 10.27 -19.71
C GLY A 314 -14.09 10.27 -20.40
N GLN A 315 -14.82 11.38 -20.21
CA GLN A 315 -16.16 11.62 -20.77
C GLN A 315 -17.19 10.50 -20.51
N LYS A 316 -17.05 9.72 -19.43
CA LYS A 316 -17.97 8.61 -19.05
C LYS A 316 -19.44 8.97 -19.24
N GLY A 317 -19.90 10.03 -18.59
CA GLY A 317 -21.31 10.42 -18.67
C GLY A 317 -21.82 10.77 -20.07
N ALA A 318 -20.95 11.22 -21.00
CA ALA A 318 -21.34 11.41 -22.39
C ALA A 318 -21.52 10.07 -23.11
N ILE A 319 -20.56 9.15 -22.93
CA ILE A 319 -20.60 7.80 -23.53
C ILE A 319 -21.79 7.00 -22.98
N GLU A 320 -22.08 7.05 -21.68
CA GLU A 320 -23.23 6.36 -21.10
C GLU A 320 -24.55 6.84 -21.72
N ARG A 321 -24.70 8.16 -21.93
CA ARG A 321 -25.88 8.73 -22.60
C ARG A 321 -25.98 8.33 -24.08
N THR A 322 -24.85 8.16 -24.76
CA THR A 322 -24.83 7.69 -26.14
C THR A 322 -25.28 6.24 -26.24
N LEU A 323 -24.79 5.37 -25.35
CA LEU A 323 -25.18 3.96 -25.34
C LEU A 323 -26.63 3.76 -24.90
N ASP A 324 -27.14 4.58 -23.97
CA ASP A 324 -28.58 4.64 -23.64
C ASP A 324 -29.43 5.07 -24.85
N LEU A 325 -28.98 6.07 -25.61
CA LEU A 325 -29.65 6.50 -26.84
C LEU A 325 -29.67 5.36 -27.87
N LEU A 326 -28.55 4.67 -28.09
CA LEU A 326 -28.47 3.54 -29.01
C LEU A 326 -29.36 2.36 -28.58
N TRP A 327 -29.49 2.12 -27.28
CA TRP A 327 -30.41 1.10 -26.76
C TRP A 327 -31.87 1.42 -27.10
N LYS A 328 -32.28 2.70 -26.96
CA LYS A 328 -33.61 3.16 -27.39
C LYS A 328 -33.80 3.07 -28.90
N VAL A 329 -32.76 3.40 -29.69
CA VAL A 329 -32.77 3.24 -31.15
C VAL A 329 -33.00 1.77 -31.53
N ARG A 330 -32.30 0.82 -30.90
CA ARG A 330 -32.51 -0.61 -31.15
C ARG A 330 -33.92 -1.05 -30.78
N ALA A 331 -34.48 -0.57 -29.66
CA ALA A 331 -35.85 -0.87 -29.27
C ALA A 331 -36.88 -0.38 -30.30
N LEU A 332 -36.68 0.82 -30.85
CA LEU A 332 -37.51 1.36 -31.92
C LEU A 332 -37.33 0.59 -33.23
N SER A 333 -36.10 0.17 -33.57
CA SER A 333 -35.84 -0.67 -34.74
C SER A 333 -36.56 -2.02 -34.64
N ASN A 334 -36.52 -2.68 -33.47
CA ASN A 334 -37.22 -3.94 -33.25
C ASN A 334 -38.74 -3.80 -33.46
N LEU A 335 -39.33 -2.67 -33.03
CA LEU A 335 -40.75 -2.39 -33.30
C LEU A 335 -40.99 -2.02 -34.76
N TYR A 336 -40.07 -1.32 -35.41
CA TYR A 336 -40.17 -0.94 -36.82
C TYR A 336 -40.24 -2.15 -37.75
N ASP A 337 -39.55 -3.25 -37.41
CA ASP A 337 -39.60 -4.50 -38.18
C ASP A 337 -41.02 -5.12 -38.22
N ASP A 338 -41.82 -4.89 -37.17
CA ASP A 338 -43.20 -5.40 -37.04
C ASP A 338 -44.26 -4.35 -37.44
N GLU A 339 -44.07 -3.09 -37.05
CA GLU A 339 -45.03 -1.99 -37.15
C GLU A 339 -44.36 -0.69 -37.69
N PRO A 340 -43.87 -0.66 -38.95
CA PRO A 340 -43.04 0.43 -39.48
C PRO A 340 -43.77 1.79 -39.47
N ASP A 341 -45.05 1.82 -39.86
CA ASP A 341 -45.84 3.06 -39.91
C ASP A 341 -46.06 3.68 -38.53
N SER A 342 -46.16 2.84 -37.49
CA SER A 342 -46.32 3.26 -36.09
C SER A 342 -45.08 4.00 -35.59
N VAL A 343 -43.89 3.51 -35.95
CA VAL A 343 -42.61 4.14 -35.59
C VAL A 343 -42.36 5.38 -36.43
N LEU A 344 -42.59 5.33 -37.75
CA LEU A 344 -42.41 6.48 -38.65
C LEU A 344 -43.37 7.63 -38.33
N GLY A 345 -44.59 7.33 -37.88
CA GLY A 345 -45.59 8.33 -37.47
C GLY A 345 -45.14 9.25 -36.34
N GLU A 346 -44.07 8.89 -35.60
CA GLU A 346 -43.48 9.74 -34.56
C GLU A 346 -42.43 10.74 -35.06
N PHE A 347 -42.08 10.66 -36.34
CA PHE A 347 -41.15 11.54 -37.02
C PHE A 347 -41.85 12.35 -38.11
N VAL A 348 -41.27 13.49 -38.48
CA VAL A 348 -41.84 14.31 -39.57
C VAL A 348 -41.63 13.61 -40.91
N GLU A 349 -42.61 13.71 -41.81
CA GLU A 349 -42.65 12.99 -43.09
C GLU A 349 -41.35 13.09 -43.91
N LYS A 350 -40.73 14.28 -43.93
CA LYS A 350 -39.46 14.51 -44.63
C LYS A 350 -38.25 13.72 -44.08
N GLU A 351 -38.36 13.14 -42.89
CA GLU A 351 -37.31 12.34 -42.22
C GLU A 351 -37.59 10.83 -42.35
N HIS A 352 -38.73 10.42 -42.93
CA HIS A 352 -39.13 9.01 -43.01
C HIS A 352 -38.15 8.18 -43.83
N ASP A 353 -37.72 8.69 -44.99
CA ASP A 353 -36.76 7.99 -45.85
C ASP A 353 -35.38 7.86 -45.19
N ASP A 354 -34.92 8.90 -44.49
CA ASP A 354 -33.65 8.90 -43.75
C ASP A 354 -33.67 7.85 -42.63
N ILE A 355 -34.76 7.78 -41.85
CA ILE A 355 -34.93 6.80 -40.76
C ILE A 355 -35.04 5.38 -41.31
N LYS A 356 -35.77 5.20 -42.40
CA LYS A 356 -35.89 3.92 -43.09
C LYS A 356 -34.55 3.44 -43.64
N SER A 357 -33.76 4.35 -44.20
CA SER A 357 -32.39 4.04 -44.63
C SER A 357 -31.53 3.65 -43.44
N PHE A 358 -31.55 4.44 -42.37
CA PHE A 358 -30.78 4.20 -41.16
C PHE A 358 -31.12 2.86 -40.48
N PHE A 359 -32.39 2.49 -40.32
CA PHE A 359 -32.75 1.18 -39.74
C PHE A 359 -32.36 0.01 -40.64
N LYS A 360 -32.18 0.24 -41.94
CA LYS A 360 -31.77 -0.80 -42.89
C LYS A 360 -30.25 -0.92 -43.04
N SER A 361 -29.54 0.20 -43.11
CA SER A 361 -28.08 0.27 -43.32
C SER A 361 -27.29 0.25 -42.01
N GLU A 362 -27.95 0.67 -40.92
CA GLU A 362 -27.35 0.99 -39.63
C GLU A 362 -26.19 1.99 -39.74
N ASP A 363 -26.18 2.83 -40.77
CA ASP A 363 -25.14 3.82 -41.01
C ASP A 363 -25.55 5.19 -40.46
N TYR A 364 -24.74 5.75 -39.56
CA TYR A 364 -25.01 7.05 -38.96
C TYR A 364 -24.93 8.22 -39.96
N ALA A 365 -24.38 8.00 -41.17
CA ALA A 365 -24.44 8.95 -42.26
C ALA A 365 -25.88 9.17 -42.78
N ASP A 366 -26.74 8.16 -42.67
CA ASP A 366 -28.14 8.22 -43.12
C ASP A 366 -29.02 9.01 -42.15
N TYR A 367 -28.70 9.01 -40.85
CA TYR A 367 -29.45 9.72 -39.83
C TYR A 367 -28.61 10.12 -38.62
N ASP A 368 -28.45 11.44 -38.39
CA ASP A 368 -27.66 11.98 -37.29
C ASP A 368 -28.40 11.85 -35.93
N ILE A 369 -28.10 10.78 -35.20
CA ILE A 369 -28.73 10.46 -33.91
C ILE A 369 -28.47 11.53 -32.85
N PHE A 370 -27.33 12.23 -32.88
CA PHE A 370 -27.03 13.25 -31.88
C PHE A 370 -27.81 14.55 -32.13
N LYS A 371 -27.99 14.96 -33.39
CA LYS A 371 -28.86 16.10 -33.73
C LYS A 371 -30.33 15.82 -33.42
N ASN A 372 -30.76 14.57 -33.59
CA ASN A 372 -32.15 14.16 -33.41
C ASN A 372 -32.44 13.47 -32.07
N LYS A 373 -31.49 13.49 -31.11
CA LYS A 373 -31.60 12.82 -29.80
C LYS A 373 -32.97 12.97 -29.14
N LYS A 374 -33.46 14.22 -29.01
CA LYS A 374 -34.72 14.50 -28.30
C LYS A 374 -35.92 13.84 -28.98
N LYS A 375 -35.94 13.78 -30.32
CA LYS A 375 -37.02 13.13 -31.07
C LYS A 375 -37.01 11.62 -30.86
N ILE A 376 -35.84 10.99 -30.90
CA ILE A 376 -35.68 9.55 -30.62
C ILE A 376 -36.18 9.22 -29.21
N GLU A 377 -35.78 9.99 -28.20
CA GLU A 377 -36.24 9.78 -26.81
C GLU A 377 -37.76 9.90 -26.70
N GLN A 378 -38.37 10.91 -27.37
CA GLN A 378 -39.83 11.09 -27.38
C GLN A 378 -40.57 9.95 -28.11
N ALA A 379 -40.05 9.48 -29.25
CA ALA A 379 -40.61 8.36 -29.98
C ALA A 379 -40.57 7.07 -29.14
N PHE A 380 -39.44 6.80 -28.48
CA PHE A 380 -39.32 5.67 -27.56
C PHE A 380 -40.30 5.77 -26.39
N ASP A 381 -40.38 6.93 -25.72
CA ASP A 381 -41.25 7.10 -24.55
C ASP A 381 -42.73 6.86 -24.89
N LYS A 382 -43.18 7.25 -26.09
CA LYS A 382 -44.55 6.98 -26.58
C LYS A 382 -44.80 5.49 -26.83
N HIS A 383 -43.81 4.77 -27.35
CA HIS A 383 -43.92 3.35 -27.69
C HIS A 383 -43.46 2.39 -26.59
N LYS A 384 -42.89 2.90 -25.48
CA LYS A 384 -42.27 2.09 -24.42
C LYS A 384 -43.17 0.96 -23.89
N THR A 385 -44.40 1.29 -23.50
CA THR A 385 -45.36 0.30 -22.96
C THR A 385 -45.69 -0.78 -23.99
N ARG A 386 -45.75 -0.41 -25.27
CA ARG A 386 -46.02 -1.34 -26.37
C ARG A 386 -44.83 -2.28 -26.59
N ILE A 387 -43.62 -1.75 -26.68
CA ILE A 387 -42.37 -2.50 -26.81
C ILE A 387 -42.20 -3.49 -25.66
N GLU A 388 -42.48 -3.06 -24.41
CA GLU A 388 -42.45 -3.91 -23.22
C GLU A 388 -43.47 -5.07 -23.31
N SER A 389 -44.71 -4.79 -23.75
CA SER A 389 -45.77 -5.80 -23.85
C SER A 389 -45.50 -6.88 -24.91
N LEU A 390 -44.78 -6.52 -25.97
CA LEU A 390 -44.39 -7.44 -27.05
C LEU A 390 -43.06 -8.15 -26.77
N GLY A 391 -42.36 -7.81 -25.68
CA GLY A 391 -41.04 -8.37 -25.38
C GLY A 391 -39.94 -7.93 -26.35
N LEU A 392 -40.11 -6.78 -27.00
CA LEU A 392 -39.20 -6.24 -28.02
C LEU A 392 -38.07 -5.38 -27.43
N LEU A 393 -37.99 -5.26 -26.10
CA LEU A 393 -36.90 -4.55 -25.44
C LEU A 393 -35.57 -5.28 -25.67
N PRO A 394 -34.51 -4.56 -26.10
CA PRO A 394 -33.19 -5.15 -26.21
C PRO A 394 -32.58 -5.41 -24.84
N GLU A 395 -31.71 -6.41 -24.76
CA GLU A 395 -30.89 -6.65 -23.57
C GLU A 395 -30.06 -5.41 -23.20
N GLU A 396 -29.97 -5.08 -21.92
CA GLU A 396 -29.25 -3.88 -21.46
C GLU A 396 -27.76 -3.94 -21.83
N PHE A 397 -27.21 -2.83 -22.35
CA PHE A 397 -25.79 -2.76 -22.71
C PHE A 397 -24.89 -2.62 -21.47
N LYS A 398 -25.30 -1.86 -20.47
CA LYS A 398 -24.51 -1.64 -19.25
C LYS A 398 -24.56 -2.89 -18.38
N LYS A 399 -23.44 -3.62 -18.29
CA LYS A 399 -23.35 -4.87 -17.50
C LYS A 399 -22.78 -4.65 -16.10
N TYR A 400 -22.08 -3.54 -15.88
CA TYR A 400 -21.46 -3.23 -14.60
C TYR A 400 -21.26 -1.73 -14.39
N ASP A 401 -21.28 -1.33 -13.12
CA ASP A 401 -20.95 0.02 -12.65
C ASP A 401 -20.16 -0.11 -11.34
N TYR A 402 -19.03 0.56 -11.28
CA TYR A 402 -18.18 0.72 -10.11
C TYR A 402 -18.01 2.21 -9.88
N ASP A 403 -18.38 2.67 -8.70
CA ASP A 403 -18.31 4.09 -8.40
C ASP A 403 -17.74 4.28 -6.99
N ASN A 404 -16.50 4.74 -6.94
CA ASN A 404 -15.86 5.22 -5.72
C ASN A 404 -15.50 6.70 -5.88
N PHE A 405 -15.01 7.35 -4.81
CA PHE A 405 -14.77 8.79 -4.84
C PHE A 405 -13.62 9.25 -5.77
N VAL A 406 -12.74 8.35 -6.23
CA VAL A 406 -11.60 8.64 -7.12
C VAL A 406 -11.82 8.12 -8.54
N ILE A 407 -12.50 6.96 -8.68
CA ILE A 407 -12.67 6.20 -9.91
C ILE A 407 -14.13 5.79 -10.05
N SER A 408 -14.71 6.17 -11.18
CA SER A 408 -16.02 5.74 -11.64
C SER A 408 -15.86 5.00 -12.96
N MET A 409 -16.35 3.76 -13.06
CA MET A 409 -16.11 2.86 -14.18
C MET A 409 -17.38 2.07 -14.52
N SER A 410 -17.74 1.99 -15.81
CA SER A 410 -18.83 1.15 -16.32
C SER A 410 -18.32 0.21 -17.40
N ASP A 411 -18.82 -1.03 -17.43
CA ASP A 411 -18.62 -1.92 -18.57
C ASP A 411 -19.90 -2.02 -19.39
N PHE A 412 -19.75 -1.84 -20.69
CA PHE A 412 -20.80 -2.00 -21.69
C PHE A 412 -20.49 -3.18 -22.59
N THR A 413 -21.49 -4.01 -22.84
CA THR A 413 -21.37 -5.19 -23.70
C THR A 413 -22.50 -5.19 -24.72
N PHE A 414 -22.13 -5.27 -25.99
CA PHE A 414 -23.06 -5.26 -27.13
C PHE A 414 -22.45 -6.02 -28.32
N LYS A 415 -23.27 -6.36 -29.30
CA LYS A 415 -22.84 -6.92 -30.59
C LYS A 415 -22.62 -5.81 -31.61
N ASN A 416 -21.55 -5.93 -32.38
CA ASN A 416 -21.30 -5.06 -33.54
C ASN A 416 -22.05 -5.57 -34.79
N LYS A 417 -21.92 -4.87 -35.94
CA LYS A 417 -22.56 -5.27 -37.21
C LYS A 417 -22.17 -6.68 -37.69
N LYS A 418 -21.03 -7.20 -37.23
CA LYS A 418 -20.54 -8.56 -37.53
C LYS A 418 -21.08 -9.63 -36.57
N GLY A 419 -21.87 -9.24 -35.57
CA GLY A 419 -22.38 -10.12 -34.52
C GLY A 419 -21.36 -10.49 -33.42
N GLU A 420 -20.17 -9.87 -33.43
CA GLU A 420 -19.12 -10.08 -32.44
C GLU A 420 -19.43 -9.36 -31.13
N ASP A 421 -19.13 -10.00 -30.00
CA ASP A 421 -19.27 -9.37 -28.69
C ASP A 421 -18.17 -8.33 -28.47
N VAL A 422 -18.57 -7.08 -28.23
CA VAL A 422 -17.68 -5.96 -27.93
C VAL A 422 -17.89 -5.51 -26.49
N VAL A 423 -16.78 -5.46 -25.73
CA VAL A 423 -16.76 -4.95 -24.37
C VAL A 423 -16.03 -3.61 -24.33
N TRP A 424 -16.75 -2.55 -23.98
CA TRP A 424 -16.20 -1.22 -23.71
C TRP A 424 -16.18 -0.96 -22.21
N ARG A 425 -14.98 -0.73 -21.67
CA ARG A 425 -14.78 -0.28 -20.29
C ARG A 425 -14.60 1.22 -20.28
N VAL A 426 -15.52 1.94 -19.64
CA VAL A 426 -15.57 3.40 -19.67
C VAL A 426 -15.34 3.94 -18.27
N VAL A 427 -14.27 4.70 -18.08
CA VAL A 427 -13.84 5.27 -16.80
C VAL A 427 -13.99 6.79 -16.84
N ALA A 428 -14.40 7.42 -15.74
CA ALA A 428 -14.42 8.88 -15.60
C ALA A 428 -12.99 9.46 -15.51
N ASN A 429 -12.85 10.77 -15.70
CA ASN A 429 -11.58 11.46 -15.47
C ASN A 429 -11.30 11.56 -13.97
N SER A 430 -10.02 11.48 -13.61
CA SER A 430 -9.47 11.71 -12.28
C SER A 430 -8.43 12.85 -12.38
N TRP A 431 -8.08 13.52 -11.28
CA TRP A 431 -7.14 14.64 -11.34
C TRP A 431 -5.68 14.19 -11.23
N GLY A 432 -4.87 14.47 -12.25
CA GLY A 432 -3.42 14.24 -12.25
C GLY A 432 -3.03 12.82 -11.86
N ASP A 433 -2.18 12.68 -10.83
CA ASP A 433 -1.67 11.39 -10.37
C ASP A 433 -2.73 10.45 -9.76
N GLU A 434 -3.96 10.90 -9.52
CA GLU A 434 -5.11 10.06 -9.13
C GLU A 434 -5.42 8.95 -10.15
N ILE A 435 -5.04 9.16 -11.42
CA ILE A 435 -5.21 8.15 -12.48
C ILE A 435 -4.18 7.01 -12.38
N SER A 436 -3.11 7.20 -11.60
CA SER A 436 -1.98 6.26 -11.54
C SER A 436 -2.36 4.86 -11.07
N PRO A 437 -3.17 4.66 -10.00
CA PRO A 437 -3.61 3.34 -9.57
C PRO A 437 -4.40 2.61 -10.66
N LEU A 438 -5.30 3.32 -11.36
CA LEU A 438 -6.05 2.78 -12.49
C LEU A 438 -5.12 2.35 -13.62
N ALA A 439 -4.20 3.22 -14.05
CA ALA A 439 -3.27 2.93 -15.14
C ALA A 439 -2.40 1.70 -14.84
N LYS A 440 -1.92 1.58 -13.59
CA LYS A 440 -1.18 0.39 -13.14
C LYS A 440 -2.07 -0.85 -13.11
N ALA A 441 -3.31 -0.73 -12.64
CA ALA A 441 -4.26 -1.84 -12.63
C ALA A 441 -4.60 -2.34 -14.04
N LEU A 442 -4.84 -1.44 -14.99
CA LEU A 442 -5.07 -1.76 -16.41
C LEU A 442 -3.86 -2.49 -17.02
N LYS A 443 -2.64 -1.99 -16.76
CA LYS A 443 -1.39 -2.64 -17.17
C LYS A 443 -1.24 -4.03 -16.55
N ASN A 444 -1.49 -4.17 -15.24
CA ASN A 444 -1.32 -5.42 -14.50
C ASN A 444 -2.39 -6.47 -14.84
N SER A 445 -3.57 -6.05 -15.30
CA SER A 445 -4.66 -6.92 -15.76
C SER A 445 -4.59 -7.22 -17.28
N GLY A 446 -3.61 -6.67 -17.99
CA GLY A 446 -3.32 -7.00 -19.39
C GLY A 446 -4.17 -6.25 -20.42
N HIS A 447 -4.72 -5.09 -20.07
CA HIS A 447 -5.43 -4.22 -21.02
C HIS A 447 -4.44 -3.59 -22.01
N LYS A 448 -4.75 -3.67 -23.30
CA LYS A 448 -3.85 -3.25 -24.39
C LYS A 448 -4.31 -2.05 -25.18
N HIS A 449 -5.60 -1.70 -25.12
CA HIS A 449 -6.18 -0.67 -25.97
C HIS A 449 -6.87 0.39 -25.12
N ILE A 450 -6.20 1.51 -24.96
CA ILE A 450 -6.57 2.58 -24.05
C ILE A 450 -6.77 3.87 -24.84
N THR A 451 -7.95 4.46 -24.71
CA THR A 451 -8.31 5.77 -25.26
C THR A 451 -8.48 6.74 -24.10
N TYR A 452 -7.67 7.79 -24.04
CA TYR A 452 -7.82 8.87 -23.08
C TYR A 452 -8.53 10.06 -23.72
N ILE A 453 -9.54 10.63 -23.06
CA ILE A 453 -10.32 11.78 -23.53
C ILE A 453 -10.27 12.88 -22.46
N GLY A 454 -9.40 13.86 -22.70
CA GLY A 454 -9.09 14.95 -21.77
C GLY A 454 -9.48 16.33 -22.29
N THR A 455 -9.14 17.34 -21.52
CA THR A 455 -9.17 18.76 -21.92
C THR A 455 -7.79 19.35 -21.70
N ALA A 456 -7.29 20.13 -22.66
CA ALA A 456 -5.94 20.69 -22.59
C ALA A 456 -5.94 22.17 -22.95
N GLY A 457 -5.03 22.93 -22.34
CA GLY A 457 -4.69 24.28 -22.77
C GLY A 457 -3.74 24.21 -23.95
N ALA A 458 -4.01 24.96 -25.02
CA ALA A 458 -3.06 25.08 -26.13
C ALA A 458 -2.18 26.31 -25.92
N PHE A 459 -0.91 26.20 -26.32
CA PHE A 459 -0.02 27.34 -26.27
C PHE A 459 -0.31 28.33 -27.42
N PRO A 460 -0.12 29.65 -27.19
CA PRO A 460 -0.14 30.69 -28.22
C PRO A 460 0.58 30.30 -29.50
N ASP A 461 0.04 30.76 -30.64
CA ASP A 461 0.64 30.66 -31.97
C ASP A 461 0.97 29.25 -32.49
N LYS A 462 0.51 28.19 -31.81
CA LYS A 462 0.65 26.79 -32.27
C LYS A 462 -0.43 26.37 -33.29
N GLY A 463 -1.30 27.29 -33.71
CA GLY A 463 -2.32 27.05 -34.74
C GLY A 463 -3.57 26.31 -34.25
N TYR A 464 -3.78 26.20 -32.93
CA TYR A 464 -4.99 25.62 -32.33
C TYR A 464 -6.01 26.70 -31.96
N LYS A 465 -7.28 26.31 -31.88
CA LYS A 465 -8.39 27.17 -31.45
C LYS A 465 -9.22 26.46 -30.39
N VAL A 466 -9.87 27.23 -29.53
CA VAL A 466 -10.81 26.71 -28.54
C VAL A 466 -11.90 25.87 -29.20
N GLY A 467 -12.07 24.65 -28.70
CA GLY A 467 -13.03 23.66 -29.23
C GLY A 467 -12.47 22.75 -30.32
N ASP A 468 -11.22 22.94 -30.76
CA ASP A 468 -10.53 21.96 -31.61
C ASP A 468 -10.33 20.64 -30.86
N LEU A 469 -10.36 19.54 -31.61
CA LEU A 469 -9.94 18.22 -31.11
C LEU A 469 -8.49 17.98 -31.52
N ALA A 470 -7.58 17.95 -30.56
CA ALA A 470 -6.17 17.66 -30.77
C ALA A 470 -5.86 16.19 -30.44
N ILE A 471 -5.06 15.55 -31.29
CA ILE A 471 -4.60 14.17 -31.11
C ILE A 471 -3.07 14.19 -31.03
N PRO A 472 -2.49 14.37 -29.83
CA PRO A 472 -1.06 14.47 -29.67
C PRO A 472 -0.35 13.18 -30.10
N THR A 473 0.85 13.35 -30.64
CA THR A 473 1.71 12.22 -31.01
C THR A 473 2.71 11.86 -29.91
N HIS A 474 3.03 12.83 -29.05
CA HIS A 474 3.99 12.70 -27.96
C HIS A 474 3.45 13.31 -26.67
N ALA A 475 4.00 12.87 -25.54
CA ALA A 475 3.89 13.55 -24.25
C ALA A 475 5.29 13.85 -23.72
N TYR A 476 5.52 15.01 -23.15
CA TYR A 476 6.78 15.39 -22.53
C TYR A 476 6.87 14.74 -21.13
N VAL A 477 7.81 13.79 -20.98
CA VAL A 477 7.96 13.00 -19.75
C VAL A 477 9.45 12.80 -19.44
N ASP A 478 9.83 13.06 -18.18
CA ASP A 478 11.20 12.90 -17.67
C ASP A 478 12.25 13.64 -18.53
N GLY A 479 11.93 14.86 -18.96
CA GLY A 479 12.84 15.73 -19.73
C GLY A 479 12.88 15.48 -21.25
N GLY A 480 11.92 14.75 -21.82
CA GLY A 480 11.87 14.56 -23.27
C GLY A 480 10.54 14.05 -23.82
N ASN A 481 10.32 14.26 -25.12
CA ASN A 481 9.11 13.84 -25.82
C ASN A 481 9.06 12.32 -26.02
N LYS A 482 8.03 11.69 -25.45
CA LYS A 482 7.76 10.24 -25.54
C LYS A 482 6.53 9.98 -26.39
N LYS A 483 6.67 9.13 -27.41
CA LYS A 483 5.58 8.77 -28.33
C LYS A 483 4.38 8.15 -27.62
N LEU A 484 3.16 8.59 -27.95
CA LEU A 484 1.91 7.93 -27.62
C LEU A 484 1.64 6.81 -28.65
N TYR A 485 1.42 5.58 -28.19
CA TYR A 485 1.34 4.39 -29.05
C TYR A 485 -0.10 4.11 -29.54
N GLY A 486 -0.26 3.51 -30.71
CA GLY A 486 -1.58 3.15 -31.28
C GLY A 486 -1.88 3.86 -32.59
N GLU A 487 -3.04 3.59 -33.19
CA GLU A 487 -3.51 4.30 -34.39
C GLU A 487 -4.43 5.44 -33.97
N ALA A 488 -4.21 6.62 -34.55
CA ALA A 488 -5.13 7.75 -34.37
C ALA A 488 -6.40 7.49 -35.17
N LEU A 489 -7.56 7.78 -34.59
CA LEU A 489 -8.82 7.78 -35.33
C LEU A 489 -8.80 8.89 -36.39
N ASP A 490 -9.32 8.58 -37.57
CA ASP A 490 -9.64 9.60 -38.57
C ASP A 490 -10.94 10.29 -38.15
N ILE A 491 -10.85 11.56 -37.78
CA ILE A 491 -11.98 12.34 -37.27
C ILE A 491 -12.00 13.67 -38.00
N ASP A 492 -13.10 13.95 -38.69
CA ASP A 492 -13.26 15.18 -39.46
C ASP A 492 -13.03 16.45 -38.62
N GLY A 493 -12.00 17.22 -38.98
CA GLY A 493 -11.58 18.45 -38.32
C GLY A 493 -10.68 18.27 -37.09
N ALA A 494 -10.27 17.05 -36.76
CA ALA A 494 -9.27 16.81 -35.71
C ALA A 494 -7.85 17.13 -36.20
N LYS A 495 -7.01 17.65 -35.31
CA LYS A 495 -5.61 17.99 -35.59
C LYS A 495 -4.70 16.95 -34.98
N VAL A 496 -4.03 16.17 -35.82
CA VAL A 496 -3.08 15.13 -35.41
C VAL A 496 -1.67 15.70 -35.42
N GLY A 497 -0.95 15.59 -34.30
CA GLY A 497 0.41 16.13 -34.19
C GLY A 497 0.69 16.76 -32.82
N GLY A 498 1.92 17.23 -32.64
CA GLY A 498 2.34 17.95 -31.45
C GLY A 498 2.66 17.08 -30.23
N SER A 499 3.13 17.75 -29.18
CA SER A 499 3.46 17.18 -27.87
C SER A 499 2.70 17.87 -26.74
N VAL A 500 2.26 17.09 -25.76
CA VAL A 500 1.59 17.59 -24.55
C VAL A 500 2.53 17.56 -23.36
N ASP A 501 2.64 18.69 -22.67
CA ASP A 501 3.38 18.83 -21.42
C ASP A 501 2.51 18.55 -20.19
N HIS A 502 3.17 18.29 -19.07
CA HIS A 502 2.52 18.05 -17.79
C HIS A 502 2.52 19.29 -16.91
N VAL A 503 1.36 19.57 -16.33
CA VAL A 503 1.26 20.45 -15.18
C VAL A 503 0.44 19.78 -14.08
N TYR A 504 0.90 19.81 -12.83
CA TYR A 504 0.15 19.22 -11.71
C TYR A 504 -0.95 20.15 -11.16
N SER A 505 -0.87 21.44 -11.51
CA SER A 505 -1.81 22.48 -11.10
C SER A 505 -1.71 23.65 -12.08
N PRO A 506 -2.83 24.22 -12.54
CA PRO A 506 -2.79 25.34 -13.48
C PRO A 506 -2.15 26.60 -12.87
N PHE A 507 -2.00 26.69 -11.54
CA PHE A 507 -1.24 27.76 -10.89
C PHE A 507 0.28 27.69 -11.10
N VAL A 508 0.80 26.59 -11.65
CA VAL A 508 2.22 26.48 -12.02
C VAL A 508 2.46 27.10 -13.38
N GLU A 509 1.40 27.34 -14.16
CA GLU A 509 1.45 27.97 -15.47
C GLU A 509 1.71 29.47 -15.30
N THR A 510 2.92 29.84 -14.89
CA THR A 510 3.40 31.22 -14.90
C THR A 510 3.81 31.61 -16.32
N PHE A 511 3.94 32.91 -16.59
CA PHE A 511 4.50 33.37 -17.87
C PHE A 511 5.92 32.82 -18.13
N ASP A 512 6.77 32.73 -17.09
CA ASP A 512 8.11 32.14 -17.19
C ASP A 512 8.06 30.64 -17.52
N TRP A 513 7.18 29.90 -16.83
CA TRP A 513 6.97 28.48 -17.12
C TRP A 513 6.45 28.28 -18.55
N LEU A 514 5.55 29.16 -19.00
CA LEU A 514 4.99 29.09 -20.34
C LEU A 514 6.06 29.32 -21.41
N GLU A 515 6.96 30.29 -21.20
CA GLU A 515 8.09 30.56 -22.11
C GLU A 515 8.99 29.32 -22.25
N GLU A 516 9.28 28.64 -21.14
CA GLU A 516 10.03 27.38 -21.14
C GLU A 516 9.26 26.26 -21.87
N ALA A 517 8.02 25.99 -21.45
CA ALA A 517 7.23 24.86 -21.93
C ALA A 517 6.91 24.94 -23.43
N GLN A 518 6.67 26.16 -23.95
CA GLN A 518 6.42 26.41 -25.37
C GLN A 518 7.57 25.98 -26.29
N SER A 519 8.79 25.94 -25.76
CA SER A 519 9.98 25.53 -26.52
C SER A 519 9.99 24.03 -26.86
N HIS A 520 9.26 23.20 -26.10
CA HIS A 520 9.28 21.74 -26.25
C HIS A 520 7.92 21.07 -26.34
N SER A 521 6.82 21.80 -26.20
CA SER A 521 5.45 21.28 -26.27
C SER A 521 4.50 22.26 -26.96
N ASP A 522 3.31 21.76 -27.29
CA ASP A 522 2.25 22.50 -28.00
C ASP A 522 1.00 22.67 -27.12
N PHE A 523 0.84 21.79 -26.13
CA PHE A 523 -0.28 21.73 -25.22
C PHE A 523 0.21 21.52 -23.79
N VAL A 524 -0.65 21.82 -22.82
CA VAL A 524 -0.49 21.44 -21.42
C VAL A 524 -1.71 20.69 -20.91
N GLU A 525 -1.47 19.63 -20.16
CA GLU A 525 -2.51 18.82 -19.55
C GLU A 525 -2.03 18.10 -18.28
N VAL A 526 -2.94 17.62 -17.42
CA VAL A 526 -2.58 17.13 -16.09
C VAL A 526 -2.30 15.62 -16.06
N GLU A 527 -3.05 14.79 -16.80
CA GLU A 527 -3.04 13.32 -16.66
C GLU A 527 -2.18 12.58 -17.70
N THR A 528 -2.03 13.12 -18.90
CA THR A 528 -1.50 12.40 -20.07
C THR A 528 -0.08 11.88 -19.84
N SER A 529 0.77 12.67 -19.19
CA SER A 529 2.14 12.28 -18.87
C SER A 529 2.22 11.17 -17.82
N HIS A 530 1.32 11.15 -16.82
CA HIS A 530 1.23 10.04 -15.86
C HIS A 530 0.82 8.75 -16.54
N LEU A 531 -0.21 8.81 -17.39
CA LEU A 531 -0.65 7.68 -18.21
C LEU A 531 0.50 7.17 -19.09
N ARG A 532 1.21 8.07 -19.79
CA ARG A 532 2.33 7.69 -20.67
C ARG A 532 3.52 7.11 -19.90
N LYS A 533 3.80 7.60 -18.69
CA LYS A 533 4.87 7.09 -17.83
C LYS A 533 4.58 5.67 -17.34
N ILE A 534 3.31 5.35 -17.09
CA ILE A 534 2.89 4.04 -16.59
C ILE A 534 2.67 3.05 -17.74
N LEU A 535 2.03 3.47 -18.82
CA LEU A 535 1.67 2.68 -20.00
C LEU A 535 2.78 2.75 -21.07
N ASP A 536 4.01 2.51 -20.63
CA ASP A 536 5.24 2.87 -21.35
C ASP A 536 5.74 1.88 -22.41
N LYS A 537 5.05 0.75 -22.60
CA LYS A 537 5.49 -0.34 -23.47
C LYS A 537 4.85 -0.29 -24.85
N ASN A 538 5.59 -0.74 -25.86
CA ASN A 538 5.12 -0.86 -27.25
C ASN A 538 3.91 -1.81 -27.44
N ASP A 539 3.59 -2.67 -26.46
CA ASP A 539 2.46 -3.61 -26.53
C ASP A 539 1.14 -3.03 -25.97
N ILE A 540 1.15 -1.80 -25.45
CA ILE A 540 -0.04 -1.07 -25.02
C ILE A 540 -0.26 0.11 -25.98
N SER A 541 -1.35 0.05 -26.72
CA SER A 541 -1.86 1.13 -27.54
C SER A 541 -2.60 2.13 -26.64
N MET A 542 -2.01 3.32 -26.44
CA MET A 542 -2.57 4.42 -25.66
C MET A 542 -2.59 5.69 -26.53
N ARG A 543 -3.80 6.14 -26.88
CA ARG A 543 -4.02 7.40 -27.61
C ARG A 543 -4.82 8.39 -26.77
N ALA A 544 -4.38 9.64 -26.76
CA ALA A 544 -5.07 10.76 -26.13
C ALA A 544 -5.82 11.59 -27.19
N TYR A 545 -7.03 12.03 -26.83
CA TYR A 545 -7.90 12.90 -27.60
C TYR A 545 -8.24 14.08 -26.69
N LEU A 546 -7.65 15.23 -26.97
CA LEU A 546 -7.68 16.40 -26.09
C LEU A 546 -8.55 17.47 -26.72
N LEU A 547 -9.63 17.85 -26.03
CA LEU A 547 -10.42 19.01 -26.43
C LEU A 547 -9.70 20.28 -25.94
N ILE A 548 -9.35 21.19 -26.86
CA ILE A 548 -8.70 22.44 -26.49
C ILE A 548 -9.67 23.31 -25.70
N SER A 549 -9.35 23.50 -24.41
CA SER A 549 -10.18 24.23 -23.46
C SER A 549 -9.97 25.72 -23.50
N ASP A 550 -8.77 26.16 -23.86
CA ASP A 550 -8.33 27.53 -23.75
C ASP A 550 -7.02 27.71 -24.54
N ILE A 551 -6.75 28.95 -24.92
CA ILE A 551 -5.44 29.36 -25.40
C ILE A 551 -4.78 30.12 -24.25
N LEU A 552 -3.64 29.62 -23.76
CA LEU A 552 -2.93 30.27 -22.66
C LEU A 552 -2.63 31.73 -23.04
N THR A 553 -2.65 32.64 -22.06
CA THR A 553 -2.45 34.10 -22.21
C THR A 553 -3.50 34.88 -23.01
N ASN A 554 -4.54 34.24 -23.56
CA ASN A 554 -5.60 34.94 -24.29
C ASN A 554 -6.90 35.01 -23.49
N GLU A 555 -7.03 36.04 -22.65
CA GLU A 555 -8.21 36.26 -21.81
C GLU A 555 -9.48 36.39 -22.66
N GLY A 556 -10.38 35.41 -22.53
CA GLY A 556 -11.65 35.34 -23.28
C GLY A 556 -11.70 34.29 -24.37
N GLU A 557 -10.58 33.64 -24.72
CA GLU A 557 -10.57 32.43 -25.55
C GLU A 557 -10.57 31.18 -24.67
N THR A 558 -11.74 30.86 -24.09
CA THR A 558 -11.93 29.64 -23.30
C THR A 558 -13.22 28.91 -23.69
N LEU A 559 -13.35 27.64 -23.32
CA LEU A 559 -14.58 26.88 -23.51
C LEU A 559 -15.75 27.42 -22.67
N ALA A 560 -15.48 28.20 -21.62
CA ALA A 560 -16.52 28.85 -20.83
C ALA A 560 -17.15 30.02 -21.61
N SER A 561 -16.37 30.74 -22.41
CA SER A 561 -16.84 31.82 -23.28
C SER A 561 -17.29 31.34 -24.67
N ALA A 562 -16.89 30.13 -25.10
CA ALA A 562 -17.34 29.51 -26.35
C ALA A 562 -18.78 28.97 -26.25
N SER A 563 -19.50 28.94 -27.39
CA SER A 563 -20.85 28.37 -27.41
C SER A 563 -20.81 26.87 -27.08
N SER A 564 -21.72 26.43 -26.20
CA SER A 564 -21.87 25.01 -25.80
C SER A 564 -22.06 24.04 -26.98
N ALA A 565 -22.35 24.56 -28.18
CA ALA A 565 -22.45 23.82 -29.43
C ALA A 565 -21.08 23.32 -29.93
N LYS A 566 -20.00 24.12 -29.82
CA LYS A 566 -18.66 23.74 -30.33
C LYS A 566 -18.07 22.53 -29.59
N ARG A 567 -18.09 22.57 -28.24
CA ARG A 567 -17.67 21.45 -27.38
C ARG A 567 -18.41 20.15 -27.72
N ARG A 568 -19.73 20.26 -27.90
CA ARG A 568 -20.58 19.09 -28.21
C ARG A 568 -20.29 18.54 -29.61
N ASN A 569 -20.03 19.39 -30.59
CA ASN A 569 -19.73 18.96 -31.95
C ASN A 569 -18.46 18.09 -32.04
N ALA A 570 -17.34 18.55 -31.45
CA ALA A 570 -16.09 17.79 -31.47
C ALA A 570 -16.22 16.44 -30.73
N LEU A 571 -16.90 16.45 -29.58
CA LEU A 571 -17.16 15.23 -28.83
C LEU A 571 -18.05 14.24 -29.60
N ASN A 572 -19.11 14.71 -30.24
CA ASN A 572 -20.00 13.86 -31.05
C ASN A 572 -19.25 13.23 -32.22
N LYS A 573 -18.39 13.99 -32.91
CA LYS A 573 -17.52 13.47 -33.98
C LYS A 573 -16.55 12.41 -33.47
N LEU A 574 -15.93 12.63 -32.31
CA LEU A 574 -15.08 11.61 -31.67
C LEU A 574 -15.88 10.35 -31.33
N LEU A 575 -17.10 10.50 -30.81
CA LEU A 575 -17.97 9.36 -30.50
C LEU A 575 -18.36 8.58 -31.77
N TYR A 576 -18.68 9.26 -32.88
CA TYR A 576 -18.90 8.60 -34.17
C TYR A 576 -17.65 7.84 -34.63
N GLY A 577 -16.46 8.46 -34.63
CA GLY A 577 -15.22 7.77 -35.00
C GLY A 577 -14.90 6.56 -34.11
N MET A 578 -15.30 6.59 -32.84
CA MET A 578 -15.18 5.44 -31.94
C MET A 578 -16.17 4.32 -32.29
N LEU A 579 -17.42 4.66 -32.62
CA LEU A 579 -18.44 3.69 -33.06
C LEU A 579 -18.07 3.06 -34.40
N GLU A 580 -17.54 3.84 -35.34
CA GLU A 580 -17.09 3.37 -36.65
C GLU A 580 -15.89 2.41 -36.53
N ARG A 581 -14.86 2.77 -35.74
CA ARG A 581 -13.68 1.91 -35.52
C ARG A 581 -14.04 0.50 -35.06
N ASP A 582 -15.04 0.38 -34.18
CA ASP A 582 -15.45 -0.91 -33.62
C ASP A 582 -16.68 -1.51 -34.34
N ASP A 583 -17.10 -0.90 -35.47
CA ASP A 583 -18.17 -1.35 -36.38
C ASP A 583 -19.54 -1.52 -35.70
N VAL A 584 -19.92 -0.57 -34.83
CA VAL A 584 -21.02 -0.76 -33.87
C VAL A 584 -22.41 -0.80 -34.50
N GLY A 585 -22.72 0.06 -35.48
CA GLY A 585 -24.05 0.12 -36.11
C GLY A 585 -25.19 0.43 -35.13
N ILE A 586 -26.34 -0.23 -35.28
CA ILE A 586 -27.37 -0.24 -34.24
C ILE A 586 -27.07 -1.45 -33.35
N PRO A 587 -26.42 -1.30 -32.19
CA PRO A 587 -25.92 -2.44 -31.45
C PRO A 587 -27.05 -3.34 -30.93
N ASP A 588 -26.80 -4.65 -30.94
CA ASP A 588 -27.64 -5.63 -30.25
C ASP A 588 -27.08 -5.93 -28.86
N GLY A 589 -27.95 -6.29 -27.92
CA GLY A 589 -27.49 -6.73 -26.60
C GLY A 589 -27.02 -8.19 -26.61
N VAL A 590 -26.08 -8.54 -25.72
CA VAL A 590 -25.53 -9.90 -25.64
C VAL A 590 -26.29 -10.74 -24.62
N LYS A 591 -26.86 -11.87 -25.07
CA LYS A 591 -27.38 -12.94 -24.20
C LYS A 591 -26.22 -13.83 -23.74
N GLN A 592 -25.98 -13.91 -22.43
CA GLN A 592 -24.91 -14.72 -21.86
C GLN A 592 -25.38 -16.17 -21.66
N ASN A 593 -24.62 -17.14 -22.18
CA ASN A 593 -24.78 -18.56 -21.84
C ASN A 593 -24.12 -18.82 -20.48
N LEU A 594 -24.93 -18.82 -19.42
CA LEU A 594 -24.44 -18.98 -18.05
C LEU A 594 -24.40 -20.45 -17.64
N THR A 595 -23.27 -20.91 -17.11
CA THR A 595 -23.08 -22.24 -16.49
C THR A 595 -22.56 -22.09 -15.06
N GLY A 596 -22.66 -23.13 -14.23
CA GLY A 596 -22.10 -23.13 -12.85
C GLY A 596 -22.66 -22.04 -11.93
N MET A 597 -21.78 -21.36 -11.18
CA MET A 597 -22.21 -20.27 -10.27
C MET A 597 -22.86 -19.08 -10.98
N PRO A 598 -22.42 -18.63 -12.16
CA PRO A 598 -23.16 -17.64 -12.93
C PRO A 598 -24.62 -18.04 -13.20
N LYS A 599 -24.88 -19.33 -13.51
CA LYS A 599 -26.26 -19.86 -13.65
C LYS A 599 -27.01 -19.75 -12.32
N LEU A 600 -26.44 -20.26 -11.22
CA LEU A 600 -27.07 -20.19 -9.90
C LEU A 600 -27.36 -18.74 -9.48
N ARG A 601 -26.42 -17.81 -9.72
CA ARG A 601 -26.62 -16.39 -9.47
C ARG A 601 -27.78 -15.83 -10.26
N SER A 602 -27.90 -16.16 -11.55
CA SER A 602 -29.02 -15.73 -12.37
C SER A 602 -30.35 -16.24 -11.83
N ILE A 603 -30.39 -17.51 -11.37
CA ILE A 603 -31.58 -18.09 -10.74
C ILE A 603 -31.92 -17.35 -9.43
N VAL A 604 -30.93 -17.11 -8.57
CA VAL A 604 -31.12 -16.36 -7.32
C VAL A 604 -31.58 -14.92 -7.58
N GLU A 605 -31.00 -14.23 -8.56
CA GLU A 605 -31.41 -12.87 -8.92
C GLU A 605 -32.85 -12.83 -9.45
N LYS A 606 -33.27 -13.85 -10.22
CA LYS A 606 -34.66 -14.00 -10.68
C LYS A 606 -35.61 -14.32 -9.53
N ALA A 607 -35.21 -15.19 -8.60
CA ALA A 607 -36.03 -15.59 -7.46
C ALA A 607 -36.25 -14.43 -6.47
N ILE A 608 -35.18 -13.69 -6.16
CA ILE A 608 -35.18 -12.68 -5.09
C ILE A 608 -34.59 -11.32 -5.51
N PRO A 609 -35.06 -10.70 -6.61
CA PRO A 609 -34.41 -9.51 -7.21
C PRO A 609 -34.35 -8.31 -6.26
N ARG A 610 -35.34 -8.18 -5.38
CA ARG A 610 -35.47 -7.04 -4.44
C ARG A 610 -34.76 -7.25 -3.10
N LYS A 611 -34.10 -8.40 -2.87
CA LYS A 611 -33.37 -8.67 -1.62
C LYS A 611 -31.99 -8.04 -1.64
N ALA A 612 -31.39 -7.88 -0.46
CA ALA A 612 -30.06 -7.32 -0.28
C ALA A 612 -28.97 -8.19 -0.94
N ASN A 613 -27.92 -7.58 -1.48
CA ASN A 613 -26.89 -8.33 -2.21
C ASN A 613 -26.08 -9.25 -1.29
N SER A 614 -25.85 -8.87 -0.03
CA SER A 614 -25.26 -9.75 0.99
C SER A 614 -26.15 -10.97 1.32
N PHE A 615 -27.48 -10.82 1.30
CA PHE A 615 -28.41 -11.94 1.49
C PHE A 615 -28.44 -12.86 0.28
N LYS A 616 -28.50 -12.30 -0.93
CA LYS A 616 -28.37 -13.07 -2.18
C LYS A 616 -27.06 -13.88 -2.19
N TYR A 617 -25.96 -13.27 -1.76
CA TYR A 617 -24.68 -13.97 -1.62
C TYR A 617 -24.75 -15.13 -0.63
N TYR A 618 -25.36 -14.93 0.54
CA TYR A 618 -25.52 -16.01 1.52
C TYR A 618 -26.31 -17.20 0.93
N VAL A 619 -27.42 -16.92 0.24
CA VAL A 619 -28.23 -17.94 -0.45
C VAL A 619 -27.40 -18.67 -1.51
N MET A 620 -26.67 -17.94 -2.35
CA MET A 620 -25.77 -18.54 -3.33
C MET A 620 -24.69 -19.41 -2.69
N SER A 621 -24.04 -18.92 -1.64
CA SER A 621 -22.97 -19.62 -0.91
C SER A 621 -23.47 -20.92 -0.27
N ALA A 622 -24.70 -20.91 0.25
CA ALA A 622 -25.34 -22.09 0.85
C ALA A 622 -25.77 -23.13 -0.18
N LEU A 623 -26.16 -22.71 -1.39
CA LEU A 623 -26.70 -23.59 -2.44
C LEU A 623 -25.68 -24.00 -3.51
N LYS A 624 -24.45 -23.47 -3.48
CA LYS A 624 -23.43 -23.67 -4.52
C LYS A 624 -23.13 -25.14 -4.82
N ASP A 625 -23.24 -26.00 -3.82
CA ASP A 625 -22.93 -27.44 -3.91
C ASP A 625 -24.20 -28.31 -4.02
N SER A 626 -25.39 -27.71 -4.08
CA SER A 626 -26.68 -28.41 -4.02
C SER A 626 -27.27 -28.74 -5.41
N GLY A 627 -26.66 -28.28 -6.50
CA GLY A 627 -27.12 -28.58 -7.86
C GLY A 627 -28.45 -27.91 -8.25
N VAL A 628 -28.83 -26.81 -7.59
CA VAL A 628 -30.10 -26.10 -7.82
C VAL A 628 -30.25 -25.65 -9.27
N GLU A 629 -31.40 -25.97 -9.88
CA GLU A 629 -31.68 -25.69 -11.29
C GLU A 629 -32.88 -24.76 -11.51
N SER A 630 -33.70 -24.51 -10.48
CA SER A 630 -34.97 -23.76 -10.61
C SER A 630 -35.15 -22.63 -9.58
N VAL A 631 -36.05 -21.70 -9.90
CA VAL A 631 -36.43 -20.58 -9.00
C VAL A 631 -37.12 -21.10 -7.73
N ASP A 632 -37.95 -22.15 -7.84
CA ASP A 632 -38.74 -22.69 -6.73
C ASP A 632 -37.87 -23.34 -5.65
N GLU A 633 -36.77 -24.00 -6.05
CA GLU A 633 -35.78 -24.56 -5.14
C GLU A 633 -35.06 -23.45 -4.34
N VAL A 634 -34.72 -22.33 -4.99
CA VAL A 634 -34.14 -21.16 -4.30
C VAL A 634 -35.14 -20.58 -3.31
N MET A 635 -36.40 -20.43 -3.71
CA MET A 635 -37.45 -19.89 -2.83
C MET A 635 -37.67 -20.78 -1.61
N SER A 636 -37.66 -22.11 -1.78
CA SER A 636 -37.77 -23.07 -0.68
C SER A 636 -36.64 -22.92 0.35
N PHE A 637 -35.40 -22.70 -0.10
CA PHE A 637 -34.29 -22.41 0.80
C PHE A 637 -34.45 -21.04 1.47
N VAL A 638 -34.83 -20.01 0.72
CA VAL A 638 -35.04 -18.64 1.24
C VAL A 638 -36.09 -18.63 2.34
N ASP A 639 -37.16 -19.41 2.21
CA ASP A 639 -38.22 -19.51 3.21
C ASP A 639 -37.78 -20.25 4.49
N SER A 640 -36.67 -21.01 4.43
CA SER A 640 -36.10 -21.73 5.58
C SER A 640 -35.12 -20.90 6.42
N VAL A 641 -34.72 -19.70 5.96
CA VAL A 641 -33.70 -18.86 6.62
C VAL A 641 -34.19 -17.43 6.84
N ASP A 642 -33.73 -16.79 7.92
CA ASP A 642 -34.12 -15.41 8.20
C ASP A 642 -33.44 -14.40 7.25
N ASN A 643 -34.24 -13.63 6.51
CA ASN A 643 -33.75 -12.54 5.66
C ASN A 643 -33.05 -11.41 6.45
N PHE A 644 -32.05 -10.75 5.85
CA PHE A 644 -31.34 -9.59 6.42
C PHE A 644 -30.98 -8.54 5.35
N SER A 645 -30.67 -7.30 5.78
CA SER A 645 -30.27 -6.20 4.89
C SER A 645 -28.75 -6.00 4.84
N ASP A 646 -28.23 -5.34 3.80
CA ASP A 646 -26.81 -5.01 3.65
C ASP A 646 -26.28 -4.16 4.82
N LYS A 647 -27.12 -3.25 5.33
CA LYS A 647 -26.79 -2.45 6.53
C LYS A 647 -26.69 -3.34 7.77
N TYR A 648 -27.65 -4.24 7.98
CA TYR A 648 -27.67 -5.15 9.13
C TYR A 648 -26.46 -6.09 9.14
N PHE A 649 -26.03 -6.54 7.96
CA PHE A 649 -24.83 -7.33 7.75
C PHE A 649 -23.55 -6.51 8.05
N SER A 650 -23.40 -5.35 7.40
CA SER A 650 -22.26 -4.44 7.58
C SER A 650 -22.07 -4.03 9.04
N ASP A 651 -23.14 -3.61 9.71
CA ASP A 651 -23.09 -3.08 11.07
C ASP A 651 -22.47 -4.07 12.06
N ARG A 652 -22.65 -5.39 11.86
CA ARG A 652 -22.08 -6.45 12.71
C ARG A 652 -20.60 -6.65 12.47
N LEU A 653 -20.19 -6.71 11.20
CA LEU A 653 -18.79 -6.81 10.83
C LEU A 653 -18.01 -5.63 11.39
N VAL A 654 -18.52 -4.43 11.16
CA VAL A 654 -17.90 -3.16 11.57
C VAL A 654 -17.76 -3.09 13.09
N LYS A 655 -18.85 -3.27 13.84
CA LYS A 655 -18.81 -3.18 15.31
C LYS A 655 -17.87 -4.21 15.94
N THR A 656 -17.86 -5.43 15.42
CA THR A 656 -16.97 -6.50 15.91
C THR A 656 -15.51 -6.20 15.59
N SER A 657 -15.27 -5.71 14.37
CA SER A 657 -13.94 -5.38 13.87
C SER A 657 -13.35 -4.22 14.68
N GLU A 658 -14.13 -3.17 14.91
CA GLU A 658 -13.73 -2.03 15.73
C GLU A 658 -13.35 -2.44 17.15
N LEU A 659 -14.22 -3.17 17.85
CA LEU A 659 -13.93 -3.65 19.20
C LEU A 659 -12.66 -4.51 19.24
N THR A 660 -12.54 -5.46 18.31
CA THR A 660 -11.36 -6.33 18.23
C THR A 660 -10.09 -5.52 17.99
N SER A 661 -10.14 -4.51 17.12
CA SER A 661 -9.01 -3.62 16.85
C SER A 661 -8.67 -2.74 18.06
N TYR A 662 -9.64 -2.27 18.83
CA TYR A 662 -9.39 -1.54 20.08
C TYR A 662 -8.68 -2.42 21.11
N ILE A 663 -9.19 -3.63 21.35
CA ILE A 663 -8.56 -4.62 22.22
C ILE A 663 -7.13 -4.92 21.72
N ALA A 664 -6.96 -5.17 20.42
CA ALA A 664 -5.66 -5.45 19.82
C ALA A 664 -4.66 -4.28 19.97
N ARG A 665 -5.10 -3.03 19.82
CA ARG A 665 -4.27 -1.83 20.05
C ARG A 665 -3.83 -1.74 21.50
N GLU A 666 -4.74 -1.97 22.44
CA GLU A 666 -4.42 -1.87 23.86
C GLU A 666 -3.48 -3.00 24.30
N ILE A 667 -3.67 -4.20 23.74
CA ILE A 667 -2.71 -5.30 23.85
C ILE A 667 -1.36 -4.84 23.31
N GLU A 668 -1.28 -4.33 22.08
CA GLU A 668 -0.01 -3.93 21.43
C GLU A 668 0.76 -2.85 22.20
N LYS A 669 0.07 -1.93 22.90
CA LYS A 669 0.71 -0.92 23.76
C LYS A 669 1.40 -1.54 24.99
N GLN A 670 0.82 -2.60 25.55
CA GLN A 670 1.24 -3.17 26.84
C GLN A 670 1.97 -4.52 26.69
N HIS A 671 1.87 -5.16 25.53
CA HIS A 671 2.33 -6.53 25.25
C HIS A 671 2.51 -6.75 23.73
N PRO A 672 3.43 -7.60 23.26
CA PRO A 672 3.47 -8.01 21.87
C PRO A 672 2.13 -8.58 21.39
N LEU A 673 1.66 -8.15 20.21
CA LEU A 673 0.38 -8.61 19.67
C LEU A 673 0.41 -10.15 19.46
N PRO A 674 -0.50 -10.91 20.11
CA PRO A 674 -0.58 -12.37 19.98
C PRO A 674 -1.07 -12.79 18.59
N LYS A 675 -1.09 -14.09 18.31
CA LYS A 675 -1.77 -14.61 17.11
C LYS A 675 -3.26 -14.37 17.27
N ILE A 676 -3.91 -13.90 16.21
CA ILE A 676 -5.37 -13.70 16.17
C ILE A 676 -5.91 -14.65 15.10
N ALA A 677 -7.02 -15.34 15.37
CA ALA A 677 -7.68 -16.19 14.39
C ALA A 677 -9.20 -15.97 14.39
N ILE A 678 -9.83 -16.28 13.26
CA ILE A 678 -11.28 -16.20 13.07
C ILE A 678 -11.84 -17.55 12.63
N SER A 679 -13.11 -17.84 12.92
CA SER A 679 -13.75 -19.08 12.48
C SER A 679 -13.70 -19.29 10.96
N LYS A 680 -13.42 -20.52 10.54
CA LYS A 680 -13.38 -20.92 9.13
C LYS A 680 -14.71 -20.70 8.40
N ASP A 681 -15.85 -20.99 9.05
CA ASP A 681 -17.19 -20.74 8.48
C ASP A 681 -17.42 -19.28 8.09
N PHE A 682 -16.81 -18.34 8.81
CA PHE A 682 -16.85 -16.93 8.47
C PHE A 682 -16.06 -16.65 7.18
N VAL A 683 -14.85 -17.19 7.09
CA VAL A 683 -13.95 -17.05 5.92
C VAL A 683 -14.54 -17.73 4.68
N ASP A 684 -15.26 -18.83 4.87
CA ASP A 684 -15.91 -19.62 3.81
C ASP A 684 -17.27 -19.03 3.37
N GLY A 685 -17.71 -17.92 3.97
CA GLY A 685 -18.96 -17.25 3.60
C GLY A 685 -20.23 -17.98 4.03
N LYS A 686 -20.14 -18.87 5.03
CA LYS A 686 -21.26 -19.63 5.61
C LYS A 686 -21.89 -18.93 6.81
N TRP A 687 -21.30 -17.83 7.28
CA TRP A 687 -21.79 -17.08 8.42
C TRP A 687 -23.13 -16.39 8.12
N HIS A 688 -24.12 -16.61 9.00
CA HIS A 688 -25.42 -15.96 8.94
C HIS A 688 -25.54 -14.88 10.04
N PRO A 689 -25.80 -13.60 9.73
CA PRO A 689 -25.71 -12.49 10.69
C PRO A 689 -26.81 -12.46 11.77
N LYS A 690 -27.90 -13.24 11.62
CA LYS A 690 -28.97 -13.32 12.64
C LYS A 690 -28.81 -14.51 13.60
N SER A 691 -28.27 -15.62 13.12
CA SER A 691 -28.22 -16.88 13.87
C SER A 691 -26.79 -17.31 14.24
N GLY A 692 -25.76 -16.82 13.54
CA GLY A 692 -24.36 -17.12 13.81
C GLY A 692 -23.62 -15.99 14.51
N LYS A 693 -22.64 -16.34 15.35
CA LYS A 693 -21.69 -15.40 15.96
C LYS A 693 -20.37 -15.35 15.21
N ILE A 694 -19.78 -14.16 15.11
CA ILE A 694 -18.42 -13.97 14.62
C ILE A 694 -17.46 -14.34 15.76
N LYS A 695 -16.67 -15.42 15.59
CA LYS A 695 -15.73 -15.89 16.62
C LYS A 695 -14.32 -15.38 16.35
N VAL A 696 -13.76 -14.57 17.24
CA VAL A 696 -12.40 -14.02 17.14
C VAL A 696 -11.59 -14.45 18.35
N ASN A 697 -10.48 -15.16 18.12
CA ASN A 697 -9.64 -15.70 19.19
C ASN A 697 -8.26 -15.06 19.22
N PHE A 698 -7.84 -14.55 20.37
CA PHE A 698 -6.48 -14.13 20.69
C PHE A 698 -5.73 -15.27 21.38
N TYR A 699 -4.63 -15.74 20.79
CA TYR A 699 -3.91 -16.93 21.24
C TYR A 699 -2.67 -16.57 22.04
N ALA A 700 -2.70 -16.90 23.34
CA ALA A 700 -1.58 -16.80 24.25
C ALA A 700 -0.68 -18.05 24.17
N ASN A 701 0.64 -17.84 24.27
CA ASN A 701 1.63 -18.92 24.32
C ASN A 701 1.77 -19.50 25.73
N THR A 702 1.51 -18.70 26.76
CA THR A 702 1.64 -19.09 28.18
C THR A 702 0.39 -18.72 28.99
N TYR A 703 0.21 -19.34 30.16
CA TYR A 703 -0.87 -18.95 31.08
C TYR A 703 -0.72 -17.52 31.60
N ALA A 704 0.51 -17.10 31.90
CA ALA A 704 0.77 -15.73 32.35
C ALA A 704 0.40 -14.70 31.25
N GLU A 705 0.70 -15.01 30.00
CA GLU A 705 0.27 -14.20 28.86
C GLU A 705 -1.26 -14.20 28.74
N LEU A 706 -1.91 -15.36 28.86
CA LEU A 706 -3.37 -15.47 28.80
C LEU A 706 -4.07 -14.58 29.83
N GLU A 707 -3.65 -14.64 31.09
CA GLU A 707 -4.25 -13.82 32.16
C GLU A 707 -3.98 -12.33 31.93
N LYS A 708 -2.79 -11.97 31.43
CA LYS A 708 -2.51 -10.58 31.05
C LYS A 708 -3.42 -10.09 29.92
N LEU A 709 -3.65 -10.91 28.89
CA LEU A 709 -4.53 -10.53 27.78
C LEU A 709 -5.98 -10.36 28.24
N LYS A 710 -6.47 -11.26 29.13
CA LYS A 710 -7.81 -11.12 29.73
C LYS A 710 -7.93 -9.84 30.55
N GLN A 711 -6.93 -9.52 31.37
CA GLN A 711 -6.91 -8.29 32.17
C GLN A 711 -6.97 -7.03 31.29
N ILE A 712 -6.32 -7.04 30.13
CA ILE A 712 -6.41 -5.93 29.16
C ILE A 712 -7.83 -5.86 28.58
N ALA A 713 -8.44 -7.01 28.29
CA ALA A 713 -9.78 -7.12 27.72
C ALA A 713 -10.90 -6.69 28.67
N GLU A 714 -10.73 -6.85 29.98
CA GLU A 714 -11.68 -6.40 31.02
C GLU A 714 -12.00 -4.89 30.91
N ASN A 715 -11.05 -4.08 30.40
CA ASN A 715 -11.28 -2.66 30.15
C ASN A 715 -12.33 -2.40 29.05
N PHE A 716 -12.73 -3.42 28.30
CA PHE A 716 -13.67 -3.36 27.18
C PHE A 716 -14.89 -4.26 27.39
N ASP A 717 -15.18 -4.70 28.62
CA ASP A 717 -16.32 -5.59 28.91
C ASP A 717 -17.66 -4.96 28.51
N SER A 718 -17.84 -3.66 28.79
CA SER A 718 -19.09 -2.95 28.47
C SER A 718 -19.34 -2.85 26.96
N GLU A 719 -18.27 -2.79 26.16
CA GLU A 719 -18.28 -2.76 24.70
C GLU A 719 -18.47 -4.17 24.14
N SER A 720 -17.85 -5.17 24.78
CA SER A 720 -17.99 -6.59 24.46
C SER A 720 -19.43 -7.05 24.65
N ASP A 721 -20.10 -6.59 25.71
CA ASP A 721 -21.52 -6.86 25.95
C ASP A 721 -22.42 -6.34 24.82
N LYS A 722 -22.10 -5.16 24.25
CA LYS A 722 -22.86 -4.56 23.14
C LYS A 722 -22.81 -5.41 21.87
N VAL A 723 -21.77 -6.23 21.67
CA VAL A 723 -21.61 -7.10 20.49
C VAL A 723 -21.81 -8.59 20.78
N SER A 724 -21.87 -9.00 22.04
CA SER A 724 -21.97 -10.40 22.51
C SER A 724 -23.09 -11.23 21.87
N LYS A 725 -24.16 -10.58 21.42
CA LYS A 725 -25.30 -11.20 20.71
C LYS A 725 -24.92 -11.75 19.33
N PHE A 726 -23.88 -11.21 18.70
CA PHE A 726 -23.47 -11.55 17.33
C PHE A 726 -21.95 -11.73 17.15
N ALA A 727 -21.16 -11.53 18.20
CA ALA A 727 -19.72 -11.76 18.22
C ALA A 727 -19.31 -12.49 19.52
N ASP A 728 -18.21 -13.21 19.44
CA ASP A 728 -17.59 -13.97 20.52
C ASP A 728 -16.08 -13.74 20.43
N ILE A 729 -15.56 -12.86 21.31
CA ILE A 729 -14.14 -12.49 21.35
C ILE A 729 -13.51 -13.23 22.52
N GLN A 730 -12.62 -14.18 22.24
CA GLN A 730 -12.05 -15.06 23.25
C GLN A 730 -10.54 -14.93 23.35
N PHE A 731 -10.03 -15.19 24.55
CA PHE A 731 -8.60 -15.31 24.84
C PHE A 731 -8.33 -16.76 25.21
N VAL A 732 -7.51 -17.43 24.41
CA VAL A 732 -7.31 -18.88 24.50
C VAL A 732 -5.83 -19.23 24.49
N ARG A 733 -5.48 -20.37 25.07
CA ARG A 733 -4.10 -20.88 25.10
C ARG A 733 -3.86 -21.86 23.95
N GLY A 734 -2.67 -21.80 23.37
CA GLY A 734 -2.20 -22.78 22.39
C GLY A 734 -2.25 -22.25 20.95
N PRO A 735 -2.01 -23.10 19.94
CA PRO A 735 -2.19 -22.71 18.54
C PRO A 735 -3.68 -22.69 18.15
N PRO A 736 -4.07 -21.99 17.06
CA PRO A 736 -5.39 -22.11 16.47
C PRO A 736 -5.75 -23.55 16.09
N THR A 737 -7.00 -23.95 16.36
CA THR A 737 -7.55 -25.24 15.92
C THR A 737 -7.91 -25.22 14.43
N GLU A 738 -8.18 -26.38 13.82
CA GLU A 738 -8.50 -26.50 12.38
C GLU A 738 -9.75 -25.70 11.96
N ASP A 739 -10.65 -25.42 12.91
CA ASP A 739 -11.85 -24.60 12.70
C ASP A 739 -11.57 -23.09 12.65
N PHE A 740 -10.31 -22.67 12.85
CA PHE A 740 -9.91 -21.26 12.88
C PHE A 740 -8.78 -20.95 11.89
N VAL A 741 -8.92 -19.83 11.18
CA VAL A 741 -7.93 -19.30 10.25
C VAL A 741 -7.19 -18.15 10.91
N THR A 742 -5.87 -18.23 10.98
CA THR A 742 -5.04 -17.15 11.51
C THR A 742 -5.10 -15.94 10.59
N ILE A 743 -5.31 -14.76 11.15
CA ILE A 743 -5.37 -13.50 10.41
C ILE A 743 -4.10 -12.66 10.63
N PRO A 744 -3.67 -11.86 9.65
CA PRO A 744 -2.43 -11.11 9.76
C PRO A 744 -2.51 -10.01 10.83
N LYS A 745 -1.36 -9.56 11.35
CA LYS A 745 -1.26 -8.63 12.48
C LYS A 745 -1.80 -7.21 12.25
N PHE A 746 -2.33 -6.87 11.06
CA PHE A 746 -2.86 -5.52 10.81
C PHE A 746 -4.21 -5.23 11.50
N VAL A 747 -4.78 -6.21 12.21
CA VAL A 747 -5.99 -6.08 13.03
C VAL A 747 -5.93 -4.90 14.00
N SER A 748 -4.78 -4.62 14.62
CA SER A 748 -4.65 -3.46 15.52
C SER A 748 -4.69 -2.11 14.78
N LYS A 749 -4.41 -2.09 13.48
CA LYS A 749 -4.29 -0.85 12.70
C LYS A 749 -5.56 -0.49 11.94
N ASP A 750 -6.35 -1.50 11.59
CA ASP A 750 -7.54 -1.34 10.76
C ASP A 750 -8.78 -1.83 11.49
N SER A 751 -9.72 -0.93 11.76
CA SER A 751 -10.98 -1.26 12.43
C SER A 751 -12.02 -1.86 11.51
N ASP A 752 -11.79 -1.91 10.20
CA ASP A 752 -12.67 -2.55 9.22
C ASP A 752 -12.06 -3.86 8.68
N PHE A 753 -11.04 -4.40 9.37
CA PHE A 753 -10.36 -5.62 8.93
C PHE A 753 -11.31 -6.80 8.69
N LEU A 754 -12.43 -6.94 9.41
CA LEU A 754 -13.40 -8.00 9.14
C LEU A 754 -14.20 -7.78 7.86
N VAL A 755 -14.51 -6.53 7.52
CA VAL A 755 -15.14 -6.19 6.25
C VAL A 755 -14.19 -6.54 5.11
N GLN A 756 -12.93 -6.15 5.23
CA GLN A 756 -11.91 -6.49 4.23
C GLN A 756 -11.69 -7.99 4.17
N LEU A 757 -11.55 -8.67 5.30
CA LEU A 757 -11.33 -10.10 5.36
C LEU A 757 -12.48 -10.86 4.68
N TYR A 758 -13.73 -10.59 5.08
CA TYR A 758 -14.90 -11.24 4.49
C TYR A 758 -15.07 -10.91 3.00
N SER A 759 -14.78 -9.67 2.61
CA SER A 759 -14.79 -9.28 1.20
C SER A 759 -13.78 -10.11 0.40
N GLN A 760 -12.54 -10.20 0.88
CA GLN A 760 -11.45 -10.90 0.19
C GLN A 760 -11.56 -12.42 0.24
N SER A 761 -12.07 -12.99 1.34
CA SER A 761 -12.19 -14.44 1.50
C SER A 761 -13.49 -14.98 0.95
N SER A 762 -14.61 -14.28 1.11
CA SER A 762 -15.93 -14.86 0.89
C SER A 762 -16.59 -14.21 -0.31
N PHE A 763 -16.77 -12.89 -0.29
CA PHE A 763 -17.49 -12.19 -1.35
C PHE A 763 -16.85 -12.35 -2.72
N LYS A 764 -15.53 -12.18 -2.81
CA LYS A 764 -14.80 -12.34 -4.08
C LYS A 764 -15.06 -13.68 -4.77
N GLN A 765 -15.33 -14.75 -4.02
CA GLN A 765 -15.56 -16.07 -4.62
C GLN A 765 -16.80 -16.11 -5.52
N ALA A 766 -17.85 -15.42 -5.11
CA ALA A 766 -19.10 -15.32 -5.85
C ALA A 766 -19.14 -14.05 -6.73
N GLY A 767 -17.99 -13.38 -6.87
CA GLY A 767 -17.88 -12.08 -7.52
C GLY A 767 -18.69 -11.00 -6.80
N LEU A 768 -18.94 -11.06 -5.49
CA LEU A 768 -19.48 -9.92 -4.74
C LEU A 768 -18.32 -9.00 -4.31
N ASP A 769 -18.49 -7.69 -4.41
CA ASP A 769 -17.50 -6.71 -3.99
C ASP A 769 -18.13 -5.65 -3.06
N ALA A 770 -17.30 -5.07 -2.19
CA ALA A 770 -17.72 -4.08 -1.19
C ALA A 770 -17.13 -2.70 -1.52
N GLN A 771 -18.01 -1.72 -1.75
CA GLN A 771 -17.63 -0.36 -2.14
C GLN A 771 -17.98 0.63 -1.05
N VAL A 772 -17.08 1.58 -0.77
CA VAL A 772 -17.35 2.70 0.13
C VAL A 772 -18.02 3.82 -0.66
N THR A 773 -19.26 4.14 -0.28
CA THR A 773 -20.01 5.28 -0.82
C THR A 773 -19.48 6.61 -0.27
N TYR A 774 -19.83 7.72 -0.91
CA TYR A 774 -19.44 9.08 -0.47
C TYR A 774 -19.88 9.45 0.96
N ASN A 775 -20.90 8.76 1.50
CA ASN A 775 -21.36 8.92 2.88
C ASN A 775 -20.67 7.98 3.87
N GLY A 776 -19.64 7.23 3.44
CA GLY A 776 -18.94 6.25 4.26
C GLY A 776 -19.68 4.92 4.49
N ASN A 777 -20.85 4.73 3.87
CA ASN A 777 -21.59 3.47 3.91
C ASN A 777 -20.99 2.45 2.94
N LEU A 778 -21.11 1.16 3.26
CA LEU A 778 -20.75 0.07 2.38
C LEU A 778 -21.93 -0.27 1.45
N LYS A 779 -21.66 -0.33 0.15
CA LYS A 779 -22.56 -0.84 -0.89
C LYS A 779 -21.96 -2.12 -1.44
N TYR A 780 -22.75 -3.17 -1.57
CA TYR A 780 -22.29 -4.44 -2.14
C TYR A 780 -22.81 -4.59 -3.56
N ASN A 781 -21.94 -4.90 -4.51
CA ASN A 781 -22.32 -5.11 -5.92
C ASN A 781 -21.66 -6.38 -6.45
N PHE A 782 -22.41 -7.19 -7.18
CA PHE A 782 -21.84 -8.35 -7.81
C PHE A 782 -21.17 -8.00 -9.15
N LEU A 783 -19.89 -8.32 -9.28
CA LEU A 783 -19.07 -8.28 -10.49
C LEU A 783 -19.65 -9.20 -11.58
N PRO A 784 -19.69 -8.79 -12.85
CA PRO A 784 -20.24 -9.58 -13.96
C PRO A 784 -19.25 -10.67 -14.41
N THR A 785 -18.89 -11.57 -13.50
CA THR A 785 -17.88 -12.61 -13.76
C THR A 785 -18.53 -13.93 -14.15
N SER A 786 -17.98 -14.58 -15.18
CA SER A 786 -18.17 -16.02 -15.42
C SER A 786 -17.21 -16.88 -14.60
N ASP A 787 -16.15 -16.26 -14.10
CA ASP A 787 -15.02 -16.93 -13.47
C ASP A 787 -15.27 -16.99 -11.97
N THR A 788 -15.63 -18.17 -11.48
CA THR A 788 -15.59 -18.43 -10.04
C THR A 788 -14.15 -18.47 -9.60
N THR A 789 -13.78 -17.58 -8.68
CA THR A 789 -12.67 -17.92 -7.79
C THR A 789 -13.25 -18.74 -6.67
N GLN A 790 -13.17 -20.08 -6.72
CA GLN A 790 -13.27 -20.78 -5.44
C GLN A 790 -12.12 -20.22 -4.57
N VAL A 791 -12.27 -20.04 -3.24
CA VAL A 791 -11.05 -19.73 -2.46
C VAL A 791 -9.99 -20.82 -2.60
N CYS A 792 -10.35 -21.98 -3.16
CA CYS A 792 -9.45 -23.06 -3.52
C CYS A 792 -9.16 -23.23 -5.03
N GLU A 793 -9.67 -22.37 -5.92
CA GLU A 793 -9.31 -22.35 -7.35
C GLU A 793 -8.66 -21.02 -7.71
N SER A 794 -7.36 -21.09 -7.98
CA SER A 794 -6.46 -19.98 -8.32
C SER A 794 -6.18 -19.00 -7.17
N GLY A 795 -5.56 -19.48 -6.09
CA GLY A 795 -4.77 -18.58 -5.23
C GLY A 795 -4.69 -18.88 -3.73
N LYS A 796 -5.42 -19.86 -3.19
CA LYS A 796 -5.16 -20.37 -1.83
C LYS A 796 -5.34 -21.90 -1.75
N PHE A 797 -4.18 -22.58 -1.60
CA PHE A 797 -3.97 -23.93 -1.06
C PHE A 797 -4.34 -25.19 -1.90
N CYS A 798 -3.44 -25.64 -2.80
CA CYS A 798 -3.12 -27.08 -3.04
C CYS A 798 -1.67 -27.23 -3.62
N HIS A 799 -0.90 -28.32 -3.36
CA HIS A 799 0.55 -28.24 -3.00
C HIS A 799 1.62 -29.10 -3.67
N LEU A 800 2.92 -28.69 -3.45
CA LEU A 800 4.26 -29.30 -3.59
C LEU A 800 5.47 -28.33 -3.45
N ALA A 801 6.35 -28.66 -2.47
CA ALA A 801 7.71 -28.19 -2.12
C ALA A 801 8.00 -26.68 -2.01
N PHE A 802 8.64 -26.22 -0.91
CA PHE A 802 8.95 -24.84 -0.43
C PHE A 802 7.88 -23.74 -0.63
N PHE A 803 7.31 -23.65 -1.83
CA PHE A 803 6.11 -22.90 -2.22
C PHE A 803 4.95 -23.85 -2.60
N SER A 804 3.82 -23.30 -3.00
CA SER A 804 2.66 -24.09 -3.46
C SER A 804 2.64 -24.11 -5.01
N PRO A 805 2.53 -25.25 -5.70
CA PRO A 805 2.53 -25.43 -7.13
C PRO A 805 1.28 -24.79 -7.72
N ASP A 806 1.45 -24.32 -8.94
CA ASP A 806 0.34 -23.88 -9.76
C ASP A 806 -0.44 -25.07 -10.34
N ASN A 807 -1.53 -24.75 -11.04
CA ASN A 807 -2.41 -25.75 -11.63
C ASN A 807 -1.71 -26.58 -12.71
N ASP A 808 -0.80 -25.99 -13.48
CA ASP A 808 -0.06 -26.70 -14.53
C ASP A 808 0.83 -27.79 -13.91
N THR A 809 1.54 -27.46 -12.83
CA THR A 809 2.33 -28.43 -12.07
C THR A 809 1.44 -29.52 -11.46
N LYS A 810 0.26 -29.18 -10.91
CA LYS A 810 -0.71 -30.16 -10.37
C LYS A 810 -1.23 -31.12 -11.43
N ASN A 811 -1.59 -30.59 -12.60
CA ASN A 811 -2.10 -31.40 -13.69
C ASN A 811 -1.03 -32.39 -14.18
N ALA A 812 0.23 -31.95 -14.24
CA ALA A 812 1.35 -32.83 -14.59
C ALA A 812 1.58 -33.95 -13.55
N LEU A 813 1.25 -33.72 -12.27
CA LEU A 813 1.40 -34.72 -11.21
C LEU A 813 0.40 -35.87 -11.29
N VAL A 814 -0.79 -35.65 -11.89
CA VAL A 814 -1.85 -36.68 -11.97
C VAL A 814 -1.41 -37.86 -12.85
N ASN A 815 -0.61 -37.59 -13.88
CA ASN A 815 -0.17 -38.61 -14.83
C ASN A 815 0.86 -39.59 -14.21
N LEU A 816 1.52 -39.20 -13.12
CA LEU A 816 2.60 -39.95 -12.45
C LEU A 816 2.38 -40.06 -10.93
N ASP A 817 1.12 -40.04 -10.48
CA ASP A 817 0.69 -39.98 -9.08
C ASP A 817 1.05 -41.19 -8.20
N THR A 818 1.57 -42.28 -8.78
CA THR A 818 1.88 -43.53 -8.08
C THR A 818 3.26 -44.07 -8.46
N ASP A 819 3.92 -44.74 -7.50
CA ASP A 819 5.22 -45.38 -7.70
C ASP A 819 5.23 -46.36 -8.89
N ALA A 820 4.10 -47.05 -9.14
CA ALA A 820 3.96 -47.98 -10.25
C ALA A 820 3.98 -47.28 -11.62
N LYS A 821 3.24 -46.17 -11.76
CA LYS A 821 3.22 -45.38 -13.00
C LYS A 821 4.60 -44.80 -13.30
N LEU A 822 5.26 -44.21 -12.31
CA LEU A 822 6.60 -43.64 -12.51
C LEU A 822 7.66 -44.72 -12.78
N LYS A 823 7.59 -45.87 -12.11
CA LYS A 823 8.48 -47.01 -12.39
C LYS A 823 8.31 -47.54 -13.80
N ASN A 824 7.09 -47.59 -14.33
CA ASN A 824 6.84 -47.98 -15.73
C ASN A 824 7.38 -46.92 -16.71
N ALA A 825 7.26 -45.64 -16.37
CA ALA A 825 7.69 -44.52 -17.20
C ALA A 825 9.22 -44.35 -17.27
N SER A 826 9.94 -44.63 -16.19
CA SER A 826 11.37 -44.30 -16.06
C SER A 826 12.26 -45.44 -15.55
N GLY A 827 11.69 -46.56 -15.09
CA GLY A 827 12.42 -47.66 -14.47
C GLY A 827 12.81 -47.45 -13.00
N ILE A 828 12.59 -46.25 -12.44
CA ILE A 828 13.00 -45.91 -11.07
C ILE A 828 12.02 -46.45 -10.01
N ASN A 829 12.55 -47.00 -8.91
CA ASN A 829 11.79 -47.17 -7.67
C ASN A 829 12.10 -46.01 -6.73
N VAL A 830 11.23 -45.00 -6.69
CA VAL A 830 11.48 -43.75 -5.97
C VAL A 830 11.72 -43.94 -4.48
N ARG A 831 11.00 -44.84 -3.81
CA ARG A 831 11.16 -44.99 -2.35
C ARG A 831 12.51 -45.60 -2.02
N THR A 832 12.91 -46.62 -2.77
CA THR A 832 14.24 -47.23 -2.64
C THR A 832 15.33 -46.23 -3.00
N HIS A 833 15.17 -45.49 -4.09
CA HIS A 833 16.13 -44.48 -4.52
C HIS A 833 16.28 -43.36 -3.48
N PHE A 834 15.16 -42.81 -2.98
CA PHE A 834 15.15 -41.81 -1.91
C PHE A 834 15.82 -42.31 -0.63
N GLN A 835 15.51 -43.53 -0.18
CA GLN A 835 16.14 -44.13 1.00
C GLN A 835 17.66 -44.27 0.83
N ASN A 836 18.11 -44.84 -0.29
CA ASN A 836 19.52 -45.01 -0.60
C ASN A 836 20.25 -43.66 -0.65
N LYS A 837 19.62 -42.64 -1.27
CA LYS A 837 20.18 -41.28 -1.34
C LYS A 837 20.26 -40.64 0.04
N VAL A 838 19.22 -40.74 0.86
CA VAL A 838 19.22 -40.22 2.24
C VAL A 838 20.33 -40.88 3.07
N GLU A 839 20.53 -42.20 2.96
CA GLU A 839 21.63 -42.89 3.63
C GLU A 839 23.01 -42.42 3.16
N ALA A 840 23.16 -42.18 1.86
CA ALA A 840 24.40 -41.61 1.31
C ALA A 840 24.65 -40.18 1.81
N LEU A 841 23.61 -39.35 1.87
CA LEU A 841 23.70 -37.98 2.39
C LEU A 841 23.97 -37.94 3.90
N GLU A 842 23.41 -38.86 4.69
CA GLU A 842 23.76 -39.05 6.10
C GLU A 842 25.25 -39.41 6.28
N LYS A 843 25.79 -40.29 5.43
CA LYS A 843 27.23 -40.60 5.42
C LYS A 843 28.07 -39.39 5.06
N THR A 844 27.61 -38.55 4.11
CA THR A 844 28.25 -37.29 3.74
C THR A 844 28.23 -36.29 4.90
N LEU A 845 27.12 -36.15 5.62
CA LEU A 845 27.04 -35.31 6.82
C LEU A 845 27.97 -35.82 7.91
N ALA A 846 28.00 -37.14 8.15
CA ALA A 846 28.91 -37.76 9.11
C ALA A 846 30.39 -37.54 8.72
N TYR A 847 30.73 -37.65 7.44
CA TYR A 847 32.07 -37.36 6.94
C TYR A 847 32.44 -35.88 7.09
N SER A 848 31.56 -34.97 6.66
CA SER A 848 31.75 -33.52 6.79
C SER A 848 31.88 -33.09 8.25
N SER A 849 31.12 -33.70 9.17
CA SER A 849 31.22 -33.44 10.63
C SER A 849 32.55 -33.90 11.25
N LYS A 850 33.29 -34.81 10.60
CA LYS A 850 34.68 -35.11 10.98
C LYS A 850 35.64 -34.05 10.46
N GLY A 851 35.31 -33.41 9.33
CA GLY A 851 36.09 -32.40 8.63
C GLY A 851 35.90 -30.96 9.12
N GLN A 852 34.72 -30.67 9.68
CA GLN A 852 34.24 -29.35 10.07
C GLN A 852 33.65 -29.42 11.48
N ASP A 853 33.69 -28.32 12.23
CA ASP A 853 33.33 -28.32 13.66
C ASP A 853 31.79 -28.20 13.89
N TYR A 854 30.95 -28.92 13.13
CA TYR A 854 29.48 -29.02 13.35
C TYR A 854 28.97 -30.46 13.32
N LYS A 855 27.76 -30.67 13.86
CA LYS A 855 27.02 -31.94 13.78
C LYS A 855 25.65 -31.70 13.16
N ALA A 856 25.27 -32.52 12.20
CA ALA A 856 23.97 -32.43 11.54
C ALA A 856 23.37 -33.81 11.25
N LYS A 857 22.04 -33.88 11.14
CA LYS A 857 21.30 -35.11 10.85
C LYS A 857 20.04 -34.82 10.03
N ILE A 858 19.61 -35.79 9.23
CA ILE A 858 18.38 -35.73 8.44
C ILE A 858 17.26 -36.40 9.24
N LYS A 859 16.08 -35.77 9.27
CA LYS A 859 14.88 -36.34 9.89
C LYS A 859 13.74 -36.30 8.89
N ILE A 860 13.18 -37.46 8.57
CA ILE A 860 12.06 -37.57 7.65
C ILE A 860 10.76 -37.79 8.43
N THR A 861 9.76 -36.95 8.18
CA THR A 861 8.39 -37.09 8.70
C THR A 861 7.46 -37.35 7.53
N LYS A 862 6.63 -38.41 7.57
CA LYS A 862 5.81 -38.84 6.41
C LYS A 862 4.34 -38.40 6.44
N ASN A 863 3.91 -37.81 7.56
CA ASN A 863 2.53 -37.39 7.81
C ASN A 863 2.49 -36.06 8.57
N ALA A 864 3.29 -35.09 8.15
CA ALA A 864 3.25 -33.74 8.70
C ALA A 864 1.95 -33.04 8.27
N SER A 865 1.35 -32.29 9.19
CA SER A 865 0.20 -31.44 8.89
C SER A 865 0.70 -30.03 8.56
N PHE A 866 0.28 -29.54 7.40
CA PHE A 866 0.65 -28.21 6.92
C PHE A 866 -0.63 -27.38 6.77
N SER A 867 -0.75 -26.31 7.57
CA SER A 867 -1.87 -25.37 7.48
C SER A 867 -1.83 -24.55 6.19
N ASP A 868 -0.64 -24.47 5.60
CA ASP A 868 -0.40 -23.83 4.32
C ASP A 868 -0.41 -24.85 3.17
N GLY A 869 -1.03 -26.01 3.42
CA GLY A 869 -1.27 -27.18 2.59
C GLY A 869 -0.07 -27.88 1.95
N LYS A 870 1.16 -27.36 2.08
CA LYS A 870 2.39 -27.91 1.46
C LYS A 870 2.38 -29.44 1.42
N MET A 871 2.75 -30.04 0.30
CA MET A 871 2.86 -31.50 0.25
C MET A 871 4.16 -31.96 0.90
N ALA A 872 5.17 -31.09 0.89
CA ALA A 872 6.41 -31.26 1.64
C ALA A 872 7.07 -29.91 1.97
N GLU A 873 7.93 -29.92 2.98
CA GLU A 873 8.73 -28.78 3.43
C GLU A 873 10.05 -29.25 4.05
N ILE A 874 11.15 -28.56 3.75
CA ILE A 874 12.43 -28.75 4.44
C ILE A 874 12.74 -27.56 5.34
N VAL A 875 12.82 -27.78 6.65
CA VAL A 875 13.09 -26.73 7.65
C VAL A 875 14.22 -27.08 8.60
N PRO A 876 15.08 -26.11 8.96
CA PRO A 876 16.12 -26.33 9.97
C PRO A 876 15.50 -26.36 11.37
N SER A 877 16.02 -27.22 12.23
CA SER A 877 15.80 -27.13 13.68
C SER A 877 17.03 -27.59 14.43
N PHE A 878 17.07 -27.41 15.75
CA PHE A 878 18.17 -27.89 16.58
C PHE A 878 17.70 -28.99 17.54
N ASP A 879 18.51 -30.03 17.68
CA ASP A 879 18.33 -31.12 18.65
C ASP A 879 19.57 -31.20 19.55
N PRO A 880 19.42 -31.15 20.89
CA PRO A 880 20.55 -31.13 21.82
C PRO A 880 21.51 -32.33 21.76
N GLN A 881 21.12 -33.46 21.16
CA GLN A 881 21.94 -34.67 21.06
C GLN A 881 22.50 -34.86 19.63
N LYS A 882 21.80 -34.34 18.63
CA LYS A 882 22.06 -34.59 17.21
C LYS A 882 22.57 -33.36 16.45
N GLY A 883 22.49 -32.17 17.03
CA GLY A 883 22.93 -30.93 16.40
C GLY A 883 21.88 -30.34 15.47
N LEU A 884 22.30 -29.85 14.31
CA LEU A 884 21.40 -29.30 13.28
C LEU A 884 20.58 -30.42 12.65
N ILE A 885 19.25 -30.30 12.69
CA ILE A 885 18.32 -31.22 12.05
C ILE A 885 17.78 -30.60 10.77
N ILE A 886 17.99 -31.29 9.66
CA ILE A 886 17.32 -31.03 8.38
C ILE A 886 16.02 -31.83 8.40
N ASN A 887 14.92 -31.19 8.79
CA ASN A 887 13.61 -31.85 8.82
C ASN A 887 13.03 -31.86 7.41
N VAL A 888 12.90 -33.03 6.81
CA VAL A 888 12.19 -33.24 5.56
C VAL A 888 10.80 -33.75 5.92
N ASN A 889 9.82 -32.85 5.90
CA ASN A 889 8.46 -33.13 6.31
C ASN A 889 7.62 -33.33 5.06
N PHE A 890 6.92 -34.46 4.94
CA PHE A 890 5.93 -34.74 3.91
C PHE A 890 4.55 -34.83 4.55
N SER A 891 3.56 -34.28 3.87
CA SER A 891 2.15 -34.59 4.13
C SER A 891 1.86 -36.02 3.72
N ALA A 892 0.71 -36.55 4.15
CA ALA A 892 0.28 -37.88 3.73
C ALA A 892 0.10 -37.98 2.19
N GLU A 893 -0.32 -36.89 1.54
CA GLU A 893 -0.47 -36.81 0.08
C GLU A 893 0.88 -36.69 -0.62
N GLY A 894 1.74 -35.78 -0.15
CA GLY A 894 3.08 -35.58 -0.70
C GLY A 894 3.98 -36.81 -0.60
N TRP A 895 3.90 -37.54 0.51
CA TRP A 895 4.66 -38.78 0.64
C TRP A 895 4.18 -39.85 -0.36
N LYS A 896 2.89 -39.88 -0.73
CA LYS A 896 2.34 -40.84 -1.68
C LYS A 896 2.70 -40.51 -3.13
N ASN A 897 2.93 -39.25 -3.46
CA ASN A 897 3.27 -38.86 -4.82
C ASN A 897 4.81 -38.99 -5.05
N PRO A 898 5.26 -39.73 -6.08
CA PRO A 898 6.67 -40.04 -6.25
C PRO A 898 7.52 -38.85 -6.75
N LEU A 899 6.99 -37.97 -7.58
CA LEU A 899 7.74 -36.82 -8.11
C LEU A 899 8.08 -35.80 -7.01
N VAL A 900 7.19 -35.67 -6.03
CA VAL A 900 7.41 -34.92 -4.77
C VAL A 900 8.65 -35.39 -4.05
N VAL A 901 8.76 -36.70 -3.90
CA VAL A 901 9.83 -37.29 -3.11
C VAL A 901 11.16 -37.16 -3.84
N LEU A 902 11.17 -37.21 -5.17
CA LEU A 902 12.37 -36.91 -5.96
C LEU A 902 12.76 -35.42 -5.92
N GLU A 903 11.79 -34.50 -5.93
CA GLU A 903 12.06 -33.06 -5.78
C GLU A 903 12.69 -32.77 -4.41
N GLU A 904 12.10 -33.27 -3.32
CA GLU A 904 12.65 -33.07 -1.98
C GLU A 904 13.98 -33.80 -1.76
N MET A 905 14.19 -34.93 -2.44
CA MET A 905 15.51 -35.57 -2.51
C MET A 905 16.57 -34.64 -3.11
N THR A 906 16.19 -33.94 -4.17
CA THR A 906 17.08 -33.02 -4.90
C THR A 906 17.40 -31.81 -4.04
N HIS A 907 16.41 -31.25 -3.34
CA HIS A 907 16.64 -30.19 -2.37
C HIS A 907 17.55 -30.65 -1.22
N LEU A 908 17.34 -31.86 -0.71
CA LEU A 908 18.18 -32.43 0.34
C LEU A 908 19.64 -32.57 -0.13
N GLU A 909 19.85 -33.01 -1.36
CA GLU A 909 21.18 -33.04 -1.98
C GLU A 909 21.77 -31.63 -2.12
N GLN A 910 20.96 -30.62 -2.50
CA GLN A 910 21.42 -29.24 -2.60
C GLN A 910 21.93 -28.67 -1.28
N ILE A 911 21.33 -29.09 -0.17
CA ILE A 911 21.66 -28.66 1.20
C ILE A 911 22.94 -29.34 1.70
N VAL A 912 23.08 -30.65 1.43
CA VAL A 912 24.13 -31.48 2.02
C VAL A 912 25.40 -31.55 1.15
N SER A 913 25.26 -31.55 -0.18
CA SER A 913 26.39 -31.77 -1.08
C SER A 913 27.28 -30.52 -1.20
N PRO A 914 28.62 -30.63 -1.03
CA PRO A 914 29.53 -29.49 -1.10
C PRO A 914 29.61 -28.81 -2.48
N SER A 915 29.28 -29.53 -3.55
CA SER A 915 29.30 -29.02 -4.94
C SER A 915 27.97 -28.42 -5.40
N SER A 916 26.95 -28.47 -4.54
CA SER A 916 25.58 -28.11 -4.87
C SER A 916 25.25 -26.62 -4.64
N TYR A 917 23.97 -26.24 -4.74
CA TYR A 917 23.52 -24.85 -4.63
C TYR A 917 23.93 -24.18 -3.30
N TYR A 918 23.63 -24.81 -2.14
CA TYR A 918 23.92 -24.20 -0.84
C TYR A 918 25.37 -24.43 -0.38
N ARG A 919 26.01 -25.53 -0.81
CA ARG A 919 27.38 -25.98 -0.45
C ARG A 919 27.64 -26.23 1.05
N SER A 920 26.73 -25.83 1.93
CA SER A 920 26.82 -26.05 3.37
C SER A 920 25.43 -26.04 4.03
N PRO A 921 25.14 -27.02 4.91
CA PRO A 921 23.88 -27.04 5.65
C PRO A 921 23.75 -25.86 6.64
N ILE A 922 24.87 -25.31 7.11
CA ILE A 922 24.90 -24.12 7.98
C ILE A 922 24.40 -22.89 7.23
N LEU A 923 24.88 -22.69 5.99
CA LEU A 923 24.41 -21.57 5.16
C LEU A 923 22.92 -21.71 4.81
N TRP A 924 22.49 -22.91 4.42
CA TRP A 924 21.07 -23.17 4.14
C TRP A 924 20.19 -22.82 5.35
N ALA A 925 20.57 -23.25 6.55
CA ALA A 925 19.81 -22.97 7.76
C ALA A 925 19.72 -21.45 8.07
N GLU A 926 20.81 -20.69 7.87
CA GLU A 926 20.76 -19.22 7.95
C GLU A 926 19.79 -18.63 6.93
N MET A 927 19.82 -19.07 5.67
CA MET A 927 18.93 -18.55 4.62
C MET A 927 17.47 -18.90 4.87
N ALA A 928 17.19 -20.12 5.34
CA ALA A 928 15.84 -20.56 5.69
C ALA A 928 15.26 -19.71 6.84
N LEU A 929 16.02 -19.53 7.92
CA LEU A 929 15.62 -18.65 9.03
C LEU A 929 15.45 -17.19 8.55
N ASN A 930 16.38 -16.65 7.76
CA ASN A 930 16.24 -15.29 7.24
C ASN A 930 14.96 -15.10 6.42
N ALA A 931 14.60 -16.09 5.58
CA ALA A 931 13.38 -16.07 4.78
C ALA A 931 12.10 -16.17 5.63
N GLU A 932 12.11 -17.05 6.65
CA GLU A 932 11.03 -17.20 7.63
C GLU A 932 10.77 -15.87 8.35
N TYR A 933 11.84 -15.20 8.79
CA TYR A 933 11.78 -13.93 9.52
C TYR A 933 11.75 -12.68 8.60
N GLY A 934 11.36 -12.85 7.34
CA GLY A 934 10.89 -11.74 6.49
C GLY A 934 11.91 -11.12 5.53
N SER A 935 13.07 -11.74 5.31
CA SER A 935 14.05 -11.27 4.31
C SER A 935 13.61 -11.61 2.88
N GLU A 936 13.32 -10.61 2.05
CA GLU A 936 13.00 -10.85 0.64
C GLU A 936 14.24 -11.25 -0.17
N ARG A 937 15.45 -10.87 0.27
CA ARG A 937 16.70 -11.36 -0.32
C ARG A 937 16.82 -12.87 -0.13
N SER A 938 16.74 -13.37 1.11
CA SER A 938 16.85 -14.82 1.37
C SER A 938 15.70 -15.61 0.75
N ARG A 939 14.48 -15.03 0.68
CA ARG A 939 13.37 -15.62 -0.10
C ARG A 939 13.69 -15.73 -1.58
N HIS A 940 14.31 -14.71 -2.18
CA HIS A 940 14.73 -14.75 -3.58
C HIS A 940 15.81 -15.81 -3.82
N PHE A 941 16.78 -15.93 -2.91
CA PHE A 941 17.82 -16.96 -2.99
C PHE A 941 17.26 -18.38 -2.87
N ASN A 942 16.38 -18.63 -1.89
CA ASN A 942 15.70 -19.93 -1.80
C ASN A 942 14.80 -20.21 -3.02
N ALA A 943 14.14 -19.19 -3.57
CA ALA A 943 13.36 -19.36 -4.81
C ALA A 943 14.23 -19.69 -6.04
N LEU A 944 15.48 -19.23 -6.09
CA LEU A 944 16.42 -19.63 -7.14
C LEU A 944 16.90 -21.08 -6.94
N ALA A 945 16.97 -21.56 -5.70
CA ALA A 945 17.26 -22.97 -5.42
C ALA A 945 16.20 -23.90 -6.01
N GLU A 946 14.93 -23.50 -6.05
CA GLU A 946 13.84 -24.24 -6.71
C GLU A 946 14.09 -24.45 -8.21
N VAL A 947 14.48 -23.37 -8.90
CA VAL A 947 14.78 -23.46 -10.33
C VAL A 947 15.96 -24.41 -10.56
N HIS A 948 17.00 -24.26 -9.74
CA HIS A 948 18.17 -25.14 -9.78
C HIS A 948 17.84 -26.59 -9.42
N ALA A 949 16.85 -26.83 -8.56
CA ALA A 949 16.40 -28.17 -8.20
C ALA A 949 15.73 -28.85 -9.38
N MET A 950 14.89 -28.13 -10.12
CA MET A 950 14.30 -28.66 -11.35
C MET A 950 15.35 -28.94 -12.42
N ASP A 951 16.38 -28.09 -12.55
CA ASP A 951 17.49 -28.34 -13.46
C ASP A 951 18.31 -29.58 -13.05
N SER A 952 18.53 -29.78 -11.74
CA SER A 952 19.23 -30.95 -11.21
C SER A 952 18.41 -32.23 -11.40
N LEU A 953 17.09 -32.15 -11.20
CA LEU A 953 16.17 -33.26 -11.41
C LEU A 953 16.09 -33.65 -12.89
N GLU A 954 16.06 -32.67 -13.80
CA GLU A 954 16.12 -32.92 -15.24
C GLU A 954 17.41 -33.62 -15.65
N ASN A 955 18.57 -33.15 -15.15
CA ASN A 955 19.85 -33.78 -15.43
C ASN A 955 19.91 -35.23 -14.92
N MET A 956 19.40 -35.49 -13.71
CA MET A 956 19.30 -36.85 -13.18
C MET A 956 18.48 -37.77 -14.10
N PHE A 957 17.35 -37.28 -14.61
CA PHE A 957 16.55 -38.06 -15.57
C PHE A 957 17.22 -38.26 -16.92
N ASN A 958 17.97 -37.26 -17.41
CA ASN A 958 18.70 -37.36 -18.67
C ASN A 958 19.92 -38.28 -18.60
N ASP A 959 20.61 -38.30 -17.45
CA ASP A 959 21.86 -39.04 -17.27
C ASP A 959 21.62 -40.50 -16.89
N GLU A 960 20.60 -40.78 -16.07
CA GLU A 960 20.39 -42.11 -15.47
C GLU A 960 19.21 -42.88 -16.08
N TYR A 961 18.31 -42.21 -16.83
CA TYR A 961 17.04 -42.78 -17.26
C TYR A 961 16.69 -42.44 -18.73
N SER A 962 15.69 -43.13 -19.28
CA SER A 962 15.18 -42.81 -20.62
C SER A 962 14.29 -41.55 -20.56
N PRO A 963 14.41 -40.62 -21.52
CA PRO A 963 13.56 -39.44 -21.58
C PRO A 963 12.08 -39.84 -21.62
N ASN A 964 11.27 -39.25 -20.73
CA ASN A 964 9.83 -39.45 -20.68
C ASN A 964 9.13 -38.08 -20.72
N THR A 965 8.12 -37.98 -21.58
CA THR A 965 7.39 -36.73 -21.83
C THR A 965 6.66 -36.22 -20.58
N GLU A 966 6.01 -37.09 -19.82
CA GLU A 966 5.22 -36.70 -18.65
C GLU A 966 6.11 -36.16 -17.51
N ILE A 967 7.29 -36.76 -17.31
CA ILE A 967 8.30 -36.27 -16.37
C ILE A 967 8.85 -34.92 -16.83
N THR A 968 9.12 -34.77 -18.12
CA THR A 968 9.63 -33.52 -18.72
C THR A 968 8.61 -32.39 -18.61
N GLU A 969 7.33 -32.70 -18.82
CA GLU A 969 6.21 -31.78 -18.63
C GLU A 969 6.11 -31.31 -17.17
N TYR A 970 6.21 -32.23 -16.20
CA TYR A 970 6.24 -31.89 -14.77
C TYR A 970 7.39 -30.94 -14.43
N ILE A 971 8.62 -31.31 -14.80
CA ILE A 971 9.82 -30.53 -14.52
C ILE A 971 9.70 -29.14 -15.16
N THR A 972 9.22 -29.06 -16.40
CA THR A 972 9.05 -27.80 -17.12
C THR A 972 7.99 -26.91 -16.48
N ALA A 973 6.83 -27.47 -16.12
CA ALA A 973 5.76 -26.74 -15.44
C ALA A 973 6.26 -26.20 -14.09
N ARG A 974 6.88 -27.06 -13.28
CA ARG A 974 7.41 -26.71 -11.97
C ARG A 974 8.51 -25.65 -12.04
N ARG A 975 9.43 -25.77 -13.00
CA ARG A 975 10.49 -24.79 -13.27
C ARG A 975 9.92 -23.43 -13.68
N ASN A 976 8.91 -23.41 -14.56
CA ASN A 976 8.26 -22.17 -15.01
C ASN A 976 7.54 -21.48 -13.85
N HIS A 977 6.87 -22.26 -13.02
CA HIS A 977 6.24 -21.78 -11.80
C HIS A 977 7.27 -21.15 -10.84
N ALA A 978 8.38 -21.84 -10.56
CA ALA A 978 9.48 -21.33 -9.74
C ALA A 978 10.08 -20.03 -10.32
N LYS A 979 10.30 -19.95 -11.64
CA LYS A 979 10.78 -18.73 -12.32
C LYS A 979 9.79 -17.55 -12.17
N SER A 980 8.49 -17.82 -12.19
CA SER A 980 7.45 -16.81 -11.95
C SER A 980 7.52 -16.27 -10.51
N ILE A 981 7.66 -17.15 -9.52
CA ILE A 981 7.86 -16.78 -8.12
C ILE A 981 9.11 -15.93 -7.94
N VAL A 982 10.25 -16.36 -8.52
CA VAL A 982 11.52 -15.61 -8.53
C VAL A 982 11.31 -14.19 -9.07
N ALA A 983 10.60 -14.04 -10.19
CA ALA A 983 10.31 -12.73 -10.77
C ALA A 983 9.46 -11.84 -9.85
N GLY A 984 8.48 -12.43 -9.14
CA GLY A 984 7.67 -11.76 -8.14
C GLY A 984 8.47 -11.28 -6.93
N ILE A 985 9.27 -12.15 -6.32
CA ILE A 985 10.09 -11.83 -5.15
C ILE A 985 11.19 -10.82 -5.50
N LYS A 986 11.81 -10.93 -6.67
CA LYS A 986 12.83 -9.96 -7.13
C LYS A 986 12.30 -8.53 -7.21
N LYS A 987 11.00 -8.32 -7.49
CA LYS A 987 10.36 -6.99 -7.42
C LYS A 987 10.28 -6.50 -5.97
N LYS A 988 9.90 -7.37 -5.02
CA LYS A 988 9.84 -7.04 -3.58
C LYS A 988 11.24 -6.75 -3.02
N GLU A 989 12.24 -7.56 -3.37
CA GLU A 989 13.65 -7.33 -3.01
C GLU A 989 14.14 -5.95 -3.48
N ARG A 990 13.77 -5.51 -4.69
CA ARG A 990 14.12 -4.18 -5.20
C ARG A 990 13.50 -3.05 -4.37
N ILE A 991 12.26 -3.24 -3.91
CA ILE A 991 11.56 -2.27 -3.04
C ILE A 991 12.26 -2.22 -1.68
N GLU A 992 12.52 -3.38 -1.08
CA GLU A 992 13.26 -3.51 0.17
C GLU A 992 14.64 -2.83 0.06
N LYS A 993 15.37 -3.05 -1.04
CA LYS A 993 16.66 -2.42 -1.30
C LYS A 993 16.57 -0.89 -1.42
N ARG A 994 15.50 -0.34 -2.00
CA ARG A 994 15.27 1.11 -2.06
C ARG A 994 15.00 1.68 -0.67
N PHE A 995 14.16 1.01 0.12
CA PHE A 995 13.87 1.38 1.50
C PHE A 995 15.15 1.37 2.38
N ARG A 996 15.94 0.30 2.30
CA ARG A 996 17.23 0.20 3.01
C ARG A 996 18.21 1.32 2.60
N LYS A 997 18.23 1.71 1.32
CA LYS A 997 19.05 2.85 0.82
C LYS A 997 18.59 4.22 1.34
N SER A 998 17.28 4.46 1.48
CA SER A 998 16.77 5.73 2.00
C SER A 998 17.03 5.87 3.51
N MET A 999 17.00 4.77 4.26
CA MET A 999 17.42 4.77 5.67
C MET A 999 18.91 5.08 5.81
N ALA A 1000 19.76 4.50 4.94
CA ALA A 1000 21.20 4.68 4.97
C ALA A 1000 21.67 6.15 4.79
N SER A 1001 20.88 7.02 4.15
CA SER A 1001 21.25 8.43 3.93
C SER A 1001 21.09 9.28 5.21
N LYS A 1002 20.16 8.93 6.10
CA LYS A 1002 19.88 9.64 7.37
C LYS A 1002 21.00 9.51 8.41
N TRP A 1003 21.84 8.46 8.30
CA TRP A 1003 22.93 8.17 9.24
C TRP A 1003 24.14 9.11 9.15
N LYS A 1004 24.36 9.77 8.00
CA LYS A 1004 25.54 10.62 7.81
C LYS A 1004 25.61 11.76 8.82
N THR A 1005 24.47 12.29 9.24
CA THR A 1005 24.38 13.38 10.22
C THR A 1005 24.66 12.88 11.64
N LEU A 1006 24.09 11.73 12.04
CA LEU A 1006 24.34 11.12 13.35
C LEU A 1006 25.82 10.75 13.54
N HIS A 1007 26.46 10.14 12.54
CA HIS A 1007 27.88 9.77 12.62
C HIS A 1007 28.81 10.98 12.77
N LYS A 1008 28.50 12.10 12.10
CA LYS A 1008 29.25 13.35 12.29
C LYS A 1008 29.15 13.85 13.73
N ASN A 1009 27.97 13.79 14.34
CA ASN A 1009 27.76 14.24 15.72
C ASN A 1009 28.49 13.33 16.73
N LEU A 1010 28.45 12.01 16.54
CA LEU A 1010 29.16 11.06 17.42
C LEU A 1010 30.68 11.19 17.30
N GLU A 1011 31.21 11.49 16.10
CA GLU A 1011 32.64 11.72 15.87
C GLU A 1011 33.16 13.02 16.50
N ALA A 1012 32.30 14.02 16.66
CA ALA A 1012 32.64 15.31 17.26
C ALA A 1012 32.76 15.26 18.79
N ARG A 1013 32.28 14.21 19.46
CA ARG A 1013 32.41 14.03 20.91
C ARG A 1013 33.87 13.91 21.33
N GLU A 1014 34.24 14.44 22.49
CA GLU A 1014 35.62 14.45 22.98
C GLU A 1014 36.19 13.04 23.13
N LEU A 1015 35.55 12.21 23.97
CA LEU A 1015 35.92 10.81 24.18
C LEU A 1015 35.58 9.92 22.96
N LYS A 1016 36.56 9.12 22.54
CA LYS A 1016 36.51 8.19 21.41
C LYS A 1016 36.32 6.75 21.88
N LEU A 1017 36.09 5.86 20.92
CA LEU A 1017 35.84 4.44 21.19
C LEU A 1017 36.93 3.80 22.05
N ASP A 1018 38.22 4.07 21.77
CA ASP A 1018 39.33 3.50 22.52
C ASP A 1018 39.42 4.03 23.94
N ASP A 1019 39.08 5.30 24.19
CA ASP A 1019 38.99 5.86 25.54
C ASP A 1019 37.93 5.14 26.39
N TYR A 1020 36.78 4.82 25.79
CA TYR A 1020 35.73 4.06 26.46
C TYR A 1020 36.09 2.59 26.69
N ILE A 1021 36.90 1.98 25.80
CA ILE A 1021 37.39 0.61 26.03
C ILE A 1021 38.42 0.61 27.16
N ALA A 1022 39.38 1.54 27.13
CA ALA A 1022 40.43 1.65 28.13
C ALA A 1022 39.87 1.84 29.56
N THR A 1023 38.76 2.58 29.68
CA THR A 1023 38.06 2.82 30.96
C THR A 1023 37.02 1.76 31.32
N ASN A 1024 36.95 0.63 30.59
CA ASN A 1024 35.93 -0.41 30.77
C ASN A 1024 34.47 0.11 30.72
N ASN A 1025 34.20 1.19 30.00
CA ASN A 1025 32.87 1.76 29.85
C ASN A 1025 32.04 0.98 28.81
N ARG A 1026 31.69 -0.25 29.17
CA ARG A 1026 30.95 -1.23 28.36
C ARG A 1026 29.66 -0.68 27.77
N LYS A 1027 28.92 0.11 28.55
CA LYS A 1027 27.68 0.74 28.08
C LYS A 1027 27.93 1.72 26.94
N LYS A 1028 28.92 2.61 27.05
CA LYS A 1028 29.23 3.57 25.98
C LYS A 1028 29.81 2.89 24.75
N VAL A 1029 30.62 1.84 24.94
CA VAL A 1029 31.11 1.01 23.84
C VAL A 1029 29.96 0.34 23.09
N ALA A 1030 29.02 -0.30 23.81
CA ALA A 1030 27.82 -0.90 23.23
C ALA A 1030 26.98 0.13 22.45
N GLU A 1031 26.72 1.31 23.03
CA GLU A 1031 26.00 2.41 22.39
C GLU A 1031 26.68 2.88 21.09
N LEU A 1032 28.02 2.99 21.07
CA LEU A 1032 28.77 3.40 19.89
C LEU A 1032 28.77 2.32 18.81
N ILE A 1033 28.97 1.05 19.16
CA ILE A 1033 28.93 -0.05 18.19
C ILE A 1033 27.54 -0.11 17.54
N ASP A 1034 26.49 -0.09 18.36
CA ASP A 1034 25.09 -0.13 17.92
C ASP A 1034 24.77 1.01 16.94
N ALA A 1035 25.27 2.23 17.19
CA ALA A 1035 25.07 3.38 16.30
C ALA A 1035 25.82 3.30 14.95
N TYR A 1036 26.77 2.38 14.78
CA TYR A 1036 27.54 2.24 13.54
C TYR A 1036 27.30 0.93 12.80
N LEU A 1037 26.61 -0.04 13.42
CA LEU A 1037 26.22 -1.26 12.75
C LEU A 1037 25.25 -0.96 11.60
N PRO A 1038 25.46 -1.55 10.41
CA PRO A 1038 24.62 -1.32 9.26
C PRO A 1038 23.36 -2.21 9.32
N TRP A 1039 22.56 -2.02 10.38
CA TRP A 1039 21.32 -2.74 10.66
C TRP A 1039 20.40 -2.81 9.44
N GLU A 1040 20.36 -1.75 8.63
CA GLU A 1040 19.56 -1.68 7.42
C GLU A 1040 20.01 -2.65 6.33
N THR A 1041 21.22 -3.20 6.40
CA THR A 1041 21.78 -4.12 5.39
C THR A 1041 21.94 -5.56 5.88
N MET A 1042 21.82 -5.80 7.18
CA MET A 1042 21.95 -7.11 7.80
C MET A 1042 20.73 -8.00 7.52
N GLU A 1043 20.95 -9.30 7.64
CA GLU A 1043 19.90 -10.33 7.61
C GLU A 1043 19.38 -10.64 9.03
N PRO A 1044 18.15 -11.14 9.20
CA PRO A 1044 17.55 -11.41 10.53
C PRO A 1044 18.43 -12.23 11.49
N THR A 1045 19.06 -13.29 11.02
CA THR A 1045 19.97 -14.14 11.81
C THR A 1045 21.20 -13.38 12.31
N GLU A 1046 21.75 -12.52 11.45
CA GLU A 1046 22.88 -11.65 11.77
C GLU A 1046 22.48 -10.54 12.75
N ILE A 1047 21.29 -9.95 12.59
CA ILE A 1047 20.74 -8.98 13.54
C ILE A 1047 20.61 -9.62 14.92
N SER A 1048 20.12 -10.87 14.97
CA SER A 1048 19.96 -11.62 16.21
C SER A 1048 21.29 -11.82 16.93
N ALA A 1049 22.32 -12.27 16.20
CA ALA A 1049 23.66 -12.46 16.74
C ALA A 1049 24.28 -11.15 17.24
N TRP A 1050 24.24 -10.07 16.45
CA TRP A 1050 24.77 -8.77 16.87
C TRP A 1050 24.03 -8.19 18.07
N THR A 1051 22.72 -8.37 18.16
CA THR A 1051 21.93 -7.94 19.33
C THR A 1051 22.43 -8.64 20.59
N ARG A 1052 22.58 -9.97 20.54
CA ARG A 1052 23.09 -10.77 21.67
C ARG A 1052 24.51 -10.37 22.05
N TRP A 1053 25.39 -10.16 21.06
CA TRP A 1053 26.75 -9.70 21.31
C TRP A 1053 26.83 -8.32 21.94
N ILE A 1054 26.03 -7.36 21.48
CA ILE A 1054 25.99 -6.02 22.08
C ILE A 1054 25.44 -6.07 23.50
N ASP A 1055 24.40 -6.87 23.72
CA ASP A 1055 23.83 -7.04 25.06
C ASP A 1055 24.86 -7.68 26.02
N ALA A 1056 25.61 -8.68 25.55
CA ALA A 1056 26.71 -9.30 26.31
C ALA A 1056 27.92 -8.36 26.52
N ILE A 1057 28.18 -7.45 25.57
CA ILE A 1057 29.17 -6.38 25.74
C ILE A 1057 28.72 -5.44 26.87
N GLU A 1058 27.47 -4.96 26.80
CA GLU A 1058 26.90 -4.01 27.77
C GLU A 1058 26.77 -4.63 29.16
N LYS A 1059 26.34 -5.90 29.22
CA LYS A 1059 25.94 -6.63 30.43
C LYS A 1059 26.45 -8.07 30.36
N PRO A 1060 27.74 -8.31 30.61
CA PRO A 1060 28.27 -9.67 30.65
C PRO A 1060 27.65 -10.47 31.79
N SER A 1061 27.64 -11.80 31.69
CA SER A 1061 27.08 -12.70 32.70
C SER A 1061 27.74 -12.49 34.06
N THR A 1062 26.95 -12.65 35.12
CA THR A 1062 27.46 -12.64 36.50
C THR A 1062 27.85 -14.04 36.98
N ASN A 1063 27.50 -15.09 36.23
CA ASN A 1063 27.83 -16.47 36.57
C ASN A 1063 29.18 -16.86 35.96
N ALA A 1064 30.11 -17.33 36.80
CA ALA A 1064 31.44 -17.76 36.37
C ALA A 1064 31.41 -18.93 35.36
N ASP A 1065 30.39 -19.79 35.41
CA ASP A 1065 30.23 -20.92 34.49
C ASP A 1065 29.85 -20.51 33.06
N ASP A 1066 29.37 -19.27 32.88
CA ASP A 1066 29.05 -18.71 31.56
C ASP A 1066 30.27 -18.14 30.84
N TYR A 1067 31.44 -18.16 31.48
CA TYR A 1067 32.70 -17.75 30.88
C TYR A 1067 33.49 -18.92 30.31
N GLU A 1068 34.29 -18.65 29.29
CA GLU A 1068 35.29 -19.57 28.75
C GLU A 1068 36.67 -18.90 28.68
N ILE A 1069 37.73 -19.70 28.84
CA ILE A 1069 39.11 -19.26 28.63
C ILE A 1069 39.55 -19.65 27.23
N THR A 1070 40.00 -18.67 26.47
CA THR A 1070 40.50 -18.83 25.10
C THR A 1070 41.80 -18.05 24.92
N PHE A 1071 42.56 -18.39 23.88
CA PHE A 1071 43.89 -17.87 23.62
C PHE A 1071 43.98 -17.25 22.23
N ARG A 1072 44.84 -16.24 22.08
CA ARG A 1072 45.10 -15.58 20.79
C ARG A 1072 46.58 -15.27 20.63
N GLY A 1073 47.18 -15.72 19.54
CA GLY A 1073 48.47 -15.19 19.09
C GLY A 1073 48.32 -13.76 18.60
N VAL A 1074 49.08 -12.81 19.17
CA VAL A 1074 48.93 -11.36 18.92
C VAL A 1074 50.10 -10.75 18.16
N ALA A 1075 50.99 -11.56 17.56
CA ALA A 1075 52.21 -11.08 16.90
C ALA A 1075 52.02 -9.96 15.88
N THR A 1076 50.90 -9.96 15.15
CA THR A 1076 50.61 -8.91 14.16
C THR A 1076 49.62 -7.87 14.65
N ASP A 1077 49.02 -8.07 15.83
CA ASP A 1077 47.95 -7.24 16.37
C ASP A 1077 48.47 -5.95 16.97
N LEU A 1078 47.64 -4.91 16.90
CA LEU A 1078 47.87 -3.70 17.65
C LEU A 1078 47.34 -3.93 19.07
N VAL A 1079 48.25 -4.18 20.00
CA VAL A 1079 47.97 -4.22 21.44
C VAL A 1079 48.01 -2.79 21.97
N ARG A 1080 46.97 -2.39 22.73
CA ARG A 1080 46.90 -1.06 23.35
C ARG A 1080 46.97 -1.22 24.86
N GLU A 1081 47.81 -0.40 25.49
CA GLU A 1081 47.92 -0.32 26.94
C GLU A 1081 46.97 0.77 27.47
N THR A 1082 46.41 0.53 28.64
CA THR A 1082 45.64 1.50 29.42
C THR A 1082 46.56 2.20 30.42
N ASP A 1083 46.15 3.36 30.94
CA ASP A 1083 46.99 4.16 31.86
C ASP A 1083 47.35 3.41 33.17
N ASP A 1084 46.58 2.38 33.53
CA ASP A 1084 46.80 1.50 34.68
C ASP A 1084 47.59 0.20 34.34
N GLY A 1085 48.13 0.09 33.12
CA GLY A 1085 48.94 -1.06 32.69
C GLY A 1085 48.13 -2.28 32.22
N GLY A 1086 46.80 -2.15 32.10
CA GLY A 1086 45.93 -3.11 31.43
C GLY A 1086 46.13 -3.11 29.90
N HIS A 1087 45.60 -4.12 29.23
CA HIS A 1087 45.73 -4.27 27.77
C HIS A 1087 44.37 -4.49 27.12
N PHE A 1088 44.13 -3.95 25.93
CA PHE A 1088 42.94 -4.26 25.15
C PHE A 1088 43.26 -4.51 23.68
N LEU A 1089 42.39 -5.29 23.02
CA LEU A 1089 42.54 -5.70 21.64
C LEU A 1089 41.36 -5.24 20.80
N MET A 1090 41.62 -4.95 19.53
CA MET A 1090 40.60 -4.58 18.55
C MET A 1090 40.82 -5.33 17.23
N SER A 1091 39.73 -5.66 16.56
CA SER A 1091 39.74 -6.31 15.25
C SER A 1091 40.56 -5.51 14.22
N LYS A 1092 41.12 -6.23 13.23
CA LYS A 1092 41.91 -5.60 12.15
C LYS A 1092 41.13 -4.53 11.38
N LEU A 1093 39.81 -4.66 11.30
CA LEU A 1093 38.94 -3.65 10.69
C LEU A 1093 39.06 -2.29 11.39
N LEU A 1094 39.21 -2.29 12.72
CA LEU A 1094 39.36 -1.08 13.54
C LEU A 1094 40.81 -0.60 13.66
N THR A 1095 41.80 -1.46 13.48
CA THR A 1095 43.21 -1.08 13.68
C THR A 1095 43.94 -0.66 12.40
N LYS A 1096 43.48 -1.12 11.21
CA LYS A 1096 44.15 -0.87 9.92
C LYS A 1096 43.89 0.51 9.29
N ASN A 1097 42.74 1.14 9.54
CA ASN A 1097 42.31 2.36 8.85
C ASN A 1097 42.81 3.65 9.54
N GLN A 1098 42.93 4.77 8.83
CA GLN A 1098 43.34 6.06 9.41
C GLN A 1098 42.18 6.81 10.09
N GLY A 1099 42.46 7.63 11.11
CA GLY A 1099 41.49 8.44 11.88
C GLY A 1099 41.17 7.90 13.28
N SER A 1100 40.24 8.55 14.00
CA SER A 1100 39.81 8.11 15.34
C SER A 1100 39.09 6.76 15.30
N TYR A 1101 39.19 5.96 16.37
CA TYR A 1101 38.57 4.64 16.41
C TYR A 1101 37.04 4.69 16.27
N THR A 1102 36.39 5.75 16.77
CA THR A 1102 34.96 6.01 16.51
C THR A 1102 34.67 6.19 15.02
N ARG A 1103 35.50 6.96 14.29
CA ARG A 1103 35.34 7.12 12.83
C ARG A 1103 35.57 5.80 12.09
N ARG A 1104 36.47 4.96 12.58
CA ARG A 1104 36.78 3.64 11.99
C ARG A 1104 35.61 2.66 12.11
N LEU A 1105 34.66 2.85 13.02
CA LEU A 1105 33.41 2.06 13.04
C LEU A 1105 32.58 2.22 11.74
N ARG A 1106 32.76 3.32 10.97
CA ARG A 1106 32.17 3.43 9.62
C ARG A 1106 32.62 2.30 8.69
N SER A 1107 33.78 1.71 8.96
CA SER A 1107 34.29 0.59 8.18
C SER A 1107 33.37 -0.61 8.21
N LEU A 1108 32.56 -0.79 9.28
CA LEU A 1108 31.50 -1.80 9.34
C LEU A 1108 30.56 -1.66 8.15
N LYS A 1109 30.07 -0.45 7.85
CA LYS A 1109 29.22 -0.20 6.69
C LYS A 1109 29.92 -0.38 5.34
N THR A 1110 31.22 -0.10 5.27
CA THR A 1110 31.99 -0.29 4.02
C THR A 1110 32.35 -1.75 3.74
N TYR A 1111 32.53 -2.55 4.79
CA TYR A 1111 32.82 -3.96 4.71
C TYR A 1111 31.66 -4.75 4.07
N TYR A 1112 30.41 -4.43 4.43
CA TYR A 1112 29.21 -4.98 3.77
C TYR A 1112 29.15 -4.63 2.27
N LYS A 1113 29.82 -3.54 1.84
CA LYS A 1113 29.92 -3.16 0.43
C LYS A 1113 31.08 -3.82 -0.31
N LYS A 1114 32.19 -4.12 0.39
CA LYS A 1114 33.43 -4.70 -0.18
C LYS A 1114 33.53 -6.23 -0.04
N LYS A 1115 32.48 -6.89 0.49
CA LYS A 1115 32.27 -8.36 0.56
C LYS A 1115 33.53 -9.16 0.97
N LEU A 1116 33.83 -9.26 2.26
CA LEU A 1116 34.72 -10.34 2.74
C LEU A 1116 34.17 -11.73 2.37
N SER A 1117 32.84 -11.86 2.29
CA SER A 1117 32.19 -13.03 1.70
C SER A 1117 32.70 -13.35 0.29
N ALA A 1118 33.19 -12.40 -0.50
CA ALA A 1118 33.78 -12.67 -1.81
C ALA A 1118 35.02 -13.58 -1.73
N LYS A 1119 35.73 -13.58 -0.59
CA LYS A 1119 36.84 -14.51 -0.32
C LYS A 1119 36.35 -15.94 -0.07
N ALA A 1120 35.06 -16.10 0.24
CA ALA A 1120 34.41 -17.41 0.37
C ALA A 1120 33.82 -17.95 -0.95
N LYS A 1121 33.88 -17.23 -2.08
CA LYS A 1121 33.16 -17.56 -3.34
C LYS A 1121 33.43 -18.98 -3.87
N SER A 1122 34.64 -19.51 -3.66
CA SER A 1122 34.99 -20.88 -4.05
C SER A 1122 34.27 -21.93 -3.20
N ASN A 1123 33.87 -21.60 -1.97
CA ASN A 1123 33.36 -22.54 -0.97
C ASN A 1123 31.88 -22.33 -0.65
N LEU A 1124 31.37 -21.10 -0.72
CA LEU A 1124 29.98 -20.74 -0.41
C LEU A 1124 29.44 -19.75 -1.45
N PRO A 1125 28.13 -19.81 -1.75
CA PRO A 1125 27.41 -18.74 -2.45
C PRO A 1125 27.59 -17.38 -1.76
N ILE A 1126 27.71 -16.31 -2.56
CA ILE A 1126 28.01 -14.93 -2.08
C ILE A 1126 27.01 -13.88 -2.57
N GLU A 1127 25.94 -14.33 -3.21
CA GLU A 1127 24.83 -13.55 -3.73
C GLU A 1127 24.19 -12.76 -2.57
N ILE A 1128 24.11 -13.40 -1.40
CA ILE A 1128 23.64 -12.84 -0.14
C ILE A 1128 24.76 -12.88 0.90
N GLN A 1129 24.81 -11.86 1.74
CA GLN A 1129 25.72 -11.83 2.87
C GLN A 1129 25.09 -12.57 4.06
N SER A 1130 25.82 -13.51 4.63
CA SER A 1130 25.42 -14.33 5.76
C SER A 1130 26.58 -14.46 6.75
N LEU A 1131 26.32 -14.85 8.00
CA LEU A 1131 27.40 -15.04 8.99
C LEU A 1131 28.32 -16.18 8.57
N ALA A 1132 27.76 -17.28 8.04
CA ALA A 1132 28.54 -18.36 7.45
C ALA A 1132 29.50 -17.86 6.35
N ALA A 1133 29.03 -17.03 5.41
CA ALA A 1133 29.87 -16.50 4.35
C ALA A 1133 30.96 -15.55 4.88
N ILE A 1134 30.64 -14.77 5.91
CA ILE A 1134 31.58 -13.87 6.60
C ILE A 1134 32.66 -14.67 7.31
N PHE A 1135 32.29 -15.68 8.10
CA PHE A 1135 33.23 -16.51 8.84
C PHE A 1135 34.10 -17.34 7.91
N LYS A 1136 33.54 -17.84 6.80
CA LYS A 1136 34.34 -18.49 5.76
C LYS A 1136 35.30 -17.52 5.09
N GLY A 1137 34.88 -16.29 4.81
CA GLY A 1137 35.77 -15.27 4.26
C GLY A 1137 36.88 -14.90 5.23
N HIS A 1138 36.55 -14.78 6.52
CA HIS A 1138 37.49 -14.48 7.59
C HIS A 1138 38.58 -15.54 7.73
N SER A 1139 38.22 -16.83 7.66
CA SER A 1139 39.22 -17.91 7.75
C SER A 1139 40.26 -17.86 6.63
N HIS A 1140 39.95 -17.23 5.49
CA HIS A 1140 40.91 -17.05 4.39
C HIS A 1140 41.64 -15.71 4.48
N GLU A 1141 40.93 -14.64 4.83
CA GLU A 1141 41.48 -13.30 4.93
C GLU A 1141 40.91 -12.58 6.16
N PRO A 1142 41.55 -12.71 7.34
CA PRO A 1142 41.07 -12.03 8.54
C PRO A 1142 41.23 -10.50 8.45
N VAL A 1143 42.00 -10.03 7.46
CA VAL A 1143 42.26 -8.61 7.20
C VAL A 1143 40.99 -7.91 6.71
N GLY A 1144 40.37 -7.12 7.60
CA GLY A 1144 39.14 -6.40 7.31
C GLY A 1144 37.88 -7.08 7.84
N SER A 1145 38.03 -8.16 8.59
CA SER A 1145 36.93 -8.75 9.36
C SER A 1145 36.62 -7.94 10.62
N PRO A 1146 35.33 -7.85 11.02
CA PRO A 1146 34.95 -7.26 12.29
C PRO A 1146 35.20 -8.21 13.49
N PHE A 1147 35.80 -9.38 13.29
CA PHE A 1147 36.00 -10.39 14.33
C PHE A 1147 37.49 -10.57 14.69
N LEU A 1148 37.73 -10.94 15.94
CA LEU A 1148 38.99 -11.46 16.45
C LEU A 1148 38.86 -12.98 16.54
N SER A 1149 39.85 -13.71 16.02
CA SER A 1149 39.96 -15.16 16.19
C SER A 1149 40.62 -15.51 17.51
N THR A 1150 40.04 -16.42 18.26
CA THR A 1150 40.69 -17.05 19.40
C THR A 1150 40.57 -18.57 19.27
N SER A 1151 41.37 -19.31 20.01
CA SER A 1151 41.36 -20.77 20.01
C SER A 1151 41.95 -21.31 21.33
N VAL A 1152 42.03 -22.62 21.46
CA VAL A 1152 42.79 -23.28 22.53
C VAL A 1152 44.27 -22.89 22.49
N HIS A 1153 44.95 -22.99 23.64
CA HIS A 1153 46.34 -22.58 23.80
C HIS A 1153 47.27 -23.17 22.72
N GLU A 1154 47.18 -24.48 22.47
CA GLU A 1154 48.03 -25.18 21.50
C GLU A 1154 47.96 -24.57 20.09
N VAL A 1155 46.75 -24.21 19.63
CA VAL A 1155 46.53 -23.63 18.30
C VAL A 1155 46.97 -22.17 18.30
N ALA A 1156 46.57 -21.39 19.32
CA ALA A 1156 46.92 -19.98 19.43
C ALA A 1156 48.44 -19.75 19.48
N ASN A 1157 49.19 -20.65 20.13
CA ASN A 1157 50.64 -20.59 20.21
C ASN A 1157 51.32 -20.68 18.82
N ARG A 1158 50.73 -21.42 17.88
CA ARG A 1158 51.23 -21.51 16.49
C ARG A 1158 51.12 -20.17 15.74
N PHE A 1159 50.25 -19.28 16.22
CA PHE A 1159 50.03 -17.93 15.67
C PHE A 1159 50.70 -16.83 16.51
N ALA A 1160 51.49 -17.18 17.53
CA ALA A 1160 52.12 -16.21 18.43
C ALA A 1160 53.25 -15.40 17.77
N GLY A 1161 53.78 -15.84 16.62
CA GLY A 1161 54.84 -15.18 15.85
C GLY A 1161 56.23 -15.25 16.47
N THR A 1162 57.14 -14.35 16.06
CA THR A 1162 58.54 -14.33 16.53
C THR A 1162 59.02 -12.88 16.77
N PRO A 1163 59.34 -12.49 18.02
CA PRO A 1163 59.21 -13.28 19.25
C PRO A 1163 57.73 -13.58 19.56
N PRO A 1164 57.43 -14.71 20.22
CA PRO A 1164 56.05 -15.12 20.41
C PRO A 1164 55.33 -14.18 21.40
N LYS A 1165 54.10 -13.79 21.05
CA LYS A 1165 53.19 -13.02 21.90
C LYS A 1165 51.81 -13.65 21.93
N ILE A 1166 51.30 -13.94 23.13
CA ILE A 1166 50.01 -14.63 23.31
C ILE A 1166 49.17 -13.95 24.41
N ALA A 1167 47.89 -13.78 24.13
CA ALA A 1167 46.89 -13.28 25.07
C ALA A 1167 46.00 -14.43 25.55
N ALA A 1168 45.85 -14.58 26.86
CA ALA A 1168 44.86 -15.43 27.50
C ALA A 1168 43.63 -14.58 27.89
N ILE A 1169 42.46 -14.98 27.40
CA ILE A 1169 41.24 -14.18 27.42
C ILE A 1169 40.13 -14.94 28.14
N LYS A 1170 39.48 -14.30 29.10
CA LYS A 1170 38.24 -14.76 29.74
C LYS A 1170 37.06 -14.03 29.12
N ILE A 1171 36.25 -14.73 28.33
CA ILE A 1171 35.14 -14.14 27.58
C ILE A 1171 33.81 -14.79 27.95
N ASP A 1172 32.75 -14.01 28.00
CA ASP A 1172 31.38 -14.52 28.11
C ASP A 1172 31.06 -15.36 26.87
N LYS A 1173 30.55 -16.59 27.06
CA LYS A 1173 30.18 -17.51 25.98
C LYS A 1173 29.12 -16.92 25.05
N SER A 1174 28.30 -15.98 25.53
CA SER A 1174 27.32 -15.27 24.72
C SER A 1174 27.94 -14.22 23.79
N ARG A 1175 29.23 -13.91 23.95
CA ARG A 1175 30.01 -12.98 23.12
C ARG A 1175 31.01 -13.67 22.19
N SER A 1176 31.07 -15.00 22.19
CA SER A 1176 31.86 -15.79 21.25
C SER A 1176 30.97 -16.74 20.45
N ILE A 1177 31.45 -17.14 19.27
CA ILE A 1177 30.79 -18.17 18.45
C ILE A 1177 31.85 -18.95 17.67
N LEU A 1178 31.69 -20.26 17.55
CA LEU A 1178 32.63 -21.08 16.79
C LEU A 1178 32.40 -20.93 15.28
N ASN A 1179 33.48 -20.87 14.49
CA ASN A 1179 33.44 -20.84 13.03
C ASN A 1179 33.16 -22.24 12.45
N LEU A 1180 31.87 -22.60 12.37
CA LEU A 1180 31.42 -23.92 11.89
C LEU A 1180 31.77 -24.24 10.43
N VAL A 1181 32.16 -23.24 9.64
CA VAL A 1181 32.43 -23.39 8.20
C VAL A 1181 33.93 -23.29 7.86
N SER A 1182 34.78 -23.11 8.88
CA SER A 1182 36.23 -23.15 8.69
C SER A 1182 36.68 -24.51 8.17
N GLY A 1183 37.62 -24.50 7.23
CA GLY A 1183 38.25 -25.74 6.72
C GLY A 1183 39.49 -26.16 7.50
N TYR A 1184 39.97 -25.32 8.42
CA TYR A 1184 41.30 -25.45 9.03
C TYR A 1184 41.30 -26.23 10.35
N LYS A 1185 40.13 -26.58 10.89
CA LYS A 1185 40.00 -27.35 12.15
C LYS A 1185 40.73 -26.69 13.32
N GLU A 1186 40.72 -25.37 13.40
CA GLU A 1186 41.46 -24.62 14.42
C GLU A 1186 40.64 -24.35 15.68
N GLU A 1187 39.40 -24.84 15.81
CA GLU A 1187 38.44 -24.39 16.84
C GLU A 1187 38.36 -22.85 16.89
N GLU A 1188 38.30 -22.24 15.71
CA GLU A 1188 38.34 -20.79 15.59
C GLU A 1188 37.07 -20.19 16.20
N ARG A 1189 37.24 -19.49 17.33
CA ARG A 1189 36.19 -18.73 18.00
C ARG A 1189 36.23 -17.28 17.56
N MET A 1190 35.09 -16.79 17.09
CA MET A 1190 34.90 -15.44 16.59
C MET A 1190 34.38 -14.54 17.71
N ILE A 1191 35.20 -13.55 18.10
CA ILE A 1191 34.82 -12.51 19.07
C ILE A 1191 34.57 -11.20 18.32
N PRO A 1192 33.41 -10.54 18.49
CA PRO A 1192 33.07 -9.33 17.75
C PRO A 1192 33.86 -8.11 18.25
N LEU A 1193 34.53 -7.45 17.30
CA LEU A 1193 35.17 -6.13 17.33
C LEU A 1193 36.33 -5.91 18.28
N LEU A 1194 36.24 -6.29 19.55
CA LEU A 1194 37.19 -5.90 20.59
C LEU A 1194 37.19 -6.87 21.79
N ILE A 1195 38.22 -6.76 22.64
CA ILE A 1195 38.35 -7.42 23.95
C ILE A 1195 38.72 -6.33 24.97
N PHE A 1196 38.04 -6.29 26.11
CA PHE A 1196 38.26 -5.28 27.15
C PHE A 1196 39.47 -5.60 28.06
N PRO A 1197 40.04 -4.59 28.75
CA PRO A 1197 41.11 -4.81 29.73
C PRO A 1197 40.83 -5.86 30.79
N ASP A 1198 39.63 -5.89 31.34
CA ASP A 1198 39.21 -6.85 32.38
C ASP A 1198 38.98 -8.28 31.84
N GLU A 1199 38.97 -8.46 30.51
CA GLU A 1199 38.83 -9.75 29.84
C GLU A 1199 40.17 -10.40 29.52
N ILE A 1200 41.27 -9.66 29.57
CA ILE A 1200 42.62 -10.20 29.37
C ILE A 1200 43.19 -10.64 30.72
N ILE A 1201 43.34 -11.96 30.90
CA ILE A 1201 43.90 -12.54 32.13
C ILE A 1201 45.42 -12.31 32.17
N HIS A 1202 46.08 -12.61 31.07
CA HIS A 1202 47.52 -12.55 30.95
C HIS A 1202 47.94 -12.29 29.51
N MET A 1203 48.95 -11.45 29.33
CA MET A 1203 49.61 -11.18 28.06
C MET A 1203 51.07 -11.57 28.24
N ALA A 1204 51.54 -12.55 27.49
CA ALA A 1204 52.93 -12.99 27.54
C ALA A 1204 53.71 -12.50 26.32
N GLU A 1205 54.95 -12.07 26.56
CA GLU A 1205 55.86 -11.57 25.55
C GLU A 1205 57.26 -12.20 25.69
N GLY A 1206 57.89 -12.59 24.57
CA GLY A 1206 59.27 -13.08 24.56
C GLY A 1206 59.39 -14.60 24.72
N ASP A 1207 60.55 -15.10 25.17
CA ASP A 1207 60.83 -16.55 25.26
C ASP A 1207 60.04 -17.26 26.39
N ASP A 1208 59.36 -16.50 27.26
CA ASP A 1208 58.59 -16.99 28.43
C ASP A 1208 57.16 -17.46 28.08
N VAL A 1209 56.87 -17.74 26.80
CA VAL A 1209 55.57 -18.31 26.39
C VAL A 1209 55.36 -19.72 26.95
N SER A 1210 56.44 -20.39 27.36
CA SER A 1210 56.42 -21.70 28.04
C SER A 1210 55.71 -21.66 29.41
N GLY A 1211 55.73 -20.50 30.10
CA GLY A 1211 55.14 -20.31 31.44
C GLY A 1211 53.66 -19.87 31.46
N VAL A 1212 53.07 -19.56 30.30
CA VAL A 1212 51.74 -18.93 30.16
C VAL A 1212 50.63 -19.72 30.85
N ILE A 1213 50.66 -21.04 30.75
CA ILE A 1213 49.65 -21.90 31.39
C ILE A 1213 49.68 -21.72 32.91
N ALA A 1214 50.86 -21.75 33.53
CA ALA A 1214 51.00 -21.64 34.98
C ALA A 1214 50.53 -20.27 35.48
N GLU A 1215 50.91 -19.20 34.79
CA GLU A 1215 50.47 -17.82 35.10
C GLU A 1215 48.95 -17.66 34.97
N VAL A 1216 48.35 -18.20 33.92
CA VAL A 1216 46.90 -18.15 33.73
C VAL A 1216 46.18 -18.95 34.82
N GLU A 1217 46.64 -20.17 35.12
CA GLU A 1217 46.07 -21.04 36.16
C GLU A 1217 46.14 -20.39 37.55
N ALA A 1218 47.25 -19.72 37.86
CA ALA A 1218 47.41 -18.95 39.10
C ALA A 1218 46.40 -17.79 39.18
N LYS A 1219 46.22 -17.03 38.09
CA LYS A 1219 45.31 -15.88 38.05
C LYS A 1219 43.82 -16.26 38.07
N ILE A 1220 43.44 -17.38 37.46
CA ILE A 1220 42.04 -17.85 37.48
C ILE A 1220 41.71 -18.68 38.73
N GLY A 1221 42.71 -19.05 39.54
CA GLY A 1221 42.55 -19.82 40.77
C GLY A 1221 42.12 -21.28 40.53
N ARG A 1222 42.35 -21.82 39.33
CA ARG A 1222 42.07 -23.22 38.97
C ARG A 1222 42.97 -23.70 37.83
N PRO A 1223 43.21 -25.01 37.70
CA PRO A 1223 43.79 -25.58 36.49
C PRO A 1223 42.93 -25.27 35.25
N LEU A 1224 43.59 -25.07 34.11
CA LEU A 1224 42.92 -24.97 32.81
C LEU A 1224 42.37 -26.34 32.43
N LYS A 1225 41.15 -26.35 31.91
CA LYS A 1225 40.47 -27.56 31.43
C LYS A 1225 41.22 -28.08 30.21
N SER A 1226 41.15 -29.40 29.95
CA SER A 1226 41.78 -29.98 28.75
C SER A 1226 41.29 -29.32 27.46
N ALA A 1227 40.00 -28.97 27.38
CA ALA A 1227 39.40 -28.25 26.27
C ALA A 1227 39.84 -26.77 26.13
N GLU A 1228 40.56 -26.21 27.11
CA GLU A 1228 41.17 -24.87 27.04
C GLU A 1228 42.65 -24.96 26.57
N LYS A 1229 43.30 -26.11 26.79
CA LYS A 1229 44.71 -26.34 26.45
C LYS A 1229 44.92 -26.89 25.04
N THR A 1230 44.16 -27.92 24.68
CA THR A 1230 44.35 -28.74 23.47
C THR A 1230 43.05 -28.90 22.72
N LYS A 1231 43.15 -29.12 21.40
CA LYS A 1231 41.98 -29.33 20.54
C LYS A 1231 41.14 -30.53 21.03
N SER A 1232 39.83 -30.37 21.16
CA SER A 1232 38.90 -31.47 21.44
C SER A 1232 38.50 -32.19 20.14
N THR A 1233 38.31 -33.51 20.23
CA THR A 1233 37.93 -34.37 19.11
C THR A 1233 36.42 -34.45 18.87
N ASP A 1234 35.59 -33.95 19.79
CA ASP A 1234 34.12 -34.06 19.74
C ASP A 1234 33.41 -32.76 20.17
N ILE A 1235 33.73 -31.63 19.51
CA ILE A 1235 33.08 -30.33 19.81
C ILE A 1235 31.85 -30.05 18.94
N GLY A 1236 31.63 -30.82 17.87
CA GLY A 1236 30.68 -30.45 16.81
C GLY A 1236 29.25 -30.24 17.31
N LEU A 1237 28.80 -31.00 18.32
CA LEU A 1237 27.47 -30.84 18.90
C LEU A 1237 27.32 -29.53 19.69
N GLU A 1238 28.24 -29.26 20.61
CA GLU A 1238 28.23 -28.04 21.43
C GLU A 1238 28.43 -26.79 20.57
N ALA A 1239 29.33 -26.86 19.59
CA ALA A 1239 29.55 -25.79 18.63
C ALA A 1239 28.29 -25.45 17.81
N THR A 1240 27.56 -26.48 17.36
CA THR A 1240 26.30 -26.29 16.62
C THR A 1240 25.22 -25.69 17.53
N LYS A 1241 25.18 -26.09 18.81
CA LYS A 1241 24.28 -25.50 19.81
C LYS A 1241 24.56 -24.02 19.99
N GLN A 1242 25.81 -23.66 20.25
CA GLN A 1242 26.23 -22.26 20.46
C GLN A 1242 25.88 -21.41 19.25
N TRP A 1243 26.18 -21.89 18.04
CA TRP A 1243 25.79 -21.18 16.82
C TRP A 1243 24.27 -21.00 16.70
N TRP A 1244 23.48 -22.07 16.90
CA TRP A 1244 22.03 -22.01 16.80
C TRP A 1244 21.42 -21.02 17.80
N ASP A 1245 21.83 -21.10 19.05
CA ASP A 1245 21.38 -20.20 20.13
C ASP A 1245 21.72 -18.73 19.80
N GLN A 1246 22.82 -18.48 19.08
CA GLN A 1246 23.27 -17.15 18.69
C GLN A 1246 22.61 -16.59 17.43
N ILE A 1247 22.25 -17.43 16.45
CA ILE A 1247 21.70 -16.94 15.18
C ILE A 1247 20.18 -17.02 15.10
N ASN A 1248 19.53 -17.86 15.91
CA ASN A 1248 18.09 -18.07 15.81
C ASN A 1248 17.32 -16.76 16.14
N PRO A 1249 16.51 -16.20 15.22
CA PRO A 1249 15.79 -14.95 15.45
C PRO A 1249 14.57 -15.07 16.37
N LYS A 1250 14.23 -16.28 16.85
CA LYS A 1250 13.08 -16.48 17.76
C LYS A 1250 13.24 -15.63 19.03
N GLY A 1251 12.26 -14.77 19.28
CA GLY A 1251 12.29 -13.80 20.38
C GLY A 1251 13.00 -12.47 20.05
N ILE A 1252 13.71 -12.38 18.93
CA ILE A 1252 14.43 -11.20 18.43
C ILE A 1252 14.02 -11.00 16.96
N THR A 1253 12.79 -10.53 16.72
CA THR A 1253 12.32 -10.22 15.36
C THR A 1253 12.75 -8.81 14.95
N SER A 1254 12.74 -8.46 13.67
CA SER A 1254 12.95 -7.07 13.22
C SER A 1254 11.96 -6.05 13.80
N VAL A 1255 10.88 -6.53 14.43
CA VAL A 1255 9.85 -5.75 15.12
C VAL A 1255 10.05 -5.73 16.65
N ASN A 1256 10.71 -6.75 17.24
CA ASN A 1256 10.92 -6.90 18.69
C ASN A 1256 12.39 -6.76 19.14
N ALA A 1257 13.34 -6.68 18.21
CA ALA A 1257 14.69 -6.25 18.52
C ALA A 1257 14.54 -4.87 19.17
N LYS A 1258 14.89 -4.74 20.46
CA LYS A 1258 14.71 -3.51 21.28
C LYS A 1258 15.35 -2.25 20.67
N LYS A 1259 16.02 -2.39 19.54
CA LYS A 1259 16.85 -1.40 18.86
C LYS A 1259 16.63 -1.55 17.34
N THR A 1260 15.43 -1.24 16.85
CA THR A 1260 15.26 -1.08 15.40
C THR A 1260 16.00 0.18 14.93
N CYS A 1261 16.32 0.27 13.63
CA CYS A 1261 16.95 1.47 13.05
C CYS A 1261 16.17 2.78 13.37
N LYS A 1262 14.86 2.68 13.62
CA LYS A 1262 14.00 3.80 14.02
C LYS A 1262 14.22 4.19 15.49
N ASP A 1263 14.46 3.23 16.37
CA ASP A 1263 14.64 3.43 17.81
C ASP A 1263 16.03 3.99 18.14
N VAL A 1264 17.08 3.55 17.43
CA VAL A 1264 18.43 4.13 17.59
C VAL A 1264 18.44 5.60 17.15
N VAL A 1265 17.80 5.91 16.03
CA VAL A 1265 17.64 7.30 15.56
C VAL A 1265 16.81 8.12 16.56
N LYS A 1266 15.73 7.57 17.10
CA LYS A 1266 14.91 8.24 18.12
C LYS A 1266 15.66 8.45 19.44
N TYR A 1267 16.43 7.46 19.92
CA TYR A 1267 17.24 7.54 21.14
C TYR A 1267 18.33 8.63 21.06
N PHE A 1268 18.98 8.78 19.92
CA PHE A 1268 20.05 9.77 19.75
C PHE A 1268 19.58 11.16 19.28
N LEU A 1269 18.39 11.27 18.67
CA LEU A 1269 17.82 12.56 18.26
C LEU A 1269 16.88 13.19 19.29
N ASN A 1270 16.24 12.40 20.17
CA ASN A 1270 15.34 12.91 21.22
C ASN A 1270 16.05 13.22 22.55
N ASN A 1271 17.30 12.81 22.74
CA ASN A 1271 18.13 13.21 23.88
C ASN A 1271 18.96 14.45 23.51
N LYS A 1272 18.28 15.55 23.17
CA LYS A 1272 18.87 16.89 23.08
C LYS A 1272 18.67 17.64 24.39
#